data_AF-A0A919N3K3-F1
#
_entry.id   AF-A0A919N3K3-F1
#
_cell.length_a   1.000
_cell.length_b   1.000
_cell.length_c   1.000
_cell.angle_alpha   90.00
_cell.angle_beta   90.00
_cell.angle_gamma   90.00
#
_symmetry.space_group_name_H-M   'P 1'
#
loop_
_entity.id
_entity.type
_entity.pdbx_description
1 polymer ?
#
loop_
_entity_poly.entity_id
_entity_poly.type
_entity_poly.pdbx_seq_one_letter_code
_entity_poly.pdbx_strand_id
1 'polypeptide(L)'
;MARAEWAGVTAPLDRLLAVLRAAGVRLTPAEVAEALWLAARVDVAGRAPAPRPVPAEPGGVPGEPAELRLPVPDQPRPPEDPPPEPAAAVPSPTGEQVTFEPVPGRPLRVRTAEALPHSGRTMHALRPLKRRRLSGRRVTIDEEATARQVAERGLWTPVWRPALERWLHLTLVLDHTSVGGVWDRLGRELRTLLERLGAFRTVRVARLGPAARRSPLSLADRPGDHLLLVLSDCVGESWWDGEMSRLIAHWARRAPVAILQPLPERLWSRTGLDPLPGRLRSPRAGAPATAYTFASTLRRRGLPAGGLPVPVLEIEPRWLGTWARLVAGRAPGGIDAVVTPAGAAPRHRPVPRPGPEPPAEQRVRDFRAGASAPAYDLARYLSVAKPLNLAVMRLLQSVMVPESRPAHLAEVLYGGLLRPSSPDGAAADDQHFEFLPGVRHELRDTLAASDPERVRAEVSRYLGEHPERTGALFTALASLPGEGRPVPGAPEPFAGVSADLLRRLIGGTGSGAAPARGDRAHLTVLQLNTVPAAGAPLPGAAPDLVVVTGGLARRATPAEYRAVRAELDELRSRLRLPAGRIVVVPGLSDVNAGRCQAYFLDREADGLEPVPPYWPKWEPFAALASRLPGATGFQEHQPWQLYTIPALRTVVAALNSTVPVSHLPGERRGGLGPAQIAWFADRMRDYAGRGWLRVGVVHHDPAGLDRFADQLAPHLDVVLHGQPGGVREAGLSGVPAVGAGDRARVVELRPGVLRVSDGGRAESHAYGDHWWLVEDGAPPPSRAADDPADPARADLLARVARAYRARHPGVPLVERRWTGSPDGYLLVAPDGGRHCIGVFDDEPSTGVVEDFRDTVARREQAGRDATLVCRTPPAPALRRWARARGVRVLGFADFQLGDDVREFAARQVERLGDDPEYAPGGYVPPNDLDDLLRERGPATVWGAPGTGKTFLLRELARRWHATGDPVVPILVDLWHDDWHAPLDQLVAVKLIRGGVREVNPGHIRYLLGEGRYVLLCDRLDERLDLWRAWSRDPSGPVRLIVAGRDAGLLDAALPPERARRIRLDGFGPRRIHDFLTRRLGAERARARLELIGRSGGLSAMAGNPRMLSLLADVDDRLLRSATSGAALYPGLIRAWLDRAGSSQELWRAVGTLARRLWESGESALGADADAEVLARLAGPLLVRDPQNRFRFADHVVLEWLVAREIAGRLDRGPLSASLRLLLARQMSPLMAQFVGDLAGHDRARAWAEAVLSDPDSPGRIRAAARLVLAHLA
;
A
#
# COMPACT_ATOMS: atom_id res chain seq x y z
N MET A 1 31.38 27.08 57.60
CA MET A 1 31.61 26.06 56.55
C MET A 1 31.32 26.56 55.13
N ALA A 2 30.53 27.61 54.89
CA ALA A 2 30.18 28.10 53.54
C ALA A 2 31.24 28.98 52.82
N ARG A 3 32.37 29.32 53.45
CA ARG A 3 33.46 30.11 52.80
C ARG A 3 34.58 29.26 52.17
N ALA A 4 34.67 27.98 52.50
CA ALA A 4 35.74 27.10 51.99
C ALA A 4 35.38 26.43 50.65
N GLU A 5 34.08 26.19 50.38
CA GLU A 5 33.63 25.57 49.12
C GLU A 5 33.67 26.53 47.91
N TRP A 6 33.74 27.85 48.16
CA TRP A 6 33.79 28.85 47.08
C TRP A 6 35.21 29.16 46.60
N ALA A 7 36.26 28.74 47.33
CA ALA A 7 37.64 29.01 46.94
C ALA A 7 38.11 28.13 45.77
N GLY A 8 37.49 26.97 45.54
CA GLY A 8 37.82 26.07 44.43
C GLY A 8 37.24 26.50 43.07
N VAL A 9 36.17 27.31 43.08
CA VAL A 9 35.45 27.75 41.85
C VAL A 9 35.91 29.13 41.37
N THR A 10 36.49 29.96 42.24
CA THR A 10 36.99 31.30 41.86
C THR A 10 38.31 31.26 41.12
N ALA A 11 39.23 30.33 41.44
CA ALA A 11 40.56 30.29 40.82
C ALA A 11 40.55 30.12 39.27
N PRO A 12 39.68 29.29 38.67
CA PRO A 12 39.54 29.21 37.21
C PRO A 12 38.93 30.48 36.59
N LEU A 13 37.96 31.09 37.27
CA LEU A 13 37.28 32.31 36.82
C LEU A 13 38.23 33.52 36.86
N ASP A 14 39.02 33.65 37.93
CA ASP A 14 40.02 34.70 38.08
C ASP A 14 41.13 34.56 37.03
N ARG A 15 41.54 33.33 36.69
CA ARG A 15 42.45 33.07 35.57
C ARG A 15 41.87 33.48 34.23
N LEU A 16 40.61 33.15 33.97
CA LEU A 16 39.92 33.53 32.72
C LEU A 16 39.81 35.05 32.61
N LEU A 17 39.41 35.73 33.68
CA LEU A 17 39.33 37.19 33.71
C LEU A 17 40.70 37.85 33.55
N ALA A 18 41.77 37.27 34.11
CA ALA A 18 43.13 37.75 33.92
C ALA A 18 43.59 37.62 32.46
N VAL A 19 43.32 36.48 31.81
CA VAL A 19 43.65 36.25 30.38
C VAL A 19 42.88 37.20 29.47
N LEU A 20 41.57 37.39 29.71
CA LEU A 20 40.75 38.29 28.91
C LEU A 20 41.18 39.76 29.08
N ARG A 21 41.54 40.17 30.30
CA ARG A 21 42.12 41.51 30.55
C ARG A 21 43.48 41.68 29.87
N ALA A 22 44.32 40.65 29.87
CA ALA A 22 45.61 40.67 29.17
C ALA A 22 45.45 40.74 27.64
N ALA A 23 44.36 40.19 27.10
CA ALA A 23 43.96 40.32 25.70
C ALA A 23 43.23 41.63 25.37
N GLY A 24 43.13 42.58 26.33
CA GLY A 24 42.52 43.90 26.14
C GLY A 24 41.00 43.93 26.27
N VAL A 25 40.34 42.81 26.61
CA VAL A 25 38.88 42.71 26.73
C VAL A 25 38.47 42.88 28.19
N ARG A 26 37.79 43.99 28.51
CA ARG A 26 37.21 44.23 29.84
C ARG A 26 35.70 44.00 29.79
N LEU A 27 35.24 42.90 30.38
CA LEU A 27 33.82 42.57 30.50
C LEU A 27 33.29 42.93 31.88
N THR A 28 32.04 43.37 31.94
CA THR A 28 31.29 43.58 33.19
C THR A 28 30.86 42.24 33.81
N PRO A 29 30.52 42.18 35.12
CA PRO A 29 30.10 40.94 35.75
C PRO A 29 28.87 40.28 35.10
N ALA A 30 27.94 41.09 34.56
CA ALA A 30 26.76 40.60 33.84
C ALA A 30 27.15 39.96 32.50
N GLU A 31 28.03 40.60 31.73
CA GLU A 31 28.54 40.06 30.45
C GLU A 31 29.39 38.80 30.66
N VAL A 32 30.10 38.68 31.78
CA VAL A 32 30.83 37.45 32.15
C VAL A 32 29.84 36.32 32.42
N ALA A 33 28.75 36.59 33.17
CA ALA A 33 27.72 35.59 33.44
C ALA A 33 26.99 35.16 32.15
N GLU A 34 26.68 36.12 31.27
CA GLU A 34 26.06 35.85 29.97
C GLU A 34 27.00 35.09 29.03
N ALA A 35 28.29 35.43 28.97
CA ALA A 35 29.27 34.73 28.17
C ALA A 35 29.47 33.29 28.64
N LEU A 36 29.48 33.04 29.95
CA LEU A 36 29.54 31.68 30.52
C LEU A 36 28.25 30.90 30.26
N TRP A 37 27.10 31.57 30.35
CA TRP A 37 25.79 30.98 30.03
C TRP A 37 25.66 30.65 28.54
N LEU A 38 26.17 31.51 27.66
CA LEU A 38 26.28 31.27 26.21
C LEU A 38 27.25 30.14 25.92
N ALA A 39 28.43 30.10 26.55
CA ALA A 39 29.39 29.02 26.37
C ALA A 39 28.86 27.65 26.81
N ALA A 40 27.92 27.60 27.76
CA ALA A 40 27.26 26.36 28.19
C ALA A 40 26.12 25.91 27.25
N ARG A 41 25.66 26.78 26.34
CA ARG A 41 24.48 26.53 25.48
C ARG A 41 24.78 26.57 24.00
N VAL A 42 25.86 27.23 23.61
CA VAL A 42 26.43 27.19 22.27
C VAL A 42 27.44 26.06 22.27
N ASP A 43 27.21 25.06 21.42
CA ASP A 43 28.20 24.01 21.17
C ASP A 43 29.38 24.63 20.42
N VAL A 44 30.33 25.23 21.16
CA VAL A 44 31.62 25.68 20.60
C VAL A 44 32.55 24.47 20.45
N ALA A 45 32.05 23.41 19.80
CA ALA A 45 32.83 22.25 19.38
C ALA A 45 32.98 22.25 17.85
N GLY A 46 33.39 23.41 17.32
CA GLY A 46 34.22 23.51 16.12
C GLY A 46 35.73 23.53 16.44
N ARG A 47 36.14 23.03 17.63
CA ARG A 47 37.57 22.88 17.99
C ARG A 47 37.94 21.41 18.10
N ALA A 48 38.72 20.98 17.11
CA ALA A 48 39.47 19.73 17.10
C ALA A 48 40.33 19.55 18.38
N PRO A 49 40.60 18.31 18.82
CA PRO A 49 41.68 18.06 19.77
C PRO A 49 42.99 18.58 19.17
N ALA A 50 43.81 19.25 19.99
CA ALA A 50 45.08 19.84 19.57
C ALA A 50 45.94 18.81 18.79
N PRO A 51 46.43 19.16 17.59
CA PRO A 51 47.22 18.23 16.78
C PRO A 51 48.62 18.06 17.38
N ARG A 52 49.08 16.81 17.48
CA ARG A 52 50.52 16.52 17.49
C ARG A 52 51.08 16.91 16.11
N PRO A 53 52.26 17.55 16.03
CA PRO A 53 52.82 17.96 14.75
C PRO A 53 53.32 16.71 14.01
N VAL A 54 52.75 16.46 12.83
CA VAL A 54 53.28 15.53 11.82
C VAL A 54 53.17 16.27 10.47
N PRO A 55 54.17 16.17 9.57
CA PRO A 55 54.43 17.15 8.52
C PRO A 55 53.39 17.15 7.39
N ALA A 56 53.45 18.22 6.61
CA ALA A 56 52.47 18.63 5.60
C ALA A 56 52.46 17.82 4.29
N GLU A 57 51.31 17.96 3.61
CA GLU A 57 51.00 17.80 2.17
C GLU A 57 50.34 16.49 1.68
N PRO A 58 49.65 16.49 0.51
CA PRO A 58 48.56 17.40 0.11
C PRO A 58 47.37 16.65 -0.57
N GLY A 59 46.20 17.28 -0.62
CA GLY A 59 45.19 17.07 -1.68
C GLY A 59 44.28 15.85 -1.59
N GLY A 60 43.00 16.06 -1.29
CA GLY A 60 41.95 15.04 -1.47
C GLY A 60 40.59 15.51 -0.96
N VAL A 61 39.65 15.71 -1.88
CA VAL A 61 38.25 16.16 -1.68
C VAL A 61 37.49 15.23 -0.70
N PRO A 62 36.61 15.73 0.20
CA PRO A 62 35.84 14.84 1.07
C PRO A 62 34.70 14.15 0.31
N GLY A 63 34.74 12.81 0.30
CA GLY A 63 33.64 11.94 -0.10
C GLY A 63 32.68 11.61 1.05
N GLU A 64 31.51 11.10 0.66
CA GLU A 64 30.32 10.64 1.38
C GLU A 64 30.45 10.07 2.82
N PRO A 65 29.35 10.09 3.62
CA PRO A 65 29.33 9.56 4.98
C PRO A 65 29.61 8.04 5.03
N ALA A 66 30.74 7.69 5.64
CA ALA A 66 31.24 6.34 5.79
C ALA A 66 30.36 5.43 6.67
N GLU A 67 30.03 4.24 6.15
CA GLU A 67 29.74 3.06 6.97
C GLU A 67 30.95 2.81 7.90
N LEU A 68 30.70 2.63 9.21
CA LEU A 68 31.72 2.28 10.20
C LEU A 68 32.41 0.95 9.83
N ARG A 69 33.52 1.02 9.10
CA ARG A 69 34.50 -0.07 8.99
C ARG A 69 35.46 0.04 10.18
N LEU A 70 35.53 -1.01 10.99
CA LEU A 70 36.51 -1.09 12.06
C LEU A 70 37.93 -1.20 11.45
N PRO A 71 38.92 -0.44 11.95
CA PRO A 71 40.28 -0.49 11.42
C PRO A 71 40.95 -1.82 11.77
N VAL A 72 41.60 -2.43 10.78
CA VAL A 72 42.45 -3.62 10.95
C VAL A 72 43.79 -3.14 11.52
N PRO A 73 44.38 -3.76 12.56
CA PRO A 73 45.76 -3.48 12.92
C PRO A 73 46.67 -4.05 11.82
N ASP A 74 47.51 -3.19 11.22
CA ASP A 74 48.54 -3.59 10.27
C ASP A 74 49.44 -4.67 10.90
N GLN A 75 49.41 -5.87 10.35
CA GLN A 75 50.53 -6.78 10.49
C GLN A 75 51.57 -6.41 9.42
N PRO A 76 52.85 -6.24 9.78
CA PRO A 76 53.88 -5.95 8.80
C PRO A 76 54.00 -7.13 7.84
N ARG A 77 53.73 -6.87 6.56
CA ARG A 77 54.08 -7.80 5.46
C ARG A 77 55.60 -8.00 5.45
N PRO A 78 56.10 -9.24 5.33
CA PRO A 78 57.50 -9.44 4.98
C PRO A 78 57.79 -8.79 3.63
N PRO A 79 59.01 -8.27 3.39
CA PRO A 79 59.36 -7.69 2.10
C PRO A 79 59.27 -8.76 1.00
N GLU A 80 58.57 -8.42 -0.08
CA GLU A 80 58.48 -9.23 -1.30
C GLU A 80 59.84 -9.25 -1.99
N ASP A 81 60.45 -10.44 -2.10
CA ASP A 81 61.53 -10.70 -3.04
C ASP A 81 60.99 -10.63 -4.49
N PRO A 82 61.82 -10.21 -5.47
CA PRO A 82 61.41 -10.13 -6.87
C PRO A 82 61.04 -11.52 -7.43
N PRO A 83 60.07 -11.59 -8.35
CA PRO A 83 59.48 -12.85 -8.79
C PRO A 83 60.51 -13.73 -9.53
N PRO A 84 60.57 -15.05 -9.22
CA PRO A 84 61.38 -15.98 -10.01
C PRO A 84 60.69 -16.25 -11.35
N GLU A 85 61.51 -16.36 -12.39
CA GLU A 85 61.10 -16.76 -13.74
C GLU A 85 60.36 -18.12 -13.74
N PRO A 86 59.42 -18.34 -14.68
CA PRO A 86 58.56 -19.51 -14.67
C PRO A 86 59.34 -20.79 -15.02
N ALA A 87 59.69 -21.55 -13.99
CA ALA A 87 60.18 -22.92 -14.13
C ALA A 87 59.02 -23.87 -14.49
N ALA A 88 59.36 -24.81 -15.37
CA ALA A 88 58.53 -25.81 -16.03
C ALA A 88 57.39 -26.41 -15.18
N ALA A 89 56.23 -26.54 -15.83
CA ALA A 89 55.04 -27.23 -15.37
C ALA A 89 55.35 -28.67 -14.90
N VAL A 90 55.08 -28.96 -13.63
CA VAL A 90 54.84 -30.31 -13.13
C VAL A 90 53.33 -30.58 -13.26
N PRO A 91 52.90 -31.68 -13.90
CA PRO A 91 51.51 -31.92 -14.24
C PRO A 91 50.71 -32.27 -12.98
N SER A 92 49.76 -31.40 -12.60
CA SER A 92 48.69 -31.78 -11.68
C SER A 92 47.76 -32.80 -12.36
N PRO A 93 47.22 -33.78 -11.62
CA PRO A 93 46.54 -34.92 -12.21
C PRO A 93 45.33 -34.44 -13.00
N THR A 94 45.22 -34.94 -14.22
CA THR A 94 44.08 -34.85 -15.13
C THR A 94 42.80 -35.29 -14.42
N GLY A 95 42.20 -34.40 -13.64
CA GLY A 95 40.75 -34.36 -13.51
C GLY A 95 40.25 -33.85 -14.85
N GLU A 96 39.67 -34.72 -15.66
CA GLU A 96 38.95 -34.36 -16.88
C GLU A 96 38.16 -33.08 -16.61
N GLN A 97 38.61 -31.96 -17.20
CA GLN A 97 37.73 -30.83 -17.39
C GLN A 97 36.62 -31.37 -18.28
N VAL A 98 35.47 -31.66 -17.66
CA VAL A 98 34.25 -32.00 -18.39
C VAL A 98 33.89 -30.76 -19.20
N THR A 99 34.38 -30.70 -20.43
CA THR A 99 33.99 -29.72 -21.44
C THR A 99 32.59 -30.10 -21.89
N PHE A 100 31.59 -29.35 -21.43
CA PHE A 100 30.21 -29.50 -21.88
C PHE A 100 30.06 -28.90 -23.29
N GLU A 101 29.38 -29.60 -24.19
CA GLU A 101 29.02 -29.06 -25.51
C GLU A 101 28.07 -27.84 -25.36
N PRO A 102 28.27 -26.77 -26.15
CA PRO A 102 27.44 -25.57 -26.07
C PRO A 102 26.03 -25.80 -26.66
N VAL A 103 24.99 -25.58 -25.84
CA VAL A 103 23.58 -25.64 -26.26
C VAL A 103 23.01 -24.23 -26.41
N PRO A 104 22.21 -23.92 -27.45
CA PRO A 104 21.60 -22.60 -27.64
C PRO A 104 20.54 -22.26 -26.56
N GLY A 105 20.71 -21.11 -25.89
CA GLY A 105 19.76 -20.61 -24.90
C GLY A 105 20.00 -19.15 -24.51
N ARG A 106 18.99 -18.50 -23.88
CA ARG A 106 19.10 -17.12 -23.38
C ARG A 106 18.97 -17.07 -21.86
N PRO A 107 19.81 -16.27 -21.17
CA PRO A 107 19.74 -16.10 -19.72
C PRO A 107 18.51 -15.27 -19.31
N LEU A 108 17.67 -15.80 -18.41
CA LEU A 108 16.47 -15.17 -17.85
C LEU A 108 16.69 -14.80 -16.37
N ARG A 109 16.32 -13.58 -15.96
CA ARG A 109 16.46 -13.11 -14.56
C ARG A 109 15.14 -13.15 -13.79
N VAL A 110 15.08 -13.97 -12.73
CA VAL A 110 13.87 -14.18 -11.91
C VAL A 110 14.00 -13.47 -10.55
N ARG A 111 12.90 -12.88 -10.06
CA ARG A 111 12.76 -12.23 -8.74
C ARG A 111 12.32 -13.28 -7.72
N THR A 112 13.16 -13.62 -6.74
CA THR A 112 12.81 -14.68 -5.78
C THR A 112 11.85 -14.19 -4.69
N ALA A 113 11.15 -15.12 -4.04
CA ALA A 113 10.27 -14.88 -2.89
C ALA A 113 10.95 -14.12 -1.73
N GLU A 114 10.15 -13.41 -0.92
CA GLU A 114 10.60 -12.74 0.33
C GLU A 114 11.24 -13.76 1.28
N ALA A 115 12.36 -13.39 1.91
CA ALA A 115 13.05 -14.26 2.87
C ALA A 115 12.35 -14.31 4.25
N LEU A 116 11.53 -13.29 4.57
CA LEU A 116 10.74 -13.18 5.81
C LEU A 116 9.23 -13.33 5.56
N PRO A 117 8.68 -14.56 5.58
CA PRO A 117 7.24 -14.75 5.48
C PRO A 117 6.53 -14.18 6.74
N HIS A 118 5.34 -13.59 6.56
CA HIS A 118 4.49 -13.05 7.63
C HIS A 118 5.04 -11.84 8.42
N SER A 119 5.66 -10.88 7.73
CA SER A 119 6.20 -9.63 8.30
C SER A 119 5.26 -8.94 9.32
N GLY A 120 3.95 -8.89 9.06
CA GLY A 120 2.96 -8.32 9.97
C GLY A 120 2.83 -9.04 11.33
N ARG A 121 2.90 -10.38 11.35
CA ARG A 121 2.85 -11.16 12.61
C ARG A 121 4.12 -10.95 13.43
N THR A 122 5.27 -10.85 12.76
CA THR A 122 6.57 -10.54 13.39
C THR A 122 6.59 -9.13 13.98
N MET A 123 6.06 -8.13 13.27
CA MET A 123 5.89 -6.77 13.80
C MET A 123 5.00 -6.75 15.05
N HIS A 124 3.89 -7.49 15.03
CA HIS A 124 3.00 -7.59 16.19
C HIS A 124 3.70 -8.22 17.41
N ALA A 125 4.49 -9.29 17.19
CA ALA A 125 5.24 -9.95 18.25
C ALA A 125 6.26 -9.03 18.95
N LEU A 126 6.87 -8.11 18.21
CA LEU A 126 7.87 -7.16 18.75
C LEU A 126 7.28 -5.89 19.40
N ARG A 127 5.94 -5.71 19.33
CA ARG A 127 5.23 -4.55 19.92
C ARG A 127 5.55 -4.27 21.40
N PRO A 128 5.81 -5.26 22.28
CA PRO A 128 6.20 -4.99 23.67
C PRO A 128 7.43 -4.09 23.83
N LEU A 129 8.32 -4.02 22.83
CA LEU A 129 9.51 -3.16 22.86
C LEU A 129 9.21 -1.66 22.64
N LYS A 130 8.00 -1.31 22.20
CA LYS A 130 7.54 0.08 21.95
C LYS A 130 7.20 0.82 23.25
N ARG A 131 8.18 0.92 24.15
CA ARG A 131 8.11 1.65 25.41
C ARG A 131 8.76 3.02 25.28
N ARG A 132 8.22 4.00 26.01
CA ARG A 132 8.80 5.35 26.14
C ARG A 132 9.35 5.53 27.56
N ARG A 133 10.38 6.37 27.71
CA ARG A 133 10.94 6.78 28.99
C ARG A 133 11.10 8.31 29.03
N LEU A 134 11.18 8.87 30.23
CA LEU A 134 11.58 10.26 30.40
C LEU A 134 13.04 10.44 29.98
N SER A 135 13.32 11.47 29.19
CA SER A 135 14.66 11.82 28.73
C SER A 135 15.41 12.53 29.85
N GLY A 136 16.64 12.09 30.14
CA GLY A 136 17.52 12.78 31.09
C GLY A 136 18.26 13.99 30.51
N ARG A 137 18.07 14.29 29.22
CA ARG A 137 18.76 15.39 28.51
C ARG A 137 17.81 16.33 27.79
N ARG A 138 16.69 15.83 27.28
CA ARG A 138 15.68 16.64 26.58
C ARG A 138 14.58 17.03 27.55
N VAL A 139 14.33 18.33 27.63
CA VAL A 139 13.18 18.89 28.33
C VAL A 139 12.23 19.49 27.30
N THR A 140 10.94 19.44 27.61
CA THR A 140 9.86 20.09 26.87
C THR A 140 9.15 21.03 27.82
N ILE A 141 8.55 22.09 27.30
CA ILE A 141 7.76 23.00 28.12
C ILE A 141 6.54 22.23 28.65
N ASP A 142 6.27 22.39 29.94
CA ASP A 142 5.00 22.03 30.54
C ASP A 142 4.06 23.22 30.35
N GLU A 143 3.34 23.22 29.23
CA GLU A 143 2.48 24.32 28.82
C GLU A 143 1.43 24.65 29.88
N GLU A 144 0.84 23.62 30.50
CA GLU A 144 -0.20 23.79 31.52
C GLU A 144 0.38 24.35 32.83
N ALA A 145 1.52 23.82 33.30
CA ALA A 145 2.17 24.35 34.49
C ALA A 145 2.71 25.77 34.26
N THR A 146 3.18 26.07 33.05
CA THR A 146 3.61 27.41 32.64
C THR A 146 2.44 28.39 32.63
N ALA A 147 1.32 28.02 32.00
CA ALA A 147 0.12 28.85 31.96
C ALA A 147 -0.44 29.12 33.38
N ARG A 148 -0.44 28.10 34.25
CA ARG A 148 -0.85 28.23 35.64
C ARG A 148 0.07 29.17 36.42
N GLN A 149 1.39 29.04 36.27
CA GLN A 149 2.35 29.93 36.92
C GLN A 149 2.22 31.39 36.45
N VAL A 150 2.00 31.61 35.15
CA VAL A 150 1.77 32.94 34.60
C VAL A 150 0.48 33.53 35.17
N ALA A 151 -0.61 32.76 35.20
CA ALA A 151 -1.89 33.20 35.71
C ALA A 151 -1.87 33.51 37.21
N GLU A 152 -1.16 32.71 38.02
CA GLU A 152 -1.15 32.85 39.48
C GLU A 152 -0.11 33.85 39.99
N ARG A 153 1.05 33.94 39.34
CA ARG A 153 2.21 34.68 39.87
C ARG A 153 2.68 35.82 38.97
N GLY A 154 2.12 35.96 37.77
CA GLY A 154 2.55 36.96 36.78
C GLY A 154 3.97 36.74 36.23
N LEU A 155 4.60 35.59 36.52
CA LEU A 155 5.97 35.28 36.11
C LEU A 155 5.96 34.54 34.77
N TRP A 156 6.39 35.23 33.71
CA TRP A 156 6.52 34.70 32.35
C TRP A 156 7.80 33.87 32.16
N THR A 157 7.94 32.81 32.95
CA THR A 157 9.06 31.86 32.86
C THR A 157 8.54 30.46 32.56
N PRO A 158 9.03 29.78 31.50
CA PRO A 158 8.57 28.45 31.14
C PRO A 158 8.91 27.41 32.21
N VAL A 159 7.92 26.61 32.60
CA VAL A 159 8.09 25.43 33.44
C VAL A 159 8.51 24.27 32.54
N TRP A 160 9.61 23.62 32.87
CA TRP A 160 10.18 22.55 32.05
C TRP A 160 9.87 21.17 32.64
N ARG A 161 9.46 20.22 31.79
CA ARG A 161 9.31 18.80 32.15
C ARG A 161 10.19 17.91 31.25
N PRO A 162 10.71 16.78 31.75
CA PRO A 162 11.47 15.84 30.93
C PRO A 162 10.65 15.31 29.74
N ALA A 163 11.23 15.32 28.53
CA ALA A 163 10.56 14.87 27.31
C ALA A 163 10.43 13.34 27.27
N LEU A 164 9.38 12.79 26.64
CA LEU A 164 9.27 11.34 26.42
C LEU A 164 10.07 10.90 25.18
N GLU A 165 11.02 9.99 25.36
CA GLU A 165 11.85 9.43 24.29
C GLU A 165 11.71 7.91 24.16
N ARG A 166 12.06 7.36 22.99
CA ARG A 166 12.21 5.91 22.81
C ARG A 166 13.39 5.42 23.65
N TRP A 167 13.17 4.33 24.37
CA TRP A 167 14.08 3.89 25.44
C TRP A 167 15.29 3.06 24.98
N LEU A 168 15.28 2.48 23.77
CA LEU A 168 16.34 1.59 23.26
C LEU A 168 16.93 2.05 21.92
N HIS A 169 18.24 1.87 21.77
CA HIS A 169 18.99 1.81 20.52
C HIS A 169 19.17 0.34 20.11
N LEU A 170 18.97 0.02 18.82
CA LEU A 170 19.15 -1.33 18.30
C LEU A 170 20.39 -1.41 17.40
N THR A 171 21.21 -2.45 17.59
CA THR A 171 22.26 -2.85 16.66
C THR A 171 22.00 -4.27 16.16
N LEU A 172 21.75 -4.41 14.86
CA LEU A 172 21.64 -5.68 14.16
C LEU A 172 23.03 -6.05 13.61
N VAL A 173 23.59 -7.15 14.09
CA VAL A 173 24.91 -7.65 13.71
C VAL A 173 24.75 -8.81 12.75
N LEU A 174 25.34 -8.70 11.56
CA LEU A 174 25.30 -9.74 10.51
C LEU A 174 26.65 -10.49 10.51
N ASP A 175 26.59 -11.81 10.71
CA ASP A 175 27.76 -12.69 10.61
C ASP A 175 28.01 -13.09 9.16
N HIS A 176 29.15 -12.68 8.60
CA HIS A 176 29.55 -13.00 7.22
C HIS A 176 30.50 -14.20 7.12
N THR A 177 30.72 -14.95 8.21
CA THR A 177 31.57 -16.15 8.18
C THR A 177 30.85 -17.45 7.85
N SER A 178 29.55 -17.35 7.59
CA SER A 178 28.73 -18.38 6.96
C SER A 178 29.03 -18.52 5.47
N VAL A 179 28.83 -19.71 4.91
CA VAL A 179 28.95 -20.01 3.46
C VAL A 179 28.28 -18.91 2.62
N GLY A 180 29.08 -18.14 1.89
CA GLY A 180 28.70 -17.24 0.79
C GLY A 180 27.54 -16.26 0.98
N GLY A 181 27.33 -15.69 2.17
CA GLY A 181 26.37 -14.58 2.33
C GLY A 181 24.89 -14.96 2.13
N VAL A 182 24.55 -16.25 2.28
CA VAL A 182 23.17 -16.81 2.16
C VAL A 182 22.10 -15.96 2.87
N TRP A 183 22.48 -15.36 4.01
CA TRP A 183 21.61 -14.62 4.93
C TRP A 183 21.59 -13.10 4.72
N ASP A 184 22.35 -12.54 3.78
CA ASP A 184 22.45 -11.09 3.58
C ASP A 184 21.11 -10.46 3.20
N ARG A 185 20.32 -11.16 2.39
CA ARG A 185 18.95 -10.74 2.05
C ARG A 185 18.02 -10.77 3.25
N LEU A 186 18.08 -11.81 4.06
CA LEU A 186 17.31 -11.93 5.31
C LEU A 186 17.65 -10.80 6.28
N GLY A 187 18.94 -10.45 6.40
CA GLY A 187 19.39 -9.31 7.19
C GLY A 187 18.83 -7.96 6.72
N ARG A 188 18.78 -7.73 5.40
CA ARG A 188 18.18 -6.52 4.80
C ARG A 188 16.68 -6.40 5.03
N GLU A 189 15.94 -7.50 4.87
CA GLU A 189 14.50 -7.54 5.10
C GLU A 189 14.18 -7.31 6.59
N LEU A 190 14.96 -7.93 7.50
CA LEU A 190 14.81 -7.74 8.94
C LEU A 190 15.08 -6.30 9.38
N ARG A 191 16.12 -5.65 8.82
CA ARG A 191 16.41 -4.22 9.04
C ARG A 191 15.19 -3.36 8.72
N THR A 192 14.63 -3.52 7.52
CA THR A 192 13.46 -2.77 7.06
C THR A 192 12.27 -2.96 8.00
N LEU A 193 12.04 -4.18 8.48
CA LEU A 193 10.97 -4.49 9.44
C LEU A 193 11.18 -3.76 10.78
N LEU A 194 12.40 -3.79 11.32
CA LEU A 194 12.75 -3.17 12.60
C LEU A 194 12.69 -1.64 12.55
N GLU A 195 13.03 -1.03 11.42
CA GLU A 195 12.87 0.42 11.18
C GLU A 195 11.38 0.79 11.16
N ARG A 196 10.54 0.05 10.42
CA ARG A 196 9.08 0.28 10.34
C ARG A 196 8.35 0.08 11.67
N LEU A 197 8.86 -0.77 12.56
CA LEU A 197 8.28 -0.99 13.89
C LEU A 197 8.25 0.30 14.75
N GLY A 198 9.22 1.20 14.55
CA GLY A 198 9.30 2.48 15.27
C GLY A 198 9.49 2.35 16.79
N ALA A 199 9.97 1.20 17.28
CA ALA A 199 10.22 0.94 18.70
C ALA A 199 11.55 1.53 19.20
N PHE A 200 12.54 1.69 18.32
CA PHE A 200 13.91 2.07 18.67
C PHE A 200 14.21 3.53 18.33
N ARG A 201 15.12 4.15 19.09
CA ARG A 201 15.62 5.50 18.82
C ARG A 201 16.46 5.53 17.56
N THR A 202 17.34 4.54 17.40
CA THR A 202 18.15 4.33 16.21
C THR A 202 18.23 2.83 15.92
N VAL A 203 18.27 2.47 14.65
CA VAL A 203 18.60 1.11 14.19
C VAL A 203 19.92 1.19 13.42
N ARG A 204 20.93 0.45 13.88
CA ARG A 204 22.25 0.37 13.23
C ARG A 204 22.48 -1.06 12.73
N VAL A 205 23.15 -1.20 11.59
CA VAL A 205 23.59 -2.50 11.08
C VAL A 205 25.11 -2.56 11.11
N ALA A 206 25.66 -3.65 11.62
CA ALA A 206 27.09 -3.91 11.65
C ALA A 206 27.39 -5.28 11.03
N ARG A 207 28.51 -5.39 10.32
CA ARG A 207 28.95 -6.63 9.65
C ARG A 207 30.17 -7.19 10.35
N LEU A 208 30.13 -8.47 10.74
CA LEU A 208 31.26 -9.17 11.34
C LEU A 208 32.13 -9.80 10.27
N GLY A 209 33.20 -9.09 9.88
CA GLY A 209 34.33 -9.66 9.14
C GLY A 209 35.45 -10.13 10.07
N PRO A 210 36.49 -10.81 9.55
CA PRO A 210 37.63 -11.32 10.34
C PRO A 210 38.33 -10.24 11.18
N ALA A 211 38.45 -9.01 10.66
CA ALA A 211 39.08 -7.90 11.37
C ALA A 211 38.17 -7.23 12.43
N ALA A 212 36.85 -7.21 12.20
CA ALA A 212 35.86 -6.60 13.10
C ALA A 212 35.76 -7.34 14.45
N ARG A 213 36.23 -8.59 14.51
CA ARG A 213 36.26 -9.42 15.73
C ARG A 213 37.32 -8.97 16.74
N ARG A 214 38.37 -8.28 16.25
CA ARG A 214 39.51 -7.84 17.06
C ARG A 214 39.26 -6.52 17.79
N SER A 215 38.23 -5.76 17.40
CA SER A 215 37.83 -4.50 18.07
C SER A 215 36.32 -4.47 18.28
N PRO A 216 35.82 -4.90 19.45
CA PRO A 216 34.38 -4.96 19.71
C PRO A 216 33.74 -3.57 19.62
N LEU A 217 32.56 -3.49 18.99
CA LEU A 217 31.77 -2.25 18.89
C LEU A 217 31.66 -1.55 20.26
N SER A 218 32.08 -0.29 20.32
CA SER A 218 31.86 0.54 21.50
C SER A 218 30.36 0.86 21.62
N LEU A 219 29.70 0.23 22.60
CA LEU A 219 28.32 0.52 22.97
C LEU A 219 28.33 1.73 23.92
N ALA A 220 27.45 2.70 23.72
CA ALA A 220 27.48 3.95 24.48
C ALA A 220 27.26 3.72 26.00
N ASP A 221 27.70 4.72 26.78
CA ASP A 221 28.10 4.63 28.19
C ASP A 221 27.05 4.17 29.23
N ARG A 222 25.79 3.90 28.85
CA ARG A 222 24.71 3.54 29.79
C ARG A 222 24.16 2.12 29.62
N PRO A 223 24.30 1.25 30.64
CA PRO A 223 23.74 -0.10 30.60
C PRO A 223 22.20 -0.08 30.60
N GLY A 224 21.60 -0.66 29.57
CA GLY A 224 20.14 -0.79 29.41
C GLY A 224 19.49 0.10 28.34
N ASP A 225 20.29 0.91 27.65
CA ASP A 225 19.84 1.78 26.55
C ASP A 225 20.08 1.14 25.18
N HIS A 226 20.83 0.05 25.11
CA HIS A 226 21.25 -0.62 23.89
C HIS A 226 20.76 -2.07 23.86
N LEU A 227 20.35 -2.52 22.67
CA LEU A 227 19.93 -3.89 22.40
C LEU A 227 20.70 -4.43 21.19
N LEU A 228 21.17 -5.67 21.26
CA LEU A 228 21.89 -6.32 20.17
C LEU A 228 21.15 -7.59 19.70
N LEU A 229 21.03 -7.71 18.37
CA LEU A 229 20.56 -8.92 17.70
C LEU A 229 21.67 -9.41 16.77
N VAL A 230 22.12 -10.65 16.93
CA VAL A 230 23.17 -11.26 16.09
C VAL A 230 22.52 -12.27 15.15
N LEU A 231 22.53 -12.02 13.85
CA LEU A 231 22.06 -12.96 12.83
C LEU A 231 23.24 -13.84 12.37
N SER A 232 23.19 -15.13 12.66
CA SER A 232 24.26 -16.08 12.31
C SER A 232 23.71 -17.51 12.21
N ASP A 233 24.29 -18.32 11.32
CA ASP A 233 24.08 -19.77 11.25
C ASP A 233 24.90 -20.55 12.31
N CYS A 234 25.84 -19.88 12.97
CA CYS A 234 26.72 -20.42 14.01
C CYS A 234 27.60 -21.61 13.59
N VAL A 235 27.89 -21.75 12.29
CA VAL A 235 28.70 -22.89 11.78
C VAL A 235 30.17 -22.54 11.53
N GLY A 236 30.48 -21.26 11.37
CA GLY A 236 31.84 -20.78 11.07
C GLY A 236 32.86 -21.18 12.15
N GLU A 237 34.14 -21.29 11.79
CA GLU A 237 35.21 -21.77 12.66
C GLU A 237 35.27 -21.05 14.01
N SER A 238 35.00 -19.74 14.02
CA SER A 238 34.99 -18.89 15.22
C SER A 238 33.92 -19.25 16.26
N TRP A 239 32.89 -20.00 15.85
CA TRP A 239 31.86 -20.50 16.76
C TRP A 239 32.33 -21.75 17.50
N TRP A 240 33.31 -22.48 16.93
CA TRP A 240 33.91 -23.68 17.52
C TRP A 240 35.14 -23.32 18.36
N ASP A 241 36.04 -22.47 17.85
CA ASP A 241 37.25 -22.05 18.56
C ASP A 241 37.00 -21.13 19.79
N GLY A 242 35.74 -20.72 20.00
CA GLY A 242 35.31 -19.89 21.13
C GLY A 242 35.60 -18.39 21.00
N GLU A 243 36.14 -17.90 19.88
CA GLU A 243 36.31 -16.46 19.60
C GLU A 243 34.96 -15.74 19.63
N MET A 244 33.95 -16.27 18.93
CA MET A 244 32.62 -15.68 18.89
C MET A 244 31.91 -15.74 20.25
N SER A 245 32.10 -16.83 20.99
CA SER A 245 31.57 -16.98 22.35
C SER A 245 32.10 -15.89 23.29
N ARG A 246 33.40 -15.56 23.21
CA ARG A 246 34.03 -14.48 23.98
C ARG A 246 33.51 -13.09 23.57
N LEU A 247 33.31 -12.86 22.28
CA LEU A 247 32.78 -11.60 21.75
C LEU A 247 31.34 -11.36 22.21
N ILE A 248 30.48 -12.38 22.11
CA ILE A 248 29.10 -12.31 22.57
C ILE A 248 29.06 -12.09 24.09
N ALA A 249 29.93 -12.74 24.86
CA ALA A 249 30.03 -12.50 26.30
C ALA A 249 30.43 -11.06 26.63
N HIS A 250 31.33 -10.46 25.84
CA HIS A 250 31.71 -9.06 26.00
C HIS A 250 30.52 -8.11 25.83
N TRP A 251 29.64 -8.35 24.85
CA TRP A 251 28.42 -7.56 24.65
C TRP A 251 27.34 -7.88 25.69
N ALA A 252 27.14 -9.15 26.02
CA ALA A 252 26.13 -9.64 26.95
C ALA A 252 26.32 -9.08 28.38
N ARG A 253 27.54 -8.70 28.76
CA ARG A 253 27.82 -8.01 30.03
C ARG A 253 27.27 -6.58 30.10
N ARG A 254 27.05 -5.93 28.95
CA ARG A 254 26.72 -4.49 28.86
C ARG A 254 25.31 -4.23 28.34
N ALA A 255 24.75 -5.16 27.58
CA ALA A 255 23.44 -5.04 26.95
C ALA A 255 22.73 -6.40 26.84
N PRO A 256 21.39 -6.42 26.72
CA PRO A 256 20.66 -7.60 26.27
C PRO A 256 21.08 -7.97 24.84
N VAL A 257 21.58 -9.20 24.68
CA VAL A 257 21.99 -9.79 23.40
C VAL A 257 21.11 -11.01 23.13
N ALA A 258 20.69 -11.21 21.88
CA ALA A 258 20.09 -12.46 21.42
C ALA A 258 20.67 -12.87 20.06
N ILE A 259 20.77 -14.17 19.84
CA ILE A 259 21.20 -14.76 18.57
C ILE A 259 19.96 -15.16 17.79
N LEU A 260 19.79 -14.57 16.60
CA LEU A 260 18.80 -14.98 15.62
C LEU A 260 19.41 -16.08 14.77
N GLN A 261 18.86 -17.28 14.89
CA GLN A 261 19.38 -18.47 14.24
C GLN A 261 18.43 -18.88 13.11
N PRO A 262 18.85 -18.77 11.84
CA PRO A 262 18.03 -19.19 10.68
C PRO A 262 17.74 -20.70 10.63
N LEU A 263 18.60 -21.52 11.26
CA LEU A 263 18.40 -22.96 11.35
C LEU A 263 17.27 -23.30 12.36
N PRO A 264 16.51 -24.39 12.15
CA PRO A 264 15.50 -24.81 13.11
C PRO A 264 16.14 -25.34 14.40
N GLU A 265 15.43 -25.21 15.53
CA GLU A 265 15.93 -25.53 16.89
C GLU A 265 16.65 -26.87 17.00
N ARG A 266 16.10 -27.92 16.38
CA ARG A 266 16.67 -29.29 16.41
C ARG A 266 18.10 -29.39 15.87
N LEU A 267 18.51 -28.47 15.00
CA LEU A 267 19.85 -28.46 14.40
C LEU A 267 20.87 -27.66 15.21
N TRP A 268 20.47 -26.87 16.20
CA TRP A 268 21.38 -25.99 16.94
C TRP A 268 22.46 -26.75 17.71
N SER A 269 22.20 -28.00 18.08
CA SER A 269 23.19 -28.88 18.73
C SER A 269 24.35 -29.29 17.81
N ARG A 270 24.19 -29.13 16.49
CA ARG A 270 25.18 -29.46 15.45
C ARG A 270 25.98 -28.23 14.99
N THR A 271 25.66 -27.05 15.50
CA THR A 271 26.42 -25.82 15.26
C THR A 271 27.38 -25.57 16.42
N GLY A 272 28.14 -24.48 16.40
CA GLY A 272 28.99 -24.10 17.53
C GLY A 272 28.22 -23.70 18.79
N LEU A 273 26.88 -23.68 18.78
CA LEU A 273 26.03 -23.35 19.92
C LEU A 273 25.92 -24.50 20.95
N ASP A 274 25.75 -24.17 22.23
CA ASP A 274 25.32 -25.11 23.29
C ASP A 274 23.88 -24.81 23.71
N PRO A 275 22.87 -25.24 22.93
CA PRO A 275 21.49 -24.96 23.27
C PRO A 275 21.10 -25.67 24.57
N LEU A 276 20.76 -24.88 25.59
CA LEU A 276 20.25 -25.31 26.87
C LEU A 276 18.81 -24.81 27.02
N PRO A 277 17.78 -25.68 26.93
CA PRO A 277 16.41 -25.29 27.24
C PRO A 277 16.27 -25.07 28.75
N GLY A 278 15.47 -24.06 29.11
CA GLY A 278 15.25 -23.70 30.51
C GLY A 278 14.33 -22.50 30.70
N ARG A 279 14.15 -22.11 31.95
CA ARG A 279 13.43 -20.90 32.32
C ARG A 279 14.40 -19.75 32.53
N LEU A 280 14.26 -18.69 31.74
CA LEU A 280 15.07 -17.47 31.78
C LEU A 280 14.28 -16.31 32.39
N ARG A 281 14.89 -15.58 33.31
CA ARG A 281 14.29 -14.48 34.05
C ARG A 281 15.18 -13.24 34.00
N SER A 282 14.56 -12.08 33.82
CA SER A 282 15.22 -10.78 33.88
C SER A 282 14.62 -9.96 35.03
N PRO A 283 15.43 -9.35 35.90
CA PRO A 283 14.94 -8.60 37.07
C PRO A 283 14.37 -7.22 36.69
N ARG A 284 14.74 -6.68 35.52
CA ARG A 284 14.26 -5.38 35.04
C ARG A 284 14.25 -5.30 33.51
N ALA A 285 13.55 -4.31 32.99
CA ALA A 285 13.53 -4.02 31.56
C ALA A 285 14.93 -3.62 31.08
N GLY A 286 15.36 -4.17 29.94
CA GLY A 286 16.66 -3.87 29.31
C GLY A 286 17.88 -4.30 30.15
N ALA A 287 17.73 -5.27 31.07
CA ALA A 287 18.87 -5.73 31.85
C ALA A 287 19.91 -6.45 30.97
N PRO A 288 21.23 -6.31 31.24
CA PRO A 288 22.26 -7.13 30.61
C PRO A 288 22.14 -8.60 31.05
N ALA A 289 22.73 -9.51 30.30
CA ALA A 289 22.65 -10.95 30.58
C ALA A 289 23.34 -11.35 31.89
N THR A 290 24.21 -10.52 32.46
CA THR A 290 24.77 -10.68 33.81
C THR A 290 23.72 -10.63 34.92
N ALA A 291 22.59 -9.96 34.67
CA ALA A 291 21.49 -9.86 35.61
C ALA A 291 20.44 -10.97 35.42
N TYR A 292 20.58 -11.83 34.39
CA TYR A 292 19.62 -12.88 34.12
C TYR A 292 19.79 -14.06 35.07
N THR A 293 18.66 -14.67 35.45
CA THR A 293 18.64 -15.95 36.15
C THR A 293 18.11 -17.03 35.21
N PHE A 294 18.81 -18.16 35.13
CA PHE A 294 18.47 -19.26 34.23
C PHE A 294 18.47 -20.58 34.98
N ALA A 295 17.40 -21.34 34.82
CA ALA A 295 17.27 -22.70 35.34
C ALA A 295 17.04 -23.67 34.17
N SER A 296 17.97 -24.60 33.93
CA SER A 296 17.81 -25.57 32.86
C SER A 296 16.73 -26.60 33.18
N THR A 297 15.99 -27.04 32.16
CA THR A 297 15.07 -28.18 32.26
C THR A 297 15.80 -29.53 32.20
N LEU A 298 17.07 -29.55 31.80
CA LEU A 298 17.87 -30.78 31.71
C LEU A 298 18.52 -31.08 33.06
N ARG A 299 18.09 -32.16 33.72
CA ARG A 299 18.52 -32.52 35.10
C ARG A 299 20.04 -32.64 35.32
N ARG A 300 20.84 -32.84 34.27
CA ARG A 300 22.31 -33.03 34.35
C ARG A 300 23.12 -31.99 33.57
N ARG A 301 22.48 -30.97 32.99
CA ARG A 301 23.15 -29.90 32.22
C ARG A 301 22.75 -28.54 32.78
N GLY A 302 23.72 -27.67 33.00
CA GLY A 302 23.51 -26.31 33.47
C GLY A 302 24.49 -25.35 32.80
N LEU A 303 24.37 -24.06 33.09
CA LEU A 303 25.35 -23.09 32.63
C LEU A 303 26.72 -23.40 33.27
N PRO A 304 27.81 -23.42 32.48
CA PRO A 304 29.15 -23.54 33.03
C PRO A 304 29.48 -22.33 33.91
N ALA A 305 30.39 -22.50 34.87
CA ALA A 305 30.84 -21.43 35.75
C ALA A 305 31.35 -20.23 34.94
N GLY A 306 30.78 -19.04 35.17
CA GLY A 306 31.09 -17.81 34.43
C GLY A 306 30.42 -17.65 33.05
N GLY A 307 29.62 -18.64 32.61
CA GLY A 307 28.87 -18.57 31.36
C GLY A 307 27.62 -17.68 31.47
N LEU A 308 27.44 -16.77 30.52
CA LEU A 308 26.26 -15.88 30.48
C LEU A 308 25.14 -16.52 29.64
N PRO A 309 23.88 -16.52 30.12
CA PRO A 309 22.76 -17.05 29.36
C PRO A 309 22.37 -16.09 28.23
N VAL A 310 22.74 -16.44 26.99
CA VAL A 310 22.34 -15.67 25.80
C VAL A 310 21.22 -16.41 25.07
N PRO A 311 20.02 -15.82 24.95
CA PRO A 311 18.91 -16.42 24.21
C PRO A 311 19.26 -16.70 22.74
N VAL A 312 18.92 -17.89 22.29
CA VAL A 312 18.92 -18.28 20.86
C VAL A 312 17.47 -18.32 20.41
N LEU A 313 17.16 -17.62 19.31
CA LEU A 313 15.81 -17.42 18.82
C LEU A 313 15.73 -17.88 17.37
N GLU A 314 14.76 -18.76 17.10
CA GLU A 314 14.29 -18.97 15.74
C GLU A 314 13.59 -17.70 15.25
N ILE A 315 13.66 -17.40 13.95
CA ILE A 315 13.08 -16.20 13.36
C ILE A 315 11.57 -16.41 13.13
N GLU A 316 10.83 -16.59 14.23
CA GLU A 316 9.39 -16.77 14.23
C GLU A 316 8.70 -15.89 15.29
N PRO A 317 7.42 -15.51 15.07
CA PRO A 317 6.69 -14.64 16.00
C PRO A 317 6.64 -15.15 17.44
N ARG A 318 6.56 -16.47 17.67
CA ARG A 318 6.49 -17.06 19.02
C ARG A 318 7.77 -16.83 19.85
N TRP A 319 8.93 -16.97 19.22
CA TRP A 319 10.24 -16.80 19.84
C TRP A 319 10.54 -15.33 20.08
N LEU A 320 10.34 -14.51 19.04
CA LEU A 320 10.58 -13.07 19.09
C LEU A 320 9.65 -12.38 20.10
N GLY A 321 8.38 -12.76 20.15
CA GLY A 321 7.41 -12.15 21.07
C GLY A 321 7.62 -12.52 22.53
N THR A 322 8.07 -13.73 22.81
CA THR A 322 8.38 -14.18 24.17
C THR A 322 9.64 -13.49 24.69
N TRP A 323 10.69 -13.40 23.87
CA TRP A 323 11.89 -12.63 24.19
C TRP A 323 11.62 -11.12 24.31
N ALA A 324 10.81 -10.53 23.43
CA ALA A 324 10.45 -9.10 23.50
C ALA A 324 9.75 -8.74 24.81
N ARG A 325 8.89 -9.62 25.35
CA ARG A 325 8.26 -9.44 26.66
C ARG A 325 9.26 -9.50 27.81
N LEU A 326 10.24 -10.41 27.76
CA LEU A 326 11.32 -10.50 28.75
C LEU A 326 12.13 -9.19 28.78
N VAL A 327 12.59 -8.73 27.62
CA VAL A 327 13.38 -7.49 27.51
C VAL A 327 12.58 -6.27 27.95
N ALA A 328 11.29 -6.18 27.58
CA ALA A 328 10.43 -5.08 27.99
C ALA A 328 10.10 -5.07 29.50
N GLY A 329 10.50 -6.09 30.26
CA GLY A 329 10.14 -6.26 31.67
C GLY A 329 8.67 -6.60 31.89
N ARG A 330 8.00 -7.19 30.89
CA ARG A 330 6.58 -7.60 30.92
C ARG A 330 6.40 -9.10 31.20
N ALA A 331 7.44 -9.78 31.67
CA ALA A 331 7.44 -11.19 32.03
C ALA A 331 8.12 -11.42 33.39
N PRO A 332 7.52 -10.95 34.52
CA PRO A 332 8.14 -11.04 35.85
C PRO A 332 8.36 -12.49 36.30
N GLY A 333 7.55 -13.45 35.82
CA GLY A 333 7.71 -14.88 36.09
C GLY A 333 8.82 -15.59 35.30
N GLY A 334 9.47 -14.88 34.38
CA GLY A 334 10.38 -15.45 33.38
C GLY A 334 9.68 -16.00 32.17
N ILE A 335 10.48 -16.46 31.22
CA ILE A 335 10.04 -17.11 29.99
C ILE A 335 10.72 -18.46 29.85
N ASP A 336 10.06 -19.39 29.15
CA ASP A 336 10.73 -20.59 28.68
C ASP A 336 11.54 -20.21 27.44
N ALA A 337 12.84 -20.51 27.46
CA ALA A 337 13.80 -20.08 26.45
C ALA A 337 14.90 -21.12 26.27
N VAL A 338 15.50 -21.11 25.09
CA VAL A 338 16.76 -21.82 24.82
C VAL A 338 17.88 -20.80 24.88
N VAL A 339 18.91 -21.09 25.66
CA VAL A 339 20.08 -20.22 25.80
C VAL A 339 21.34 -20.96 25.39
N THR A 340 22.32 -20.22 24.89
CA THR A 340 23.70 -20.69 24.76
C THR A 340 24.56 -19.97 25.81
N PRO A 341 25.47 -20.67 26.51
CA PRO A 341 26.43 -20.06 27.40
C PRO A 341 27.47 -19.30 26.60
N ALA A 342 27.47 -17.97 26.72
CA ALA A 342 28.52 -17.13 26.16
C ALA A 342 29.67 -16.98 27.15
N GLY A 343 30.91 -17.05 26.65
CA GLY A 343 32.13 -16.97 27.47
C GLY A 343 32.58 -18.31 28.05
N ALA A 344 31.92 -19.40 27.66
CA ALA A 344 32.34 -20.77 27.99
C ALA A 344 33.56 -21.22 27.15
N ALA A 345 34.21 -22.31 27.60
CA ALA A 345 35.35 -22.89 26.91
C ALA A 345 35.03 -23.28 25.45
N PRO A 346 36.04 -23.24 24.55
CA PRO A 346 35.87 -23.63 23.15
C PRO A 346 35.23 -25.01 22.99
N ARG A 347 34.44 -25.16 21.93
CA ARG A 347 33.81 -26.41 21.55
C ARG A 347 34.68 -27.04 20.47
N HIS A 348 35.23 -28.22 20.71
CA HIS A 348 35.87 -28.94 19.61
C HIS A 348 34.81 -29.31 18.58
N ARG A 349 35.01 -28.86 17.34
CA ARG A 349 34.24 -29.38 16.20
C ARG A 349 34.39 -30.89 16.23
N PRO A 350 33.29 -31.68 16.21
CA PRO A 350 33.42 -33.13 16.12
C PRO A 350 34.15 -33.45 14.81
N VAL A 351 35.44 -33.76 14.93
CA VAL A 351 36.27 -34.16 13.81
C VAL A 351 35.79 -35.56 13.42
N PRO A 352 35.35 -35.78 12.18
CA PRO A 352 35.05 -37.13 11.70
C PRO A 352 36.28 -38.00 11.98
N ARG A 353 36.08 -39.16 12.60
CA ARG A 353 37.18 -40.12 12.76
C ARG A 353 37.74 -40.39 11.35
N PRO A 354 39.06 -40.33 11.14
CA PRO A 354 39.64 -40.66 9.85
C PRO A 354 39.28 -42.11 9.54
N GLY A 355 38.34 -42.27 8.64
CA GLY A 355 37.81 -43.51 8.13
C GLY A 355 37.45 -43.30 6.67
N PRO A 356 37.26 -44.38 5.89
CA PRO A 356 36.84 -44.26 4.50
C PRO A 356 35.59 -43.38 4.42
N GLU A 357 35.61 -42.39 3.53
CA GLU A 357 34.47 -41.50 3.34
C GLU A 357 33.20 -42.33 3.13
N PRO A 358 32.11 -42.06 3.87
CA PRO A 358 30.91 -42.86 3.75
C PRO A 358 30.41 -42.80 2.30
N PRO A 359 30.04 -43.95 1.71
CA PRO A 359 29.53 -44.01 0.35
C PRO A 359 28.27 -43.15 0.20
N ALA A 360 27.98 -42.70 -1.02
CA ALA A 360 26.88 -41.77 -1.31
C ALA A 360 25.54 -42.27 -0.77
N GLU A 361 25.24 -43.57 -0.93
CA GLU A 361 24.06 -44.23 -0.36
C GLU A 361 23.94 -44.00 1.15
N GLN A 362 25.04 -44.19 1.88
CA GLN A 362 25.05 -44.03 3.33
C GLN A 362 24.82 -42.56 3.71
N ARG A 363 25.41 -41.60 2.98
CA ARG A 363 25.18 -40.16 3.21
C ARG A 363 23.72 -39.76 2.99
N VAL A 364 23.07 -40.30 1.95
CA VAL A 364 21.65 -40.03 1.68
C VAL A 364 20.75 -40.68 2.74
N ARG A 365 21.08 -41.90 3.19
CA ARG A 365 20.36 -42.56 4.30
C ARG A 365 20.50 -41.79 5.61
N ASP A 366 21.70 -41.35 5.95
CA ASP A 366 21.98 -40.57 7.17
C ASP A 366 21.27 -39.21 7.14
N PHE A 367 21.27 -38.56 5.97
CA PHE A 367 20.51 -37.32 5.77
C PHE A 367 19.00 -37.55 5.90
N ARG A 368 18.45 -38.59 5.27
CA ARG A 368 17.03 -38.95 5.38
C ARG A 368 16.60 -39.23 6.82
N ALA A 369 17.46 -39.87 7.60
CA ALA A 369 17.20 -40.16 9.01
C ALA A 369 17.19 -38.90 9.90
N GLY A 370 17.93 -37.84 9.51
CA GLY A 370 18.08 -36.61 10.29
C GLY A 370 17.33 -35.38 9.79
N ALA A 371 16.89 -35.37 8.52
CA ALA A 371 16.20 -34.25 7.89
C ALA A 371 14.69 -34.31 8.10
N SER A 372 14.03 -33.17 8.09
CA SER A 372 12.56 -33.15 8.00
C SER A 372 12.08 -33.64 6.63
N ALA A 373 10.86 -34.19 6.57
CA ALA A 373 10.23 -34.60 5.31
C ALA A 373 10.28 -33.50 4.22
N PRO A 374 9.91 -32.23 4.51
CA PRO A 374 10.03 -31.15 3.53
C PRO A 374 11.46 -30.86 3.08
N ALA A 375 12.46 -31.02 3.94
CA ALA A 375 13.88 -30.84 3.59
C ALA A 375 14.39 -32.00 2.72
N TYR A 376 13.96 -33.23 3.00
CA TYR A 376 14.31 -34.40 2.20
C TYR A 376 13.69 -34.34 0.80
N ASP A 377 12.40 -33.96 0.70
CA ASP A 377 11.73 -33.78 -0.58
C ASP A 377 12.35 -32.64 -1.39
N LEU A 378 12.73 -31.53 -0.72
CA LEU A 378 13.47 -30.46 -1.37
C LEU A 378 14.83 -30.96 -1.91
N ALA A 379 15.61 -31.72 -1.13
CA ALA A 379 16.88 -32.29 -1.60
C ALA A 379 16.70 -33.19 -2.84
N ARG A 380 15.62 -33.98 -2.88
CA ARG A 380 15.27 -34.82 -4.04
C ARG A 380 14.97 -33.97 -5.26
N TYR A 381 14.14 -32.93 -5.17
CA TYR A 381 13.84 -32.05 -6.31
C TYR A 381 15.06 -31.23 -6.77
N LEU A 382 15.93 -30.81 -5.86
CA LEU A 382 17.18 -30.12 -6.19
C LEU A 382 18.15 -31.02 -6.98
N SER A 383 18.09 -32.34 -6.82
CA SER A 383 18.92 -33.28 -7.58
C SER A 383 18.66 -33.21 -9.10
N VAL A 384 17.50 -32.72 -9.52
CA VAL A 384 17.11 -32.57 -10.93
C VAL A 384 17.80 -31.37 -11.58
N ALA A 385 18.02 -30.28 -10.85
CA ALA A 385 18.47 -29.00 -11.40
C ALA A 385 19.99 -28.87 -11.59
N LYS A 386 20.40 -28.25 -12.71
CA LYS A 386 21.78 -27.80 -13.00
C LYS A 386 21.74 -26.49 -13.82
N PRO A 387 22.50 -25.43 -13.45
CA PRO A 387 23.32 -25.27 -12.25
C PRO A 387 22.48 -25.01 -10.99
N LEU A 388 23.01 -25.35 -9.80
CA LEU A 388 22.38 -25.04 -8.51
C LEU A 388 23.01 -23.78 -7.93
N ASN A 389 22.22 -22.74 -7.75
CA ASN A 389 22.56 -21.62 -6.88
C ASN A 389 21.38 -21.32 -5.95
N LEU A 390 21.56 -20.42 -4.97
CA LEU A 390 20.52 -20.13 -3.98
C LEU A 390 19.21 -19.63 -4.60
N ALA A 391 19.26 -18.92 -5.72
CA ALA A 391 18.07 -18.46 -6.41
C ALA A 391 17.25 -19.62 -7.00
N VAL A 392 17.92 -20.58 -7.66
CA VAL A 392 17.29 -21.83 -8.14
C VAL A 392 16.72 -22.63 -6.98
N MET A 393 17.48 -22.75 -5.90
CA MET A 393 17.05 -23.53 -4.75
C MET A 393 15.80 -22.93 -4.08
N ARG A 394 15.73 -21.61 -3.95
CA ARG A 394 14.55 -20.89 -3.44
C ARG A 394 13.36 -20.94 -4.39
N LEU A 395 13.59 -20.93 -5.71
CA LEU A 395 12.54 -21.10 -6.70
C LEU A 395 11.93 -22.50 -6.56
N LEU A 396 12.75 -23.55 -6.58
CA LEU A 396 12.30 -24.93 -6.40
C LEU A 396 11.64 -25.14 -5.04
N GLN A 397 12.15 -24.50 -3.99
CA GLN A 397 11.52 -24.47 -2.69
C GLN A 397 10.09 -23.91 -2.77
N SER A 398 9.91 -22.74 -3.40
CA SER A 398 8.60 -22.08 -3.50
C SER A 398 7.60 -22.81 -4.40
N VAL A 399 8.08 -23.54 -5.40
CA VAL A 399 7.25 -24.23 -6.39
C VAL A 399 6.95 -25.67 -5.98
N MET A 400 7.99 -26.44 -5.65
CA MET A 400 7.86 -27.88 -5.41
C MET A 400 7.48 -28.20 -3.96
N VAL A 401 7.79 -27.30 -3.01
CA VAL A 401 7.53 -27.51 -1.58
C VAL A 401 7.03 -26.19 -0.92
N PRO A 402 5.88 -25.64 -1.32
CA PRO A 402 5.43 -24.29 -0.93
C PRO A 402 5.20 -24.12 0.59
N GLU A 403 4.89 -25.20 1.31
CA GLU A 403 4.76 -25.19 2.77
C GLU A 403 6.10 -25.12 3.51
N SER A 404 7.22 -25.26 2.78
CA SER A 404 8.54 -25.24 3.38
C SER A 404 8.94 -23.84 3.84
N ARG A 405 9.74 -23.80 4.92
CA ARG A 405 10.25 -22.57 5.53
C ARG A 405 11.72 -22.39 5.15
N PRO A 406 12.29 -21.17 5.27
CA PRO A 406 13.73 -20.95 5.04
C PRO A 406 14.63 -21.94 5.82
N ALA A 407 14.19 -22.37 7.01
CA ALA A 407 14.82 -23.41 7.82
C ALA A 407 15.01 -24.76 7.09
N HIS A 408 14.10 -25.16 6.21
CA HIS A 408 14.18 -26.43 5.47
C HIS A 408 15.21 -26.39 4.34
N LEU A 409 15.35 -25.25 3.65
CA LEU A 409 16.43 -25.06 2.68
C LEU A 409 17.80 -25.06 3.38
N ALA A 410 17.86 -24.46 4.57
CA ALA A 410 19.03 -24.50 5.42
C ALA A 410 19.40 -25.94 5.80
N GLU A 411 18.44 -26.79 6.19
CA GLU A 411 18.70 -28.21 6.44
C GLU A 411 19.38 -28.93 5.27
N VAL A 412 19.01 -28.62 4.03
CA VAL A 412 19.65 -29.22 2.85
C VAL A 412 21.09 -28.71 2.67
N LEU A 413 21.29 -27.40 2.79
CA LEU A 413 22.61 -26.76 2.66
C LEU A 413 23.60 -27.27 3.71
N TYR A 414 23.15 -27.46 4.94
CA TYR A 414 23.97 -27.93 6.07
C TYR A 414 23.85 -29.44 6.33
N GLY A 415 23.11 -30.16 5.47
CA GLY A 415 22.89 -31.60 5.57
C GLY A 415 24.08 -32.45 5.12
N GLY A 416 25.16 -31.83 4.65
CA GLY A 416 26.37 -32.52 4.17
C GLY A 416 26.23 -33.13 2.78
N LEU A 417 25.21 -32.74 2.01
CA LEU A 417 24.96 -33.23 0.65
C LEU A 417 25.61 -32.35 -0.44
N LEU A 418 25.82 -31.07 -0.14
CA LEU A 418 26.25 -30.04 -1.09
C LEU A 418 27.58 -29.42 -0.67
N ARG A 419 28.39 -29.02 -1.65
CA ARG A 419 29.60 -28.19 -1.48
C ARG A 419 29.53 -26.97 -2.40
N PRO A 420 30.04 -25.81 -2.01
CA PRO A 420 30.21 -24.68 -2.93
C PRO A 420 31.25 -25.01 -4.01
N SER A 421 31.03 -24.59 -5.25
CA SER A 421 31.89 -24.93 -6.40
C SER A 421 32.82 -23.82 -6.89
N SER A 422 32.71 -22.59 -6.35
CA SER A 422 33.57 -21.44 -6.70
C SER A 422 34.34 -20.89 -5.49
N PRO A 423 35.57 -20.35 -5.67
CA PRO A 423 36.35 -19.74 -4.59
C PRO A 423 35.71 -18.45 -4.05
N ASP A 424 35.99 -18.16 -2.78
CA ASP A 424 35.41 -17.05 -2.01
C ASP A 424 35.58 -15.69 -2.72
N GLY A 425 34.45 -15.01 -2.99
CA GLY A 425 34.44 -13.65 -3.56
C GLY A 425 33.26 -13.30 -4.48
N ALA A 426 32.48 -14.28 -4.94
CA ALA A 426 31.26 -14.03 -5.72
C ALA A 426 30.13 -13.42 -4.86
N ALA A 427 29.26 -12.60 -5.46
CA ALA A 427 28.04 -12.14 -4.80
C ALA A 427 27.18 -13.34 -4.36
N ALA A 428 26.54 -13.25 -3.19
CA ALA A 428 25.86 -14.38 -2.53
C ALA A 428 24.85 -15.15 -3.41
N ASP A 429 24.14 -14.45 -4.31
CA ASP A 429 23.14 -15.06 -5.19
C ASP A 429 23.76 -15.73 -6.45
N ASP A 430 25.05 -15.49 -6.73
CA ASP A 430 25.82 -16.05 -7.85
C ASP A 430 26.73 -17.22 -7.43
N GLN A 431 26.72 -17.61 -6.14
CA GLN A 431 27.46 -18.78 -5.67
C GLN A 431 26.79 -20.08 -6.12
N HIS A 432 27.57 -20.93 -6.79
CA HIS A 432 27.12 -22.24 -7.26
C HIS A 432 27.40 -23.34 -6.23
N PHE A 433 26.50 -24.31 -6.17
CA PHE A 433 26.56 -25.49 -5.31
C PHE A 433 26.59 -26.77 -6.15
N GLU A 434 27.37 -27.74 -5.71
CA GLU A 434 27.42 -29.08 -6.30
C GLU A 434 27.11 -30.13 -5.26
N PHE A 435 26.41 -31.19 -5.67
CA PHE A 435 26.28 -32.38 -4.82
C PHE A 435 27.63 -33.10 -4.73
N LEU A 436 27.92 -33.68 -3.57
CA LEU A 436 29.07 -34.57 -3.42
C LEU A 436 28.97 -35.77 -4.38
N PRO A 437 30.11 -36.38 -4.76
CA PRO A 437 30.13 -37.50 -5.72
C PRO A 437 29.12 -38.60 -5.35
N GLY A 438 28.35 -39.08 -6.34
CA GLY A 438 27.33 -40.11 -6.17
C GLY A 438 26.01 -39.67 -5.52
N VAL A 439 26.00 -38.62 -4.66
CA VAL A 439 24.80 -38.21 -3.90
C VAL A 439 23.64 -37.77 -4.81
N ARG A 440 23.95 -37.10 -5.93
CA ARG A 440 22.92 -36.70 -6.90
C ARG A 440 22.23 -37.90 -7.54
N HIS A 441 22.97 -38.97 -7.84
CA HIS A 441 22.44 -40.19 -8.45
C HIS A 441 21.48 -40.87 -7.48
N GLU A 442 21.94 -41.10 -6.24
CA GLU A 442 21.12 -41.67 -5.15
C GLU A 442 19.82 -40.91 -4.92
N LEU A 443 19.86 -39.58 -4.88
CA LEU A 443 18.65 -38.76 -4.70
C LEU A 443 17.73 -38.82 -5.92
N ARG A 444 18.28 -38.88 -7.15
CA ARG A 444 17.50 -39.03 -8.38
C ARG A 444 16.84 -40.40 -8.49
N ASP A 445 17.50 -41.47 -8.06
CA ASP A 445 16.93 -42.83 -8.10
C ASP A 445 15.75 -43.00 -7.16
N THR A 446 15.67 -42.19 -6.10
CA THR A 446 14.48 -42.15 -5.23
C THR A 446 13.30 -41.38 -5.85
N LEU A 447 13.51 -40.57 -6.89
CA LEU A 447 12.43 -39.88 -7.58
C LEU A 447 11.65 -40.86 -8.47
N ALA A 448 10.36 -40.62 -8.64
CA ALA A 448 9.59 -41.34 -9.65
C ALA A 448 10.10 -40.96 -11.06
N ALA A 449 9.96 -41.85 -12.03
CA ALA A 449 10.38 -41.60 -13.41
C ALA A 449 9.73 -40.33 -14.03
N SER A 450 8.58 -39.90 -13.51
CA SER A 450 7.86 -38.69 -13.94
C SER A 450 8.26 -37.40 -13.20
N ASP A 451 9.01 -37.48 -12.10
CA ASP A 451 9.33 -36.31 -11.27
C ASP A 451 10.27 -35.28 -11.93
N PRO A 452 11.29 -35.65 -12.75
CA PRO A 452 12.10 -34.67 -13.47
C PRO A 452 11.26 -33.81 -14.44
N GLU A 453 10.36 -34.45 -15.18
CA GLU A 453 9.41 -33.77 -16.06
C GLU A 453 8.41 -32.93 -15.28
N ARG A 454 7.97 -33.41 -14.11
CA ARG A 454 7.10 -32.66 -13.20
C ARG A 454 7.80 -31.40 -12.67
N VAL A 455 9.05 -31.49 -12.23
CA VAL A 455 9.83 -30.33 -11.78
C VAL A 455 9.93 -29.30 -12.90
N ARG A 456 10.26 -29.75 -14.12
CA ARG A 456 10.34 -28.89 -15.31
C ARG A 456 8.99 -28.23 -15.62
N ALA A 457 7.90 -29.01 -15.64
CA ALA A 457 6.56 -28.53 -15.93
C ALA A 457 6.04 -27.53 -14.89
N GLU A 458 6.23 -27.82 -13.59
CA GLU A 458 5.77 -26.97 -12.49
C GLU A 458 6.56 -25.67 -12.40
N VAL A 459 7.88 -25.71 -12.59
CA VAL A 459 8.70 -24.48 -12.66
C VAL A 459 8.35 -23.65 -13.90
N SER A 460 8.19 -24.28 -15.07
CA SER A 460 7.72 -23.60 -16.28
C SER A 460 6.33 -22.98 -16.12
N ARG A 461 5.40 -23.69 -15.47
CA ARG A 461 4.05 -23.21 -15.14
C ARG A 461 4.11 -22.03 -14.19
N TYR A 462 4.87 -22.14 -13.10
CA TYR A 462 5.02 -21.07 -12.11
C TYR A 462 5.64 -19.80 -12.71
N LEU A 463 6.68 -19.93 -13.55
CA LEU A 463 7.27 -18.81 -14.28
C LEU A 463 6.28 -18.19 -15.29
N GLY A 464 5.34 -18.98 -15.81
CA GLY A 464 4.28 -18.51 -16.71
C GLY A 464 3.12 -17.81 -16.03
N GLU A 465 2.75 -18.25 -14.83
CA GLU A 465 1.66 -17.69 -14.02
C GLU A 465 2.07 -16.41 -13.27
N HIS A 466 3.37 -16.24 -12.98
CA HIS A 466 3.90 -15.10 -12.20
C HIS A 466 4.96 -14.27 -12.96
N PRO A 467 4.67 -13.75 -14.17
CA PRO A 467 5.64 -13.01 -14.98
C PRO A 467 6.15 -11.72 -14.31
N GLU A 468 5.38 -11.13 -13.39
CA GLU A 468 5.76 -9.97 -12.57
C GLU A 468 6.84 -10.30 -11.52
N ARG A 469 6.99 -11.59 -11.17
CA ARG A 469 8.08 -12.10 -10.34
C ARG A 469 9.31 -12.45 -11.18
N THR A 470 9.36 -12.08 -12.46
CA THR A 470 10.48 -12.38 -13.38
C THR A 470 11.36 -11.16 -13.64
N GLY A 471 11.70 -10.43 -12.57
CA GLY A 471 12.50 -9.19 -12.65
C GLY A 471 13.61 -9.09 -11.60
N ALA A 472 14.85 -9.23 -12.06
CA ALA A 472 16.13 -9.01 -11.35
C ALA A 472 16.55 -10.06 -10.27
N LEU A 473 17.76 -10.59 -10.53
CA LEU A 473 18.64 -11.50 -9.75
C LEU A 473 18.38 -13.02 -9.82
N PHE A 474 18.61 -13.59 -11.02
CA PHE A 474 19.14 -14.95 -11.26
C PHE A 474 19.58 -15.07 -12.75
N THR A 475 20.38 -16.07 -13.14
CA THR A 475 20.64 -16.44 -14.55
C THR A 475 20.09 -17.85 -14.78
N ALA A 476 18.80 -17.98 -15.14
CA ALA A 476 18.21 -19.24 -15.58
C ALA A 476 18.38 -19.36 -17.10
N LEU A 477 19.06 -20.37 -17.62
CA LEU A 477 19.11 -20.62 -19.06
C LEU A 477 17.77 -21.24 -19.50
N ALA A 478 16.96 -20.46 -20.24
CA ALA A 478 15.79 -20.96 -20.95
C ALA A 478 16.17 -21.14 -22.43
N SER A 479 15.97 -22.34 -22.98
CA SER A 479 16.25 -22.62 -24.40
C SER A 479 15.03 -22.33 -25.26
N LEU A 480 15.27 -21.73 -26.44
CA LEU A 480 14.35 -21.66 -27.57
C LEU A 480 14.82 -22.70 -28.59
N PRO A 481 13.94 -23.51 -29.20
CA PRO A 481 14.32 -24.30 -30.35
C PRO A 481 14.62 -23.35 -31.53
N GLY A 482 15.87 -23.34 -32.00
CA GLY A 482 16.24 -22.82 -33.32
C GLY A 482 17.12 -21.57 -33.39
N GLU A 483 17.20 -20.71 -32.37
CA GLU A 483 18.00 -19.47 -32.46
C GLU A 483 18.59 -19.02 -31.11
N GLY A 484 19.92 -19.12 -30.96
CA GLY A 484 20.65 -18.62 -29.78
C GLY A 484 22.18 -18.65 -29.93
N ARG A 485 22.88 -17.66 -29.38
CA ARG A 485 24.35 -17.67 -29.24
C ARG A 485 24.79 -18.69 -28.17
N PRO A 486 25.96 -19.34 -28.32
CA PRO A 486 26.45 -20.35 -27.37
C PRO A 486 26.80 -19.71 -26.02
N VAL A 487 26.33 -20.32 -24.92
CA VAL A 487 26.68 -19.97 -23.54
C VAL A 487 27.34 -21.18 -22.86
N PRO A 488 28.46 -21.03 -22.14
CA PRO A 488 29.14 -22.16 -21.50
C PRO A 488 28.32 -22.74 -20.32
N GLY A 489 28.21 -24.08 -20.23
CA GLY A 489 28.06 -24.76 -18.94
C GLY A 489 26.75 -25.47 -18.54
N ALA A 490 25.93 -26.02 -19.45
CA ALA A 490 24.94 -27.05 -19.08
C ALA A 490 24.44 -27.88 -20.27
N PRO A 491 24.32 -29.22 -20.15
CA PRO A 491 23.84 -30.09 -21.23
C PRO A 491 22.31 -30.12 -21.41
N GLU A 492 21.51 -29.54 -20.50
CA GLU A 492 20.04 -29.50 -20.63
C GLU A 492 19.43 -28.22 -20.03
N PRO A 493 18.43 -27.60 -20.69
CA PRO A 493 17.73 -26.42 -20.17
C PRO A 493 16.85 -26.76 -18.93
N PHE A 494 17.06 -26.03 -17.83
CA PHE A 494 16.38 -26.23 -16.54
C PHE A 494 14.85 -25.98 -16.60
N ALA A 495 14.38 -25.15 -17.53
CA ALA A 495 12.95 -24.91 -17.77
C ALA A 495 12.71 -24.54 -19.25
N GLY A 496 11.61 -25.01 -19.82
CA GLY A 496 11.15 -24.61 -21.15
C GLY A 496 10.14 -23.47 -21.04
N VAL A 497 10.47 -22.29 -21.56
CA VAL A 497 9.55 -21.14 -21.61
C VAL A 497 8.90 -21.16 -22.99
N SER A 498 7.56 -21.17 -23.08
CA SER A 498 6.88 -21.19 -24.38
C SER A 498 7.24 -19.94 -25.19
N ALA A 499 7.35 -20.04 -26.52
CA ALA A 499 7.63 -18.90 -27.39
C ALA A 499 6.61 -17.75 -27.22
N ASP A 500 5.40 -18.06 -26.80
CA ASP A 500 4.35 -17.09 -26.50
C ASP A 500 4.51 -16.43 -25.12
N LEU A 501 5.01 -17.16 -24.11
CA LEU A 501 5.38 -16.58 -22.82
C LEU A 501 6.64 -15.72 -22.94
N LEU A 502 7.61 -16.13 -23.77
CA LEU A 502 8.72 -15.28 -24.20
C LEU A 502 8.22 -14.05 -24.96
N ARG A 503 7.29 -14.17 -25.91
CA ARG A 503 6.70 -12.99 -26.60
C ARG A 503 5.91 -12.07 -25.66
N ARG A 504 5.26 -12.59 -24.62
CA ARG A 504 4.58 -11.80 -23.57
C ARG A 504 5.56 -11.15 -22.59
N LEU A 505 6.64 -11.84 -22.20
CA LEU A 505 7.75 -11.30 -21.40
C LEU A 505 8.60 -10.29 -22.20
N ILE A 506 8.66 -10.44 -23.54
CA ILE A 506 9.28 -9.51 -24.50
C ILE A 506 8.30 -8.41 -24.95
N GLY A 507 7.05 -8.43 -24.48
CA GLY A 507 6.09 -7.33 -24.63
C GLY A 507 5.38 -7.26 -25.99
N GLY A 508 4.58 -8.27 -26.34
CA GLY A 508 3.71 -8.19 -27.51
C GLY A 508 2.45 -9.05 -27.45
N THR A 509 1.29 -8.42 -27.26
CA THR A 509 -0.04 -8.79 -27.79
C THR A 509 -0.94 -7.54 -27.69
N GLY A 510 -1.68 -7.03 -28.67
CA GLY A 510 -2.02 -7.43 -30.03
C GLY A 510 -3.32 -6.69 -30.43
N SER A 511 -3.35 -6.15 -31.66
CA SER A 511 -4.50 -5.89 -32.54
C SER A 511 -5.79 -5.22 -32.00
N GLY A 512 -6.00 -3.96 -32.41
CA GLY A 512 -7.30 -3.38 -32.72
C GLY A 512 -7.19 -2.71 -34.09
N ALA A 513 -8.15 -2.95 -34.98
CA ALA A 513 -8.09 -2.62 -36.40
C ALA A 513 -7.65 -1.17 -36.69
N ALA A 514 -6.60 -1.03 -37.49
CA ALA A 514 -6.16 0.21 -38.09
C ALA A 514 -7.02 0.53 -39.33
N PRO A 515 -7.30 1.81 -39.62
CA PRO A 515 -7.65 2.20 -40.98
C PRO A 515 -6.47 1.88 -41.91
N ALA A 516 -6.78 1.53 -43.15
CA ALA A 516 -5.79 1.27 -44.20
C ALA A 516 -4.75 2.41 -44.29
N ARG A 517 -3.48 2.02 -44.51
CA ARG A 517 -2.35 2.93 -44.75
C ARG A 517 -2.68 3.87 -45.91
N GLY A 518 -2.82 5.16 -45.61
CA GLY A 518 -2.71 6.22 -46.60
C GLY A 518 -1.27 6.77 -46.66
N ASP A 519 -0.54 6.42 -47.71
CA ASP A 519 0.40 7.24 -48.49
C ASP A 519 1.54 8.08 -47.87
N ARG A 520 1.81 8.08 -46.56
CA ARG A 520 2.90 8.93 -46.04
C ARG A 520 4.26 8.24 -45.98
N ALA A 521 5.11 8.54 -46.97
CA ALA A 521 6.49 8.05 -47.11
C ALA A 521 7.54 8.75 -46.22
N HIS A 522 7.19 9.81 -45.47
CA HIS A 522 8.13 10.58 -44.64
C HIS A 522 7.42 11.37 -43.51
N LEU A 523 8.15 11.70 -42.44
CA LEU A 523 7.73 12.59 -41.34
C LEU A 523 8.66 13.80 -41.24
N THR A 524 8.12 15.03 -41.23
CA THR A 524 8.91 16.25 -41.07
C THR A 524 8.75 16.86 -39.67
N VAL A 525 9.84 16.98 -38.91
CA VAL A 525 9.87 17.51 -37.54
C VAL A 525 10.62 18.85 -37.50
N LEU A 526 10.00 19.89 -36.94
CA LEU A 526 10.65 21.16 -36.63
C LEU A 526 11.16 21.13 -35.19
N GLN A 527 12.48 21.06 -35.00
CA GLN A 527 13.14 21.06 -33.69
C GLN A 527 13.54 22.49 -33.30
N LEU A 528 13.11 22.90 -32.11
CA LEU A 528 13.34 24.21 -31.52
C LEU A 528 13.96 24.05 -30.13
N ASN A 529 14.92 24.91 -29.79
CA ASN A 529 15.48 24.98 -28.43
C ASN A 529 14.75 25.99 -27.54
N THR A 530 14.06 26.97 -28.14
CA THR A 530 13.19 27.95 -27.47
C THR A 530 12.04 28.31 -28.40
N VAL A 531 10.97 28.92 -27.88
CA VAL A 531 9.89 29.44 -28.72
C VAL A 531 10.39 30.71 -29.42
N PRO A 532 10.31 30.81 -30.77
CA PRO A 532 10.74 32.00 -31.49
C PRO A 532 9.75 33.16 -31.27
N ALA A 533 10.27 34.38 -31.22
CA ALA A 533 9.44 35.58 -31.11
C ALA A 533 8.49 35.72 -32.32
N ALA A 534 7.34 36.37 -32.10
CA ALA A 534 6.37 36.70 -33.13
C ALA A 534 7.07 37.44 -34.30
N GLY A 535 6.90 36.94 -35.53
CA GLY A 535 7.51 37.51 -36.74
C GLY A 535 8.90 36.99 -37.13
N ALA A 536 9.56 36.16 -36.32
CA ALA A 536 10.84 35.55 -36.71
C ALA A 536 10.68 34.64 -37.95
N PRO A 537 11.65 34.64 -38.91
CA PRO A 537 11.59 33.80 -40.09
C PRO A 537 11.62 32.31 -39.71
N LEU A 538 10.64 31.56 -40.19
CA LEU A 538 10.56 30.10 -40.04
C LEU A 538 11.03 29.44 -41.34
N PRO A 539 11.65 28.25 -41.28
CA PRO A 539 12.02 27.49 -42.48
C PRO A 539 10.76 27.18 -43.31
N GLY A 540 10.86 27.28 -44.65
CA GLY A 540 9.72 27.17 -45.57
C GLY A 540 9.10 25.78 -45.74
N ALA A 541 9.54 24.78 -44.98
CA ALA A 541 8.94 23.44 -44.97
C ALA A 541 7.73 23.41 -44.03
N ALA A 542 6.62 22.81 -44.47
CA ALA A 542 5.46 22.58 -43.60
C ALA A 542 5.74 21.36 -42.69
N PRO A 543 5.96 21.55 -41.37
CA PRO A 543 6.25 20.43 -40.48
C PRO A 543 4.99 19.64 -40.17
N ASP A 544 5.13 18.35 -39.90
CA ASP A 544 4.08 17.48 -39.35
C ASP A 544 4.04 17.53 -37.81
N LEU A 545 5.19 17.83 -37.20
CA LEU A 545 5.41 17.83 -35.76
C LEU A 545 6.38 18.96 -35.36
N VAL A 546 6.10 19.67 -34.28
CA VAL A 546 7.01 20.65 -33.67
C VAL A 546 7.46 20.13 -32.31
N VAL A 547 8.76 20.20 -32.06
CA VAL A 547 9.37 19.74 -30.81
C VAL A 547 10.16 20.89 -30.19
N VAL A 548 9.81 21.25 -28.95
CA VAL A 548 10.49 22.29 -28.17
C VAL A 548 11.24 21.65 -27.01
N THR A 549 12.56 21.69 -27.08
CA THR A 549 13.49 20.97 -26.20
C THR A 549 14.00 21.83 -25.02
N GLY A 550 13.10 22.55 -24.35
CA GLY A 550 13.38 23.38 -23.18
C GLY A 550 13.38 24.88 -23.47
N GLY A 551 13.94 25.68 -22.55
CA GLY A 551 14.21 27.11 -22.78
C GLY A 551 12.96 27.99 -22.90
N LEU A 552 11.84 27.57 -22.28
CA LEU A 552 10.55 28.25 -22.46
C LEU A 552 10.44 29.51 -21.60
N ALA A 553 10.95 29.44 -20.36
CA ALA A 553 10.91 30.54 -19.42
C ALA A 553 12.32 30.92 -18.94
N ARG A 554 12.49 32.14 -18.42
CA ARG A 554 13.74 32.59 -17.79
C ARG A 554 13.76 32.31 -16.30
N ARG A 555 12.62 32.46 -15.62
CA ARG A 555 12.46 32.24 -14.17
C ARG A 555 11.38 31.21 -13.83
N ALA A 556 10.79 30.56 -14.85
CA ALA A 556 9.71 29.60 -14.71
C ALA A 556 8.52 30.13 -13.87
N THR A 557 8.15 31.40 -14.09
CA THR A 557 7.01 32.00 -13.37
C THR A 557 5.68 31.71 -14.07
N PRO A 558 4.54 31.70 -13.35
CA PRO A 558 3.23 31.55 -13.96
C PRO A 558 2.91 32.61 -15.03
N ALA A 559 3.48 33.82 -14.92
CA ALA A 559 3.29 34.88 -15.91
C ALA A 559 4.03 34.60 -17.22
N GLU A 560 5.29 34.15 -17.14
CA GLU A 560 6.07 33.74 -18.31
C GLU A 560 5.40 32.59 -19.06
N TYR A 561 4.90 31.56 -18.36
CA TYR A 561 4.22 30.44 -19.02
C TYR A 561 2.87 30.81 -19.66
N ARG A 562 2.19 31.88 -19.19
CA ARG A 562 1.04 32.44 -19.90
C ARG A 562 1.44 33.08 -21.23
N ALA A 563 2.58 33.78 -21.27
CA ALA A 563 3.11 34.36 -22.50
C ALA A 563 3.57 33.26 -23.49
N VAL A 564 4.34 32.29 -23.01
CA VAL A 564 4.78 31.11 -23.80
C VAL A 564 3.58 30.39 -24.41
N ARG A 565 2.47 30.25 -23.67
CA ARG A 565 1.26 29.62 -24.21
C ARG A 565 0.71 30.37 -25.43
N ALA A 566 0.64 31.70 -25.35
CA ALA A 566 0.18 32.52 -26.46
C ALA A 566 1.10 32.39 -27.68
N GLU A 567 2.42 32.36 -27.47
CA GLU A 567 3.41 32.17 -28.53
C GLU A 567 3.31 30.78 -29.18
N LEU A 568 3.08 29.71 -28.40
CA LEU A 568 2.85 28.36 -28.93
C LEU A 568 1.55 28.25 -29.75
N ASP A 569 0.48 28.93 -29.30
CA ASP A 569 -0.77 28.99 -30.05
C ASP A 569 -0.61 29.78 -31.37
N GLU A 570 0.15 30.88 -31.35
CA GLU A 570 0.50 31.65 -32.54
C GLU A 570 1.37 30.83 -33.51
N LEU A 571 2.41 30.16 -33.01
CA LEU A 571 3.28 29.30 -33.80
C LEU A 571 2.49 28.17 -34.48
N ARG A 572 1.58 27.53 -33.74
CA ARG A 572 0.66 26.51 -34.29
C ARG A 572 -0.17 27.09 -35.43
N SER A 573 -0.71 28.30 -35.25
CA SER A 573 -1.54 28.98 -36.25
C SER A 573 -0.73 29.33 -37.52
N ARG A 574 0.47 29.92 -37.35
CA ARG A 574 1.38 30.28 -38.45
C ARG A 574 1.81 29.07 -39.28
N LEU A 575 2.06 27.93 -38.62
CA LEU A 575 2.43 26.66 -39.27
C LEU A 575 1.22 25.84 -39.73
N ARG A 576 -0.01 26.30 -39.49
CA ARG A 576 -1.28 25.59 -39.80
C ARG A 576 -1.32 24.15 -39.27
N LEU A 577 -0.77 23.95 -38.07
CA LEU A 577 -0.66 22.64 -37.44
C LEU A 577 -1.95 22.23 -36.69
N PRO A 578 -2.41 20.98 -36.83
CA PRO A 578 -3.49 20.44 -36.01
C PRO A 578 -3.19 20.52 -34.50
N ALA A 579 -4.25 20.47 -33.67
CA ALA A 579 -4.08 20.35 -32.22
C ALA A 579 -3.33 19.05 -31.86
N GLY A 580 -2.43 19.13 -30.87
CA GLY A 580 -1.65 17.98 -30.39
C GLY A 580 -0.37 17.68 -31.18
N ARG A 581 0.07 18.60 -32.03
CA ARG A 581 1.30 18.50 -32.86
C ARG A 581 2.49 19.27 -32.32
N ILE A 582 2.41 19.77 -31.10
CA ILE A 582 3.50 20.49 -30.42
C ILE A 582 3.88 19.68 -29.18
N VAL A 583 5.12 19.20 -29.16
CA VAL A 583 5.72 18.47 -28.03
C VAL A 583 6.64 19.42 -27.29
N VAL A 584 6.53 19.43 -25.96
CA VAL A 584 7.30 20.32 -25.11
C VAL A 584 7.94 19.51 -23.98
N VAL A 585 9.24 19.73 -23.74
CA VAL A 585 10.02 19.10 -22.66
C VAL A 585 10.65 20.20 -21.79
N PRO A 586 10.66 20.08 -20.45
CA PRO A 586 11.28 21.09 -19.60
C PRO A 586 12.81 21.09 -19.73
N GLY A 587 13.39 22.29 -19.81
CA GLY A 587 14.84 22.52 -19.77
C GLY A 587 15.32 23.14 -18.46
N LEU A 588 16.61 23.48 -18.38
CA LEU A 588 17.22 24.02 -17.15
C LEU A 588 16.56 25.31 -16.66
N SER A 589 16.11 26.18 -17.57
CA SER A 589 15.46 27.45 -17.24
C SER A 589 13.97 27.32 -16.89
N ASP A 590 13.42 26.11 -17.03
CA ASP A 590 12.02 25.77 -16.71
C ASP A 590 11.84 25.27 -15.27
N VAL A 591 12.92 25.22 -14.49
CA VAL A 591 12.90 24.89 -13.06
C VAL A 591 12.79 26.16 -12.23
N ASN A 592 11.73 26.29 -11.44
CA ASN A 592 11.55 27.46 -10.57
C ASN A 592 12.40 27.34 -9.31
N ALA A 593 13.60 27.94 -9.33
CA ALA A 593 14.55 27.89 -8.23
C ALA A 593 13.99 28.49 -6.92
N GLY A 594 13.20 29.56 -6.99
CA GLY A 594 12.59 30.19 -5.81
C GLY A 594 11.58 29.29 -5.11
N ARG A 595 10.74 28.58 -5.86
CA ARG A 595 9.81 27.58 -5.30
C ARG A 595 10.53 26.35 -4.76
N CYS A 596 11.63 25.96 -5.41
CA CYS A 596 12.50 24.90 -4.90
C CYS A 596 13.11 25.29 -3.54
N GLN A 597 13.61 26.53 -3.41
CA GLN A 597 14.14 27.04 -2.15
C GLN A 597 13.07 27.15 -1.05
N ALA A 598 11.89 27.68 -1.37
CA ALA A 598 10.78 27.77 -0.40
C ALA A 598 10.37 26.40 0.13
N TYR A 599 10.29 25.38 -0.75
CA TYR A 599 10.01 24.02 -0.33
C TYR A 599 11.06 23.47 0.65
N PHE A 600 12.34 23.76 0.43
CA PHE A 600 13.40 23.34 1.36
C PHE A 600 13.27 24.02 2.71
N LEU A 601 12.99 25.33 2.73
CA LEU A 601 12.81 26.10 3.96
C LEU A 601 11.58 25.65 4.76
N ASP A 602 10.45 25.36 4.09
CA ASP A 602 9.24 24.84 4.75
C ASP A 602 9.50 23.45 5.37
N ARG A 603 10.20 22.58 4.65
CA ARG A 603 10.58 21.24 5.14
C ARG A 603 11.54 21.34 6.33
N GLU A 604 12.52 22.23 6.26
CA GLU A 604 13.46 22.51 7.35
C GLU A 604 12.75 23.07 8.59
N ALA A 605 11.80 24.01 8.41
CA ALA A 605 10.99 24.57 9.49
C ALA A 605 10.17 23.49 10.22
N ASP A 606 9.68 22.49 9.50
CA ASP A 606 8.97 21.33 10.04
C ASP A 606 9.91 20.23 10.58
N GLY A 607 11.24 20.41 10.48
CA GLY A 607 12.25 19.42 10.88
C GLY A 607 12.24 18.14 10.03
N LEU A 608 11.87 18.26 8.76
CA LEU A 608 11.75 17.17 7.80
C LEU A 608 12.73 17.35 6.63
N GLU A 609 13.28 16.26 6.11
CA GLU A 609 14.19 16.33 4.95
C GLU A 609 13.41 16.56 3.63
N PRO A 610 13.88 17.43 2.72
CA PRO A 610 13.30 17.60 1.38
C PRO A 610 13.34 16.28 0.59
N VAL A 611 12.22 15.92 -0.08
CA VAL A 611 12.12 14.66 -0.83
C VAL A 611 12.20 14.93 -2.34
N PRO A 612 13.17 14.34 -3.08
CA PRO A 612 13.22 14.40 -4.53
C PRO A 612 11.94 13.80 -5.16
N PRO A 613 11.38 14.39 -6.23
CA PRO A 613 12.03 15.33 -7.15
C PRO A 613 11.80 16.82 -6.84
N TYR A 614 11.42 17.20 -5.61
CA TYR A 614 11.16 18.60 -5.22
C TYR A 614 10.05 19.25 -6.06
N TRP A 615 8.88 18.61 -6.10
CA TRP A 615 7.75 18.91 -6.98
C TRP A 615 7.36 20.39 -7.16
N PRO A 616 7.34 21.25 -6.11
CA PRO A 616 6.90 22.64 -6.24
C PRO A 616 7.65 23.45 -7.31
N LYS A 617 8.88 23.04 -7.67
CA LYS A 617 9.69 23.66 -8.72
C LYS A 617 9.08 23.58 -10.13
N TRP A 618 8.19 22.62 -10.40
CA TRP A 618 7.55 22.42 -11.71
C TRP A 618 6.06 22.76 -11.77
N GLU A 619 5.43 23.12 -10.65
CA GLU A 619 4.00 23.48 -10.64
C GLU A 619 3.60 24.49 -11.74
N PRO A 620 4.38 25.55 -12.03
CA PRO A 620 4.05 26.45 -13.14
C PRO A 620 4.13 25.78 -14.53
N PHE A 621 5.12 24.90 -14.74
CA PHE A 621 5.26 24.13 -15.98
C PHE A 621 4.13 23.09 -16.13
N ALA A 622 3.77 22.40 -15.04
CA ALA A 622 2.67 21.44 -15.00
C ALA A 622 1.35 22.09 -15.41
N ALA A 623 1.12 23.35 -14.99
CA ALA A 623 -0.06 24.13 -15.38
C ALA A 623 -0.08 24.55 -16.86
N LEU A 624 1.08 24.71 -17.51
CA LEU A 624 1.18 24.88 -18.96
C LEU A 624 0.90 23.54 -19.67
N ALA A 625 1.58 22.48 -19.23
CA ALA A 625 1.52 21.15 -19.81
C ALA A 625 0.09 20.56 -19.78
N SER A 626 -0.67 20.78 -18.71
CA SER A 626 -2.06 20.32 -18.59
C SER A 626 -3.02 20.96 -19.60
N ARG A 627 -2.61 22.08 -20.23
CA ARG A 627 -3.40 22.79 -21.24
C ARG A 627 -2.96 22.45 -22.67
N LEU A 628 -1.86 21.74 -22.85
CA LEU A 628 -1.41 21.29 -24.16
C LEU A 628 -2.13 19.98 -24.54
N PRO A 629 -2.82 19.92 -25.70
CA PRO A 629 -3.52 18.72 -26.13
C PRO A 629 -2.54 17.61 -26.55
N GLY A 630 -2.96 16.35 -26.44
CA GLY A 630 -2.26 15.19 -27.03
C GLY A 630 -1.17 14.52 -26.17
N ALA A 631 -0.91 15.02 -24.96
CA ALA A 631 0.06 14.45 -24.01
C ALA A 631 -0.64 13.74 -22.84
N THR A 632 0.06 12.79 -22.21
CA THR A 632 -0.27 12.39 -20.83
C THR A 632 -0.02 13.54 -19.86
N GLY A 633 -0.72 13.56 -18.73
CA GLY A 633 -0.57 14.64 -17.73
C GLY A 633 0.83 14.66 -17.08
N PHE A 634 1.37 15.85 -16.84
CA PHE A 634 2.61 16.05 -16.07
C PHE A 634 2.25 16.16 -14.58
N GLN A 635 2.55 15.11 -13.81
CA GLN A 635 2.05 14.90 -12.43
C GLN A 635 3.20 14.63 -11.44
N GLU A 636 2.96 14.78 -10.14
CA GLU A 636 4.00 14.60 -9.11
C GLU A 636 4.62 13.20 -9.11
N HIS A 637 3.80 12.17 -9.26
CA HIS A 637 4.24 10.78 -9.34
C HIS A 637 4.71 10.38 -10.75
N GLN A 638 4.54 11.26 -11.74
CA GLN A 638 4.95 11.04 -13.13
C GLN A 638 5.33 12.37 -13.81
N PRO A 639 6.49 12.97 -13.47
CA PRO A 639 6.93 14.26 -14.00
C PRO A 639 7.54 14.13 -15.41
N TRP A 640 6.89 13.40 -16.32
CA TRP A 640 7.27 13.19 -17.72
C TRP A 640 6.05 12.83 -18.56
N GLN A 641 6.13 13.00 -19.89
CA GLN A 641 4.94 12.91 -20.76
C GLN A 641 5.15 11.99 -21.96
N LEU A 642 4.06 11.35 -22.40
CA LEU A 642 4.01 10.58 -23.63
C LEU A 642 3.00 11.24 -24.57
N TYR A 643 3.45 11.54 -25.79
CA TYR A 643 2.58 12.06 -26.83
C TYR A 643 2.28 10.93 -27.79
N THR A 644 1.00 10.57 -27.90
CA THR A 644 0.54 9.60 -28.90
C THR A 644 -0.12 10.36 -30.02
N ILE A 645 0.39 10.18 -31.24
CA ILE A 645 -0.05 10.94 -32.40
C ILE A 645 -0.54 9.97 -33.48
N PRO A 646 -1.78 9.45 -33.35
CA PRO A 646 -2.29 8.39 -34.23
C PRO A 646 -2.28 8.76 -35.71
N ALA A 647 -2.60 10.01 -36.03
CA ALA A 647 -2.64 10.50 -37.39
C ALA A 647 -1.27 10.52 -38.10
N LEU A 648 -0.15 10.38 -37.38
CA LEU A 648 1.19 10.17 -37.97
C LEU A 648 1.74 8.76 -37.70
N ARG A 649 1.00 7.92 -36.95
CA ARG A 649 1.53 6.69 -36.35
C ARG A 649 2.88 6.93 -35.63
N THR A 650 2.98 8.06 -34.94
CA THR A 650 4.19 8.46 -34.21
C THR A 650 3.90 8.54 -32.73
N VAL A 651 4.81 8.04 -31.91
CA VAL A 651 4.83 8.21 -30.47
C VAL A 651 6.08 9.00 -30.08
N VAL A 652 5.93 9.94 -29.15
CA VAL A 652 7.03 10.79 -28.69
C VAL A 652 7.21 10.64 -27.18
N ALA A 653 8.41 10.21 -26.76
CA ALA A 653 8.84 10.21 -25.37
C ALA A 653 9.35 11.60 -24.99
N ALA A 654 8.55 12.37 -24.25
CA ALA A 654 8.96 13.66 -23.71
C ALA A 654 9.64 13.44 -22.33
N LEU A 655 10.97 13.28 -22.37
CA LEU A 655 11.82 12.91 -21.23
C LEU A 655 12.19 14.14 -20.39
N ASN A 656 11.80 14.13 -19.13
CA ASN A 656 12.22 15.14 -18.18
C ASN A 656 13.59 14.78 -17.59
N SER A 657 14.63 15.45 -18.07
CA SER A 657 16.00 15.32 -17.56
C SER A 657 16.33 16.31 -16.43
N THR A 658 15.38 17.18 -16.04
CA THR A 658 15.57 18.18 -14.97
C THR A 658 15.23 17.64 -13.57
N VAL A 659 14.97 16.33 -13.46
CA VAL A 659 14.60 15.66 -12.21
C VAL A 659 15.56 15.95 -11.05
N PRO A 660 16.89 15.77 -11.22
CA PRO A 660 17.86 16.08 -10.16
C PRO A 660 18.16 17.57 -9.98
N VAL A 661 17.61 18.46 -10.82
CA VAL A 661 17.98 19.88 -10.80
C VAL A 661 17.33 20.61 -9.61
N SER A 662 18.13 21.35 -8.84
CA SER A 662 17.65 22.13 -7.68
C SER A 662 18.23 23.55 -7.66
N HIS A 663 17.95 24.29 -6.59
CA HIS A 663 18.52 25.62 -6.35
C HIS A 663 19.96 25.56 -5.79
N LEU A 664 20.45 24.38 -5.38
CA LEU A 664 21.76 24.19 -4.77
C LEU A 664 22.90 24.24 -5.81
N PRO A 665 24.08 24.80 -5.44
CA PRO A 665 25.27 24.77 -6.32
C PRO A 665 25.73 23.32 -6.57
N GLY A 666 25.90 22.93 -7.84
CA GLY A 666 26.38 21.60 -8.23
C GLY A 666 25.29 20.63 -8.69
N GLU A 667 24.03 20.83 -8.30
CA GLU A 667 22.86 20.05 -8.73
C GLU A 667 22.24 20.60 -10.02
N ARG A 668 23.07 20.82 -11.06
CA ARG A 668 22.63 21.28 -12.39
C ARG A 668 22.83 20.25 -13.50
N ARG A 669 23.30 19.05 -13.16
CA ARG A 669 23.47 17.97 -14.13
C ARG A 669 22.11 17.34 -14.44
N GLY A 670 21.85 17.10 -15.72
CA GLY A 670 20.65 16.38 -16.15
C GLY A 670 20.69 14.91 -15.73
N GLY A 671 19.53 14.34 -15.43
CA GLY A 671 19.42 12.94 -15.08
C GLY A 671 18.02 12.40 -15.32
N LEU A 672 17.95 11.16 -15.78
CA LEU A 672 16.69 10.41 -15.93
C LEU A 672 16.60 9.43 -14.76
N GLY A 673 15.55 9.55 -13.94
CA GLY A 673 15.31 8.59 -12.86
C GLY A 673 15.03 7.18 -13.41
N PRO A 674 15.37 6.11 -12.66
CA PRO A 674 15.17 4.72 -13.13
C PRO A 674 13.71 4.39 -13.42
N ALA A 675 12.77 5.01 -12.71
CA ALA A 675 11.34 4.87 -12.96
C ALA A 675 10.93 5.42 -14.34
N GLN A 676 11.46 6.57 -14.74
CA GLN A 676 11.19 7.18 -16.04
C GLN A 676 11.74 6.33 -17.18
N ILE A 677 13.00 5.85 -17.05
CA ILE A 677 13.66 5.00 -18.04
C ILE A 677 12.86 3.71 -18.25
N ALA A 678 12.52 3.01 -17.17
CA ALA A 678 11.74 1.78 -17.25
C ALA A 678 10.35 2.02 -17.85
N TRP A 679 9.69 3.12 -17.48
CA TRP A 679 8.36 3.47 -17.97
C TRP A 679 8.35 3.74 -19.48
N PHE A 680 9.30 4.51 -20.01
CA PHE A 680 9.38 4.76 -21.44
C PHE A 680 9.90 3.55 -22.23
N ALA A 681 10.85 2.78 -21.69
CA ALA A 681 11.35 1.57 -22.34
C ALA A 681 10.22 0.54 -22.57
N ASP A 682 9.35 0.36 -21.58
CA ASP A 682 8.17 -0.51 -21.67
C ASP A 682 7.19 -0.02 -22.74
N ARG A 683 6.79 1.26 -22.68
CA ARG A 683 5.81 1.80 -23.63
C ARG A 683 6.31 1.91 -25.05
N MET A 684 7.57 2.29 -25.26
CA MET A 684 8.13 2.37 -26.61
C MET A 684 8.21 1.00 -27.28
N ARG A 685 8.40 -0.06 -26.50
CA ARG A 685 8.34 -1.44 -27.00
C ARG A 685 6.95 -1.81 -27.51
N ASP A 686 5.90 -1.43 -26.79
CA ASP A 686 4.51 -1.66 -27.25
C ASP A 686 4.19 -0.93 -28.56
N TYR A 687 4.73 0.27 -28.76
CA TYR A 687 4.56 1.03 -30.02
C TYR A 687 5.40 0.45 -31.15
N ALA A 688 6.58 -0.10 -30.84
CA ALA A 688 7.42 -0.82 -31.81
C ALA A 688 6.66 -2.00 -32.42
N GLY A 689 6.01 -2.82 -31.58
CA GLY A 689 5.20 -3.96 -32.03
C GLY A 689 3.98 -3.59 -32.89
N ARG A 690 3.57 -2.32 -32.87
CA ARG A 690 2.47 -1.79 -33.70
C ARG A 690 2.97 -1.11 -34.99
N GLY A 691 4.28 -1.09 -35.23
CA GLY A 691 4.91 -0.40 -36.36
C GLY A 691 4.71 1.11 -36.30
N TRP A 692 4.80 1.70 -35.11
CA TRP A 692 4.78 3.16 -34.92
C TRP A 692 6.20 3.70 -34.87
N LEU A 693 6.40 4.92 -35.38
CA LEU A 693 7.66 5.63 -35.27
C LEU A 693 7.84 6.17 -33.84
N ARG A 694 8.98 5.90 -33.22
CA ARG A 694 9.26 6.18 -31.80
C ARG A 694 10.36 7.24 -31.69
N VAL A 695 9.96 8.44 -31.31
CA VAL A 695 10.86 9.60 -31.17
C VAL A 695 11.13 9.87 -29.70
N GLY A 696 12.40 9.89 -29.29
CA GLY A 696 12.81 10.39 -27.97
C GLY A 696 13.04 11.89 -28.01
N VAL A 697 12.61 12.62 -26.98
CA VAL A 697 12.85 14.05 -26.85
C VAL A 697 13.36 14.34 -25.44
N VAL A 698 14.50 15.00 -25.32
CA VAL A 698 15.14 15.32 -24.04
C VAL A 698 15.85 16.68 -24.09
N HIS A 699 16.06 17.35 -22.96
CA HIS A 699 16.81 18.62 -22.97
C HIS A 699 18.34 18.42 -22.96
N HIS A 700 18.85 17.57 -22.06
CA HIS A 700 20.27 17.29 -21.91
C HIS A 700 20.80 16.33 -22.99
N ASP A 701 22.12 16.32 -23.19
CA ASP A 701 22.76 15.41 -24.14
C ASP A 701 22.54 13.95 -23.71
N PRO A 702 21.95 13.09 -24.57
CA PRO A 702 21.70 11.69 -24.25
C PRO A 702 22.96 10.90 -23.88
N ALA A 703 24.15 11.29 -24.34
CA ALA A 703 25.41 10.63 -24.00
C ALA A 703 25.82 10.85 -22.52
N GLY A 704 25.35 11.94 -21.90
CA GLY A 704 25.60 12.26 -20.50
C GLY A 704 24.53 11.76 -19.53
N LEU A 705 23.53 11.01 -20.01
CA LEU A 705 22.42 10.51 -19.20
C LEU A 705 22.65 9.05 -18.82
N ASP A 706 22.83 8.81 -17.53
CA ASP A 706 23.03 7.46 -16.98
C ASP A 706 21.97 6.48 -17.49
N ARG A 707 22.43 5.34 -18.03
CA ARG A 707 21.61 4.22 -18.51
C ARG A 707 20.69 4.55 -19.70
N PHE A 708 20.73 5.76 -20.27
CA PHE A 708 19.90 6.12 -21.42
C PHE A 708 20.25 5.26 -22.65
N ALA A 709 21.54 5.21 -23.00
CA ALA A 709 22.02 4.46 -24.17
C ALA A 709 21.76 2.95 -24.06
N ASP A 710 21.88 2.39 -22.85
CA ASP A 710 21.74 0.94 -22.64
C ASP A 710 20.28 0.48 -22.49
N GLN A 711 19.41 1.30 -21.89
CA GLN A 711 18.08 0.87 -21.45
C GLN A 711 16.91 1.51 -22.20
N LEU A 712 17.08 2.72 -22.75
CA LEU A 712 15.99 3.45 -23.41
C LEU A 712 16.26 3.66 -24.90
N ALA A 713 17.48 4.04 -25.29
CA ALA A 713 17.83 4.28 -26.69
C ALA A 713 17.47 3.10 -27.61
N PRO A 714 17.68 1.81 -27.26
CA PRO A 714 17.36 0.67 -28.14
C PRO A 714 15.86 0.52 -28.46
N HIS A 715 15.00 1.25 -27.75
CA HIS A 715 13.56 1.27 -27.97
C HIS A 715 13.08 2.48 -28.78
N LEU A 716 13.99 3.35 -29.21
CA LEU A 716 13.70 4.57 -29.97
C LEU A 716 14.28 4.46 -31.37
N ASP A 717 13.64 5.12 -32.33
CA ASP A 717 14.10 5.20 -33.72
C ASP A 717 15.02 6.42 -33.94
N VAL A 718 14.75 7.51 -33.22
CA VAL A 718 15.55 8.75 -33.24
C VAL A 718 15.39 9.49 -31.92
N VAL A 719 16.43 10.22 -31.51
CA VAL A 719 16.43 11.06 -30.31
C VAL A 719 16.67 12.52 -30.70
N LEU A 720 15.83 13.44 -30.24
CA LEU A 720 16.01 14.88 -30.41
C LEU A 720 16.39 15.49 -29.06
N HIS A 721 17.50 16.24 -29.00
CA HIS A 721 17.94 16.87 -27.75
C HIS A 721 18.19 18.37 -27.82
N GLY A 722 18.06 19.05 -26.69
CA GLY A 722 18.18 20.52 -26.57
C GLY A 722 19.62 21.07 -26.53
N GLN A 723 20.63 20.21 -26.39
CA GLN A 723 22.03 20.64 -26.41
C GLN A 723 22.53 20.94 -27.84
N PRO A 724 23.40 21.95 -28.02
CA PRO A 724 24.00 22.27 -29.31
C PRO A 724 24.82 21.10 -29.84
N GLY A 725 24.53 20.63 -31.05
CA GLY A 725 25.24 19.50 -31.66
C GLY A 725 24.68 19.09 -33.01
N GLY A 726 25.46 18.37 -33.82
CA GLY A 726 25.01 17.76 -35.08
C GLY A 726 24.25 16.46 -34.87
N VAL A 727 24.12 15.65 -35.93
CA VAL A 727 23.65 14.26 -35.81
C VAL A 727 24.81 13.40 -35.29
N ARG A 728 24.55 12.67 -34.20
CA ARG A 728 25.52 11.75 -33.57
C ARG A 728 24.81 10.48 -33.15
N GLU A 729 25.56 9.45 -32.82
CA GLU A 729 24.97 8.24 -32.23
C GLU A 729 24.76 8.42 -30.72
N ALA A 730 23.62 7.97 -30.19
CA ALA A 730 23.30 8.03 -28.77
C ALA A 730 24.09 6.98 -27.98
N GLY A 731 25.32 7.30 -27.56
CA GLY A 731 26.09 6.49 -26.60
C GLY A 731 26.34 5.05 -27.04
N LEU A 732 26.72 4.83 -28.31
CA LEU A 732 27.00 3.51 -28.90
C LEU A 732 25.77 2.58 -29.06
N SER A 733 24.55 3.12 -29.04
CA SER A 733 23.30 2.35 -29.16
C SER A 733 22.82 2.07 -30.59
N GLY A 734 23.50 2.61 -31.60
CA GLY A 734 23.08 2.59 -33.00
C GLY A 734 21.94 3.57 -33.35
N VAL A 735 21.40 4.31 -32.37
CA VAL A 735 20.28 5.23 -32.57
C VAL A 735 20.77 6.65 -32.82
N PRO A 736 20.30 7.33 -33.89
CA PRO A 736 20.68 8.70 -34.16
C PRO A 736 20.09 9.67 -33.12
N ALA A 737 20.95 10.50 -32.56
CA ALA A 737 20.66 11.65 -31.71
C ALA A 737 20.93 12.95 -32.48
N VAL A 738 19.92 13.81 -32.55
CA VAL A 738 19.97 15.11 -33.25
C VAL A 738 19.94 16.24 -32.23
N GLY A 739 21.05 16.97 -32.16
CA GLY A 739 21.14 18.18 -31.34
C GLY A 739 20.40 19.36 -31.93
N ALA A 740 19.86 20.20 -31.04
CA ALA A 740 19.29 21.48 -31.43
C ALA A 740 20.39 22.41 -31.97
N GLY A 741 20.03 23.30 -32.89
CA GLY A 741 20.91 24.38 -33.36
C GLY A 741 20.56 25.71 -32.71
N ASP A 742 21.38 26.73 -32.97
CA ASP A 742 21.07 28.13 -32.60
C ASP A 742 19.85 28.68 -33.37
N ARG A 743 19.46 28.01 -34.46
CA ARG A 743 18.26 28.27 -35.27
C ARG A 743 17.37 27.05 -35.34
N ALA A 744 16.14 27.25 -35.81
CA ALA A 744 15.17 26.18 -36.02
C ALA A 744 15.67 25.16 -37.04
N ARG A 745 15.68 23.88 -36.67
CA ARG A 745 16.13 22.79 -37.54
C ARG A 745 14.96 21.96 -38.04
N VAL A 746 15.04 21.57 -39.31
CA VAL A 746 14.07 20.66 -39.92
C VAL A 746 14.70 19.27 -40.03
N VAL A 747 14.04 18.29 -39.41
CA VAL A 747 14.44 16.88 -39.38
C VAL A 747 13.42 16.07 -40.17
N GLU A 748 13.80 15.58 -41.34
CA GLU A 748 12.98 14.67 -42.15
C GLU A 748 13.37 13.22 -41.86
N LEU A 749 12.38 12.43 -41.47
CA LEU A 749 12.51 11.01 -41.16
C LEU A 749 11.87 10.20 -42.30
N ARG A 750 12.69 9.46 -43.03
CA ARG A 750 12.27 8.50 -44.06
C ARG A 750 12.74 7.10 -43.67
N PRO A 751 12.09 6.03 -44.16
CA PRO A 751 12.64 4.69 -44.03
C PRO A 751 14.09 4.66 -44.54
N GLY A 752 15.04 4.25 -43.70
CA GLY A 752 16.46 4.15 -44.01
C GLY A 752 17.25 5.47 -44.15
N VAL A 753 16.60 6.64 -44.15
CA VAL A 753 17.26 7.93 -44.38
C VAL A 753 16.75 9.02 -43.43
N LEU A 754 17.67 9.61 -42.66
CA LEU A 754 17.45 10.76 -41.79
C LEU A 754 18.09 11.99 -42.46
N ARG A 755 17.31 13.03 -42.77
CA ARG A 755 17.84 14.27 -43.33
C ARG A 755 17.64 15.42 -42.35
N VAL A 756 18.71 16.15 -42.04
CA VAL A 756 18.68 17.31 -41.15
C VAL A 756 19.08 18.55 -41.93
N SER A 757 18.30 19.63 -41.81
CA SER A 757 18.60 20.91 -42.46
C SER A 757 18.52 22.08 -41.50
N ASP A 758 19.48 23.00 -41.63
CA ASP A 758 19.63 24.21 -40.82
C ASP A 758 19.82 25.41 -41.75
N GLY A 759 18.70 26.01 -42.19
CA GLY A 759 18.69 27.30 -42.91
C GLY A 759 19.49 27.40 -44.22
N GLY A 760 19.93 26.28 -44.81
CA GLY A 760 20.66 26.27 -46.10
C GLY A 760 21.58 25.06 -46.32
N ARG A 761 22.05 24.40 -45.26
CA ARG A 761 22.86 23.17 -45.34
C ARG A 761 22.01 21.96 -44.97
N ALA A 762 21.99 20.93 -45.82
CA ALA A 762 21.24 19.70 -45.58
C ALA A 762 22.19 18.50 -45.56
N GLU A 763 22.12 17.70 -44.49
CA GLU A 763 22.94 16.50 -44.29
C GLU A 763 22.03 15.27 -44.24
N SER A 764 22.36 14.26 -45.03
CA SER A 764 21.63 12.98 -45.08
C SER A 764 22.44 11.89 -44.41
N HIS A 765 21.81 11.14 -43.51
CA HIS A 765 22.41 10.07 -42.74
C HIS A 765 21.62 8.77 -42.99
N ALA A 766 22.33 7.70 -43.34
CA ALA A 766 21.74 6.36 -43.41
C ALA A 766 21.61 5.79 -41.99
N TYR A 767 20.48 5.15 -41.67
CA TYR A 767 20.30 4.43 -40.40
C TYR A 767 19.56 3.10 -40.67
N GLY A 768 20.00 2.02 -40.01
CA GLY A 768 19.90 0.63 -40.48
C GLY A 768 18.50 0.03 -40.63
N ASP A 769 18.44 -1.07 -41.41
CA ASP A 769 17.30 -1.97 -41.71
C ASP A 769 16.65 -2.62 -40.48
N HIS A 770 16.17 -1.81 -39.55
CA HIS A 770 15.53 -2.27 -38.33
C HIS A 770 14.00 -2.20 -38.48
N TRP A 771 13.42 -3.36 -38.80
CA TRP A 771 12.00 -3.74 -38.69
C TRP A 771 11.03 -3.29 -39.80
N TRP A 772 11.48 -3.36 -41.05
CA TRP A 772 10.59 -3.36 -42.22
C TRP A 772 10.91 -4.57 -43.10
N LEU A 773 9.95 -5.49 -43.25
CA LEU A 773 9.74 -6.47 -44.34
C LEU A 773 8.93 -7.64 -43.77
N VAL A 774 7.61 -7.59 -43.93
CA VAL A 774 6.80 -8.80 -44.03
C VAL A 774 6.24 -8.74 -45.46
N GLU A 775 6.86 -9.51 -46.35
CA GLU A 775 6.33 -9.78 -47.69
C GLU A 775 5.27 -10.87 -47.67
N ASP A 776 4.46 -10.82 -48.73
CA ASP A 776 3.11 -11.35 -48.91
C ASP A 776 2.94 -12.88 -48.85
N GLY A 777 1.75 -13.28 -48.39
CA GLY A 777 1.25 -14.65 -48.50
C GLY A 777 -0.19 -14.81 -48.01
N ALA A 778 -1.16 -14.29 -48.76
CA ALA A 778 -2.59 -14.57 -48.57
C ALA A 778 -2.97 -15.97 -49.11
N PRO A 779 -3.93 -16.69 -48.50
CA PRO A 779 -5.29 -16.78 -49.09
C PRO A 779 -6.43 -17.06 -48.07
N PRO A 780 -7.72 -17.20 -48.46
CA PRO A 780 -8.59 -16.40 -49.33
C PRO A 780 -9.81 -15.83 -48.53
N PRO A 781 -10.73 -15.04 -49.12
CA PRO A 781 -11.72 -14.26 -48.37
C PRO A 781 -13.02 -15.05 -48.12
N SER A 782 -13.56 -15.00 -46.89
CA SER A 782 -14.96 -15.36 -46.64
C SER A 782 -15.79 -14.09 -46.39
N ARG A 783 -16.46 -13.69 -47.47
CA ARG A 783 -17.68 -12.89 -47.64
C ARG A 783 -18.22 -12.11 -46.43
N ALA A 784 -18.37 -10.81 -46.65
CA ALA A 784 -19.33 -9.96 -45.97
C ALA A 784 -20.77 -10.45 -46.23
N ALA A 785 -21.61 -10.37 -45.20
CA ALA A 785 -23.07 -10.29 -45.31
C ALA A 785 -23.58 -9.33 -44.22
N ASP A 786 -24.05 -8.17 -44.71
CA ASP A 786 -25.20 -7.35 -44.31
C ASP A 786 -25.30 -6.63 -42.94
N ASP A 787 -25.85 -5.41 -43.07
CA ASP A 787 -25.99 -4.28 -42.15
C ASP A 787 -27.22 -4.41 -41.20
N PRO A 788 -27.58 -3.38 -40.42
CA PRO A 788 -27.29 -3.19 -38.99
C PRO A 788 -28.41 -3.69 -38.06
N ALA A 789 -28.08 -4.55 -37.08
CA ALA A 789 -28.99 -4.89 -35.99
C ALA A 789 -28.25 -5.08 -34.64
N ASP A 790 -28.42 -4.09 -33.76
CA ASP A 790 -28.12 -4.07 -32.32
C ASP A 790 -26.67 -4.42 -31.87
N PRO A 791 -25.85 -3.43 -31.43
CA PRO A 791 -24.49 -3.68 -30.93
C PRO A 791 -24.45 -4.55 -29.65
N ALA A 792 -25.58 -4.86 -29.01
CA ALA A 792 -25.67 -5.79 -27.89
C ALA A 792 -25.60 -7.29 -28.31
N ARG A 793 -25.72 -7.60 -29.61
CA ARG A 793 -25.70 -8.97 -30.19
C ARG A 793 -24.30 -9.51 -30.54
N ALA A 794 -23.22 -8.78 -30.26
CA ALA A 794 -21.85 -9.17 -30.60
C ALA A 794 -21.27 -10.24 -29.65
N ASP A 795 -20.91 -11.39 -30.24
CA ASP A 795 -20.10 -12.53 -29.74
C ASP A 795 -20.10 -12.77 -28.22
N LEU A 796 -21.06 -13.59 -27.73
CA LEU A 796 -21.14 -14.02 -26.33
C LEU A 796 -19.83 -14.66 -25.86
N LEU A 797 -19.08 -15.34 -26.74
CA LEU A 797 -17.79 -15.95 -26.42
C LEU A 797 -16.76 -14.91 -25.96
N ALA A 798 -16.62 -13.81 -26.71
CA ALA A 798 -15.73 -12.70 -26.35
C ALA A 798 -16.14 -12.04 -25.01
N ARG A 799 -17.44 -11.95 -24.73
CA ARG A 799 -17.95 -11.39 -23.47
C ARG A 799 -17.66 -12.32 -22.28
N VAL A 800 -17.85 -13.63 -22.43
CA VAL A 800 -17.49 -14.64 -21.42
C VAL A 800 -15.99 -14.63 -21.18
N ALA A 801 -15.18 -14.55 -22.23
CA ALA A 801 -13.72 -14.45 -22.12
C ALA A 801 -13.29 -13.17 -21.38
N ARG A 802 -13.92 -12.02 -21.66
CA ARG A 802 -13.66 -10.76 -20.95
C ARG A 802 -14.00 -10.87 -19.46
N ALA A 803 -15.17 -11.43 -19.13
CA ALA A 803 -15.59 -11.64 -17.75
C ALA A 803 -14.63 -12.56 -16.99
N TYR A 804 -14.19 -13.64 -17.62
CA TYR A 804 -13.25 -14.59 -17.03
C TYR A 804 -11.88 -13.97 -16.79
N ARG A 805 -11.33 -13.25 -17.78
CA ARG A 805 -10.04 -12.52 -17.66
C ARG A 805 -10.07 -11.46 -16.56
N ALA A 806 -11.22 -10.79 -16.38
CA ALA A 806 -11.37 -9.78 -15.33
C ALA A 806 -11.32 -10.41 -13.93
N ARG A 807 -11.95 -11.58 -13.74
CA ARG A 807 -11.93 -12.33 -12.47
C ARG A 807 -10.57 -12.98 -12.19
N HIS A 808 -9.98 -13.60 -13.21
CA HIS A 808 -8.76 -14.38 -13.10
C HIS A 808 -7.65 -13.80 -13.99
N PRO A 809 -7.11 -12.61 -13.66
CA PRO A 809 -6.01 -12.06 -14.42
C PRO A 809 -4.78 -12.96 -14.26
N GLY A 810 -4.18 -13.34 -15.38
CA GLY A 810 -3.04 -14.25 -15.41
C GLY A 810 -3.38 -15.69 -15.77
N VAL A 811 -4.65 -16.12 -15.70
CA VAL A 811 -5.04 -17.47 -16.17
C VAL A 811 -5.07 -17.50 -17.70
N PRO A 812 -4.27 -18.36 -18.37
CA PRO A 812 -4.30 -18.49 -19.81
C PRO A 812 -5.67 -19.02 -20.25
N LEU A 813 -6.26 -18.35 -21.24
CA LEU A 813 -7.55 -18.68 -21.81
C LEU A 813 -7.39 -18.81 -23.33
N VAL A 814 -7.85 -19.94 -23.87
CA VAL A 814 -7.84 -20.21 -25.30
C VAL A 814 -9.28 -20.18 -25.80
N GLU A 815 -9.55 -19.30 -26.77
CA GLU A 815 -10.85 -19.18 -27.41
C GLU A 815 -10.92 -20.13 -28.62
N ARG A 816 -11.96 -20.98 -28.67
CA ARG A 816 -12.24 -21.85 -29.81
C ARG A 816 -13.66 -21.61 -30.29
N ARG A 817 -13.79 -21.07 -31.50
CA ARG A 817 -15.08 -20.96 -32.18
C ARG A 817 -15.38 -22.23 -32.95
N TRP A 818 -16.64 -22.62 -32.98
CA TRP A 818 -17.10 -23.89 -33.52
C TRP A 818 -18.41 -23.64 -34.30
N THR A 819 -18.67 -24.41 -35.36
CA THR A 819 -19.84 -24.21 -36.26
C THR A 819 -21.06 -25.09 -35.92
N GLY A 820 -20.91 -26.07 -35.03
CA GLY A 820 -21.99 -26.83 -34.37
C GLY A 820 -22.32 -26.32 -32.95
N SER A 821 -23.15 -27.06 -32.20
CA SER A 821 -23.49 -26.70 -30.81
C SER A 821 -22.49 -27.28 -29.81
N PRO A 822 -21.94 -26.46 -28.89
CA PRO A 822 -22.17 -25.02 -28.68
C PRO A 822 -21.37 -24.09 -29.62
N ASP A 823 -21.83 -22.85 -29.79
CA ASP A 823 -21.31 -21.80 -30.72
C ASP A 823 -19.82 -21.49 -30.54
N GLY A 824 -19.27 -21.81 -29.38
CA GLY A 824 -17.84 -21.80 -29.09
C GLY A 824 -17.58 -22.23 -27.66
N TYR A 825 -16.31 -22.43 -27.32
CA TYR A 825 -15.91 -22.73 -25.95
C TYR A 825 -14.54 -22.15 -25.62
N LEU A 826 -14.32 -21.92 -24.33
CA LEU A 826 -13.08 -21.45 -23.75
C LEU A 826 -12.43 -22.61 -23.02
N LEU A 827 -11.14 -22.80 -23.25
CA LEU A 827 -10.32 -23.70 -22.44
C LEU A 827 -9.53 -22.86 -21.45
N VAL A 828 -9.71 -23.15 -20.17
CA VAL A 828 -9.05 -22.46 -19.07
C VAL A 828 -8.41 -23.50 -18.15
N ALA A 829 -7.23 -23.18 -17.63
CA ALA A 829 -6.48 -24.08 -16.76
C ALA A 829 -6.07 -23.33 -15.48
N PRO A 830 -7.01 -23.09 -14.55
CA PRO A 830 -6.76 -22.28 -13.36
C PRO A 830 -5.78 -22.94 -12.37
N ASP A 831 -5.78 -24.29 -12.25
CA ASP A 831 -4.97 -25.03 -11.26
C ASP A 831 -4.32 -26.30 -11.86
N GLY A 832 -3.99 -26.29 -13.16
CA GLY A 832 -3.49 -27.47 -13.89
C GLY A 832 -4.57 -28.48 -14.31
N GLY A 833 -5.81 -28.34 -13.82
CA GLY A 833 -6.99 -29.02 -14.35
C GLY A 833 -7.54 -28.33 -15.60
N ARG A 834 -7.94 -29.09 -16.63
CA ARG A 834 -8.58 -28.53 -17.82
C ARG A 834 -10.06 -28.27 -17.53
N HIS A 835 -10.45 -27.01 -17.45
CA HIS A 835 -11.83 -26.57 -17.39
C HIS A 835 -12.28 -26.11 -18.77
N CYS A 836 -13.41 -26.63 -19.21
CA CYS A 836 -14.05 -26.21 -20.45
C CYS A 836 -15.25 -25.32 -20.13
N ILE A 837 -15.29 -24.13 -20.72
CA ILE A 837 -16.41 -23.20 -20.61
C ILE A 837 -17.05 -23.05 -21.99
N GLY A 838 -18.08 -23.84 -22.27
CA GLY A 838 -18.89 -23.72 -23.48
C GLY A 838 -19.76 -22.46 -23.45
N VAL A 839 -20.08 -21.92 -24.62
CA VAL A 839 -20.94 -20.75 -24.78
C VAL A 839 -22.04 -21.07 -25.77
N PHE A 840 -23.28 -20.89 -25.33
CA PHE A 840 -24.46 -21.14 -26.15
C PHE A 840 -25.35 -19.90 -26.16
N ASP A 841 -25.63 -19.40 -27.36
CA ASP A 841 -26.22 -18.07 -27.55
C ASP A 841 -27.76 -18.07 -27.50
N ASP A 842 -28.37 -19.26 -27.42
CA ASP A 842 -29.82 -19.51 -27.42
C ASP A 842 -30.31 -20.20 -26.12
N GLU A 843 -31.59 -20.59 -26.05
CA GLU A 843 -32.20 -21.23 -24.89
C GLU A 843 -31.67 -22.66 -24.68
N PRO A 844 -31.08 -22.97 -23.52
CA PRO A 844 -30.43 -24.27 -23.31
C PRO A 844 -31.46 -25.39 -23.18
N SER A 845 -31.28 -26.46 -23.95
CA SER A 845 -32.05 -27.70 -23.87
C SER A 845 -31.21 -28.86 -23.32
N THR A 846 -31.85 -29.99 -22.98
CA THR A 846 -31.13 -31.20 -22.54
C THR A 846 -30.20 -31.74 -23.62
N GLY A 847 -30.60 -31.63 -24.91
CA GLY A 847 -29.78 -32.05 -26.05
C GLY A 847 -28.49 -31.24 -26.18
N VAL A 848 -28.56 -29.92 -26.05
CA VAL A 848 -27.36 -29.04 -26.12
C VAL A 848 -26.37 -29.34 -25.00
N VAL A 849 -26.85 -29.67 -23.80
CA VAL A 849 -25.99 -30.05 -22.67
C VAL A 849 -25.32 -31.40 -22.90
N GLU A 850 -26.03 -32.36 -23.50
CA GLU A 850 -25.47 -33.68 -23.85
C GLU A 850 -24.48 -33.58 -25.00
N ASP A 851 -24.79 -32.80 -26.03
CA ASP A 851 -23.87 -32.52 -27.13
C ASP A 851 -22.61 -31.83 -26.62
N PHE A 852 -22.72 -30.79 -25.79
CA PHE A 852 -21.55 -30.14 -25.18
C PHE A 852 -20.72 -31.12 -24.35
N ARG A 853 -21.37 -31.98 -23.56
CA ARG A 853 -20.68 -32.99 -22.76
C ARG A 853 -19.92 -33.98 -23.65
N ASP A 854 -20.59 -34.54 -24.65
CA ASP A 854 -20.08 -35.67 -25.42
C ASP A 854 -19.11 -35.24 -26.53
N THR A 855 -19.27 -34.04 -27.08
CA THR A 855 -18.41 -33.53 -28.16
C THR A 855 -17.25 -32.66 -27.66
N VAL A 856 -17.47 -31.83 -26.63
CA VAL A 856 -16.47 -30.87 -26.14
C VAL A 856 -15.87 -31.32 -24.82
N ALA A 857 -16.68 -31.55 -23.77
CA ALA A 857 -16.15 -31.86 -22.44
C ALA A 857 -15.37 -33.18 -22.41
N ARG A 858 -15.90 -34.24 -23.06
CA ARG A 858 -15.19 -35.53 -23.22
C ARG A 858 -13.91 -35.39 -24.05
N ARG A 859 -13.99 -34.69 -25.20
CA ARG A 859 -12.85 -34.51 -26.10
C ARG A 859 -11.70 -33.79 -25.40
N GLU A 860 -12.02 -32.75 -24.66
CA GLU A 860 -11.03 -31.91 -23.98
C GLU A 860 -10.58 -32.48 -22.62
N GLN A 861 -11.10 -33.66 -22.25
CA GLN A 861 -10.85 -34.35 -20.98
C GLN A 861 -11.14 -33.46 -19.76
N ALA A 862 -12.04 -32.50 -19.91
CA ALA A 862 -12.56 -31.72 -18.80
C ALA A 862 -13.49 -32.65 -18.00
N GLY A 863 -13.10 -33.03 -16.79
CA GLY A 863 -13.83 -33.98 -15.93
C GLY A 863 -15.24 -33.52 -15.51
N ARG A 864 -15.59 -33.63 -14.23
CA ARG A 864 -16.91 -33.17 -13.69
C ARG A 864 -17.09 -31.64 -13.63
N ASP A 865 -16.24 -30.91 -14.34
CA ASP A 865 -15.98 -29.48 -14.15
C ASP A 865 -16.18 -28.67 -15.44
N ALA A 866 -16.92 -29.22 -16.39
CA ALA A 866 -17.35 -28.50 -17.59
C ALA A 866 -18.47 -27.50 -17.25
N THR A 867 -18.34 -26.27 -17.72
CA THR A 867 -19.33 -25.21 -17.54
C THR A 867 -19.92 -24.81 -18.90
N LEU A 868 -21.23 -24.70 -19.00
CA LEU A 868 -21.92 -24.16 -20.17
C LEU A 868 -22.55 -22.82 -19.80
N VAL A 869 -22.16 -21.75 -20.48
CA VAL A 869 -22.65 -20.39 -20.26
C VAL A 869 -23.64 -20.04 -21.35
N CYS A 870 -24.89 -19.79 -20.94
CA CYS A 870 -25.97 -19.47 -21.84
C CYS A 870 -26.32 -17.99 -21.77
N ARG A 871 -26.81 -17.41 -22.86
CA ARG A 871 -27.29 -16.02 -22.87
C ARG A 871 -28.44 -15.84 -21.87
N THR A 872 -29.43 -16.73 -21.92
CA THR A 872 -30.58 -16.73 -21.03
C THR A 872 -30.31 -17.59 -19.78
N PRO A 873 -30.86 -17.22 -18.61
CA PRO A 873 -30.68 -18.00 -17.39
C PRO A 873 -31.40 -19.37 -17.52
N PRO A 874 -30.69 -20.51 -17.39
CA PRO A 874 -31.28 -21.83 -17.54
C PRO A 874 -32.26 -22.16 -16.41
N ALA A 875 -33.34 -22.89 -16.74
CA ALA A 875 -34.35 -23.33 -15.79
C ALA A 875 -33.73 -24.16 -14.62
N PRO A 876 -34.24 -24.03 -13.38
CA PRO A 876 -33.68 -24.75 -12.22
C PRO A 876 -33.65 -26.28 -12.38
N ALA A 877 -34.66 -26.85 -13.06
CA ALA A 877 -34.72 -28.28 -13.36
C ALA A 877 -33.57 -28.73 -14.27
N LEU A 878 -33.28 -27.96 -15.32
CA LEU A 878 -32.17 -28.22 -16.25
C LEU A 878 -30.81 -28.08 -15.55
N ARG A 879 -30.63 -27.06 -14.69
CA ARG A 879 -29.39 -26.89 -13.90
C ARG A 879 -29.12 -28.11 -13.01
N ARG A 880 -30.14 -28.64 -12.32
CA ARG A 880 -30.01 -29.85 -11.49
C ARG A 880 -29.71 -31.09 -12.33
N TRP A 881 -30.43 -31.26 -13.44
CA TRP A 881 -30.25 -32.39 -14.35
C TRP A 881 -28.86 -32.43 -15.00
N ALA A 882 -28.36 -31.27 -15.44
CA ALA A 882 -27.03 -31.14 -16.04
C ALA A 882 -25.92 -31.38 -15.00
N ARG A 883 -26.09 -30.87 -13.77
CA ARG A 883 -25.12 -31.07 -12.68
C ARG A 883 -24.97 -32.53 -12.29
N ALA A 884 -26.06 -33.31 -12.31
CA ALA A 884 -26.02 -34.76 -12.10
C ALA A 884 -25.19 -35.50 -13.17
N ARG A 885 -25.01 -34.89 -14.35
CA ARG A 885 -24.21 -35.39 -15.49
C ARG A 885 -22.81 -34.76 -15.57
N GLY A 886 -22.40 -33.99 -14.57
CA GLY A 886 -21.06 -33.37 -14.50
C GLY A 886 -20.90 -32.08 -15.32
N VAL A 887 -22.00 -31.44 -15.74
CA VAL A 887 -21.98 -30.16 -16.47
C VAL A 887 -22.68 -29.08 -15.64
N ARG A 888 -21.99 -27.95 -15.39
CA ARG A 888 -22.56 -26.77 -14.74
C ARG A 888 -23.14 -25.82 -15.80
N VAL A 889 -24.46 -25.63 -15.83
CA VAL A 889 -25.08 -24.65 -16.74
C VAL A 889 -25.38 -23.35 -15.98
N LEU A 890 -24.88 -22.23 -16.49
CA LEU A 890 -25.01 -20.89 -15.90
C LEU A 890 -25.52 -19.89 -16.94
N GLY A 891 -26.31 -18.91 -16.50
CA GLY A 891 -26.56 -17.74 -17.34
C GLY A 891 -25.31 -16.84 -17.40
N PHE A 892 -25.16 -16.03 -18.45
CA PHE A 892 -24.02 -15.13 -18.62
C PHE A 892 -23.81 -14.21 -17.41
N ALA A 893 -24.88 -13.69 -16.83
CA ALA A 893 -24.80 -12.81 -15.68
C ALA A 893 -24.37 -13.52 -14.38
N ASP A 894 -24.85 -14.75 -14.17
CA ASP A 894 -24.39 -15.61 -13.07
C ASP A 894 -22.88 -15.89 -13.21
N PHE A 895 -22.44 -16.12 -14.45
CA PHE A 895 -21.04 -16.33 -14.77
C PHE A 895 -20.19 -15.08 -14.50
N GLN A 896 -20.67 -13.87 -14.85
CA GLN A 896 -19.96 -12.60 -14.57
C GLN A 896 -19.74 -12.36 -13.08
N LEU A 897 -20.72 -12.68 -12.22
CA LEU A 897 -20.66 -12.46 -10.78
C LEU A 897 -19.75 -13.46 -10.05
N GLY A 898 -19.93 -14.76 -10.33
CA GLY A 898 -19.16 -15.83 -9.68
C GLY A 898 -19.80 -16.35 -8.40
N ASP A 899 -19.30 -17.48 -7.90
CA ASP A 899 -19.93 -18.19 -6.78
C ASP A 899 -19.81 -17.41 -5.47
N ASP A 900 -18.61 -16.94 -5.11
CA ASP A 900 -18.37 -16.23 -3.85
C ASP A 900 -19.15 -14.91 -3.71
N VAL A 901 -19.31 -14.16 -4.81
CA VAL A 901 -20.06 -12.90 -4.81
C VAL A 901 -21.56 -13.15 -4.67
N ARG A 902 -22.07 -14.24 -5.26
CA ARG A 902 -23.47 -14.66 -5.09
C ARG A 902 -23.72 -15.17 -3.67
N GLU A 903 -22.78 -15.90 -3.10
CA GLU A 903 -22.84 -16.33 -1.71
C GLU A 903 -22.77 -15.13 -0.75
N PHE A 904 -21.95 -14.11 -1.05
CA PHE A 904 -21.94 -12.84 -0.35
C PHE A 904 -23.33 -12.17 -0.38
N ALA A 905 -23.97 -12.11 -1.55
CA ALA A 905 -25.30 -11.52 -1.66
C ALA A 905 -26.33 -12.28 -0.80
N ALA A 906 -26.30 -13.62 -0.82
CA ALA A 906 -27.16 -14.46 0.02
C ALA A 906 -26.90 -14.25 1.52
N ARG A 907 -25.64 -14.25 1.96
CA ARG A 907 -25.25 -13.98 3.36
C ARG A 907 -25.58 -12.55 3.78
N GLN A 908 -25.53 -11.58 2.87
CA GLN A 908 -25.96 -10.22 3.14
C GLN A 908 -27.47 -10.20 3.40
N VAL A 909 -28.26 -10.90 2.60
CA VAL A 909 -29.71 -11.02 2.78
C VAL A 909 -30.06 -11.69 4.10
N GLU A 910 -29.38 -12.79 4.45
CA GLU A 910 -29.54 -13.50 5.72
C GLU A 910 -29.23 -12.58 6.90
N ARG A 911 -28.06 -11.93 6.91
CA ARG A 911 -27.68 -10.97 7.95
C ARG A 911 -28.64 -9.79 8.07
N LEU A 912 -29.15 -9.28 6.95
CA LEU A 912 -30.15 -8.20 6.96
C LEU A 912 -31.52 -8.69 7.45
N GLY A 913 -31.83 -9.98 7.25
CA GLY A 913 -33.04 -10.61 7.78
C GLY A 913 -32.99 -10.83 9.28
N ASP A 914 -31.82 -11.19 9.79
CA ASP A 914 -31.57 -11.47 11.22
C ASP A 914 -31.27 -10.21 12.04
N ASP A 915 -31.24 -9.03 11.41
CA ASP A 915 -30.99 -7.77 12.12
C ASP A 915 -32.19 -7.40 13.01
N PRO A 916 -32.04 -7.41 14.35
CA PRO A 916 -33.16 -7.15 15.26
C PRO A 916 -33.61 -5.67 15.24
N GLU A 917 -32.76 -4.74 14.82
CA GLU A 917 -33.08 -3.32 14.71
C GLU A 917 -33.88 -3.01 13.42
N TYR A 918 -33.64 -3.77 12.36
CA TYR A 918 -34.24 -3.57 11.02
C TYR A 918 -34.96 -4.82 10.49
N ALA A 919 -35.69 -5.53 11.36
CA ALA A 919 -36.35 -6.78 11.01
C ALA A 919 -37.36 -6.60 9.84
N PRO A 920 -37.26 -7.39 8.75
CA PRO A 920 -38.08 -7.22 7.54
C PRO A 920 -39.60 -7.23 7.76
N GLY A 921 -40.07 -7.99 8.76
CA GLY A 921 -41.49 -8.08 9.11
C GLY A 921 -42.10 -6.75 9.56
N GLY A 922 -41.28 -5.83 10.08
CA GLY A 922 -41.69 -4.48 10.50
C GLY A 922 -41.62 -3.44 9.39
N TYR A 923 -41.15 -3.78 8.19
CA TYR A 923 -41.04 -2.80 7.11
C TYR A 923 -42.38 -2.54 6.42
N VAL A 924 -42.72 -1.26 6.24
CA VAL A 924 -43.83 -0.84 5.38
C VAL A 924 -43.25 -0.17 4.14
N PRO A 925 -43.39 -0.79 2.96
CA PRO A 925 -42.79 -0.27 1.74
C PRO A 925 -43.40 1.08 1.36
N PRO A 926 -42.58 2.05 0.88
CA PRO A 926 -43.10 3.22 0.19
C PRO A 926 -43.71 2.81 -1.15
N ASN A 927 -44.60 3.66 -1.69
CA ASN A 927 -45.27 3.41 -2.96
C ASN A 927 -44.27 3.24 -4.11
N ASP A 928 -43.16 4.00 -4.08
CA ASP A 928 -42.15 4.02 -5.13
C ASP A 928 -41.08 2.91 -4.99
N LEU A 929 -41.29 1.92 -4.11
CA LEU A 929 -40.31 0.85 -3.89
C LEU A 929 -40.13 -0.04 -5.12
N ASP A 930 -41.24 -0.44 -5.76
CA ASP A 930 -41.18 -1.27 -6.96
C ASP A 930 -40.53 -0.52 -8.12
N ASP A 931 -40.69 0.79 -8.12
CA ASP A 931 -40.09 1.72 -9.05
C ASP A 931 -38.58 1.85 -8.85
N LEU A 932 -38.11 1.86 -7.60
CA LEU A 932 -36.68 1.77 -7.27
C LEU A 932 -36.07 0.42 -7.64
N LEU A 933 -36.82 -0.68 -7.47
CA LEU A 933 -36.36 -2.01 -7.83
C LEU A 933 -36.22 -2.20 -9.34
N ARG A 934 -36.95 -1.42 -10.14
CA ARG A 934 -36.85 -1.40 -11.61
C ARG A 934 -35.83 -0.38 -12.12
N GLU A 935 -35.33 0.51 -11.26
CA GLU A 935 -34.44 1.60 -11.64
C GLU A 935 -33.08 1.06 -12.11
N ARG A 936 -32.64 1.50 -13.30
CA ARG A 936 -31.36 1.07 -13.89
C ARG A 936 -30.31 2.17 -13.91
N GLY A 937 -30.71 3.43 -13.66
CA GLY A 937 -29.84 4.58 -13.49
C GLY A 937 -29.55 4.91 -12.01
N PRO A 938 -28.84 6.01 -11.73
CA PRO A 938 -28.64 6.45 -10.37
C PRO A 938 -29.94 7.06 -9.80
N ALA A 939 -30.15 6.89 -8.50
CA ALA A 939 -31.31 7.42 -7.80
C ALA A 939 -30.91 8.11 -6.50
N THR A 940 -31.66 9.14 -6.13
CA THR A 940 -31.51 9.88 -4.88
C THR A 940 -32.77 9.73 -4.05
N VAL A 941 -32.56 9.37 -2.78
CA VAL A 941 -33.59 9.23 -1.77
C VAL A 941 -33.34 10.29 -0.69
N TRP A 942 -34.31 11.16 -0.45
CA TRP A 942 -34.23 12.10 0.68
C TRP A 942 -35.47 12.05 1.54
N GLY A 943 -35.34 12.54 2.77
CA GLY A 943 -36.46 12.67 3.69
C GLY A 943 -35.98 13.13 5.06
N ALA A 944 -36.92 13.49 5.93
CA ALA A 944 -36.61 13.90 7.30
C ALA A 944 -35.89 12.80 8.10
N PRO A 945 -35.18 13.12 9.19
CA PRO A 945 -34.61 12.11 10.09
C PRO A 945 -35.67 11.10 10.57
N GLY A 946 -35.33 9.81 10.58
CA GLY A 946 -36.24 8.75 11.04
C GLY A 946 -37.27 8.26 10.01
N THR A 947 -37.36 8.83 8.80
CA THR A 947 -38.28 8.38 7.74
C THR A 947 -38.00 7.00 7.15
N GLY A 948 -36.99 6.28 7.66
CA GLY A 948 -36.69 4.91 7.24
C GLY A 948 -35.76 4.78 6.03
N LYS A 949 -34.97 5.81 5.69
CA LYS A 949 -33.97 5.76 4.59
C LYS A 949 -33.03 4.55 4.66
N THR A 950 -32.40 4.32 5.80
CA THR A 950 -31.52 3.17 6.04
C THR A 950 -32.28 1.85 5.91
N PHE A 951 -33.52 1.80 6.39
CA PHE A 951 -34.39 0.64 6.26
C PHE A 951 -34.73 0.37 4.79
N LEU A 952 -35.09 1.42 4.02
CA LEU A 952 -35.34 1.32 2.58
C LEU A 952 -34.13 0.74 1.85
N LEU A 953 -32.91 1.23 2.09
CA LEU A 953 -31.71 0.71 1.42
C LEU A 953 -31.47 -0.77 1.76
N ARG A 954 -31.68 -1.17 3.01
CA ARG A 954 -31.56 -2.58 3.44
C ARG A 954 -32.63 -3.46 2.80
N GLU A 955 -33.87 -2.97 2.73
CA GLU A 955 -34.98 -3.67 2.08
C GLU A 955 -34.84 -3.72 0.56
N LEU A 956 -34.27 -2.70 -0.07
CA LEU A 956 -33.86 -2.72 -1.46
C LEU A 956 -32.84 -3.82 -1.68
N ALA A 957 -31.78 -3.89 -0.85
CA ALA A 957 -30.79 -4.96 -0.95
C ALA A 957 -31.43 -6.36 -0.84
N ARG A 958 -32.37 -6.53 0.09
CA ARG A 958 -33.10 -7.79 0.31
C ARG A 958 -34.01 -8.17 -0.86
N ARG A 959 -34.83 -7.23 -1.32
CA ARG A 959 -35.84 -7.46 -2.36
C ARG A 959 -35.21 -7.57 -3.74
N TRP A 960 -34.12 -6.85 -4.02
CA TRP A 960 -33.39 -6.98 -5.29
C TRP A 960 -32.81 -8.37 -5.44
N HIS A 961 -32.30 -8.97 -4.36
CA HIS A 961 -31.90 -10.38 -4.42
C HIS A 961 -33.09 -11.32 -4.68
N ALA A 962 -34.25 -11.02 -4.10
CA ALA A 962 -35.47 -11.81 -4.28
C ALA A 962 -36.11 -11.71 -5.67
N THR A 963 -35.84 -10.66 -6.46
CA THR A 963 -36.33 -10.55 -7.85
C THR A 963 -35.63 -11.54 -8.78
N GLY A 964 -34.50 -12.13 -8.36
CA GLY A 964 -33.68 -12.99 -9.20
C GLY A 964 -32.90 -12.24 -10.29
N ASP A 965 -32.90 -10.90 -10.25
CA ASP A 965 -32.05 -10.07 -11.11
C ASP A 965 -30.58 -10.33 -10.74
N PRO A 966 -29.69 -10.63 -11.70
CA PRO A 966 -28.26 -10.86 -11.45
C PRO A 966 -27.50 -9.54 -11.20
N VAL A 967 -28.02 -8.75 -10.26
CA VAL A 967 -27.48 -7.49 -9.77
C VAL A 967 -27.25 -7.68 -8.28
N VAL A 968 -26.04 -7.34 -7.83
CA VAL A 968 -25.63 -7.52 -6.44
C VAL A 968 -25.65 -6.16 -5.75
N PRO A 969 -26.59 -5.92 -4.82
CA PRO A 969 -26.61 -4.71 -4.03
C PRO A 969 -25.49 -4.77 -3.00
N ILE A 970 -24.68 -3.71 -2.90
CA ILE A 970 -23.61 -3.56 -1.91
C ILE A 970 -23.96 -2.38 -1.01
N LEU A 971 -24.20 -2.68 0.27
CA LEU A 971 -24.46 -1.66 1.27
C LEU A 971 -23.14 -0.99 1.70
N VAL A 972 -23.01 0.30 1.42
CA VAL A 972 -21.84 1.10 1.80
C VAL A 972 -22.23 2.04 2.94
N ASP A 973 -21.70 1.73 4.12
CA ASP A 973 -21.81 2.57 5.32
C ASP A 973 -20.56 3.45 5.45
N LEU A 974 -20.71 4.75 5.21
CA LEU A 974 -19.61 5.72 5.11
C LEU A 974 -19.02 6.17 6.47
N TRP A 975 -19.47 5.58 7.57
CA TRP A 975 -19.05 5.94 8.94
C TRP A 975 -17.86 5.14 9.48
N HIS A 976 -17.61 3.94 8.96
CA HIS A 976 -16.74 2.94 9.61
C HIS A 976 -15.57 2.45 8.77
N ASP A 977 -15.44 2.90 7.52
CA ASP A 977 -14.43 2.41 6.57
C ASP A 977 -13.37 3.48 6.28
N ASP A 978 -12.14 3.03 5.98
CA ASP A 978 -11.01 3.89 5.55
C ASP A 978 -11.36 4.63 4.25
N TRP A 979 -12.00 5.78 4.40
CA TRP A 979 -12.78 6.50 3.38
C TRP A 979 -11.94 7.29 2.37
N HIS A 980 -10.63 7.23 2.46
CA HIS A 980 -9.71 7.81 1.47
C HIS A 980 -9.41 6.87 0.30
N ALA A 981 -9.89 5.64 0.35
CA ALA A 981 -9.63 4.63 -0.66
C ALA A 981 -10.50 4.84 -1.94
N PRO A 982 -9.97 4.52 -3.13
CA PRO A 982 -10.77 4.49 -4.36
C PRO A 982 -11.94 3.49 -4.27
N LEU A 983 -12.96 3.70 -5.11
CA LEU A 983 -14.25 3.01 -5.00
C LEU A 983 -14.13 1.47 -5.04
N ASP A 984 -13.26 0.97 -5.90
CA ASP A 984 -12.98 -0.46 -6.03
C ASP A 984 -12.40 -1.07 -4.75
N GLN A 985 -11.55 -0.34 -4.02
CA GLN A 985 -11.00 -0.78 -2.73
C GLN A 985 -12.06 -0.76 -1.63
N LEU A 986 -12.97 0.21 -1.61
CA LEU A 986 -14.09 0.23 -0.65
C LEU A 986 -15.02 -0.97 -0.85
N VAL A 987 -15.37 -1.24 -2.12
CA VAL A 987 -16.13 -2.45 -2.48
C VAL A 987 -15.36 -3.71 -2.07
N ALA A 988 -14.04 -3.74 -2.29
CA ALA A 988 -13.23 -4.89 -1.91
C ALA A 988 -13.26 -5.17 -0.40
N VAL A 989 -13.14 -4.14 0.44
CA VAL A 989 -13.23 -4.26 1.90
C VAL A 989 -14.58 -4.82 2.33
N LYS A 990 -15.69 -4.36 1.72
CA LYS A 990 -17.03 -4.89 2.03
C LYS A 990 -17.17 -6.36 1.64
N LEU A 991 -16.69 -6.75 0.46
CA LEU A 991 -16.73 -8.14 0.00
C LEU A 991 -15.91 -9.06 0.93
N ILE A 992 -14.69 -8.66 1.29
CA ILE A 992 -13.82 -9.41 2.22
C ILE A 992 -14.49 -9.56 3.59
N ARG A 993 -15.02 -8.48 4.17
CA ARG A 993 -15.75 -8.54 5.45
C ARG A 993 -17.02 -9.39 5.37
N GLY A 994 -17.61 -9.54 4.19
CA GLY A 994 -18.74 -10.42 3.94
C GLY A 994 -18.37 -11.87 3.59
N GLY A 995 -17.09 -12.24 3.73
CA GLY A 995 -16.61 -13.60 3.58
C GLY A 995 -16.17 -14.01 2.16
N VAL A 996 -16.02 -13.05 1.24
CA VAL A 996 -15.41 -13.31 -0.08
C VAL A 996 -13.90 -13.49 0.11
N ARG A 997 -13.37 -14.65 -0.31
CA ARG A 997 -11.97 -15.03 -0.03
C ARG A 997 -10.99 -14.36 -0.98
N GLU A 998 -11.36 -14.28 -2.26
CA GLU A 998 -10.55 -13.68 -3.30
C GLU A 998 -11.25 -12.48 -3.91
N VAL A 999 -10.60 -11.33 -3.86
CA VAL A 999 -11.16 -10.09 -4.38
C VAL A 999 -10.17 -9.44 -5.32
N ASN A 1000 -10.58 -9.29 -6.58
CA ASN A 1000 -9.78 -8.68 -7.61
C ASN A 1000 -10.29 -7.25 -7.94
N PRO A 1001 -9.47 -6.19 -7.76
CA PRO A 1001 -9.87 -4.83 -8.11
C PRO A 1001 -10.27 -4.66 -9.58
N GLY A 1002 -9.61 -5.37 -10.51
CA GLY A 1002 -9.93 -5.35 -11.93
C GLY A 1002 -11.32 -5.97 -12.22
N HIS A 1003 -11.65 -7.07 -11.55
CA HIS A 1003 -12.99 -7.68 -11.64
C HIS A 1003 -14.08 -6.77 -11.05
N ILE A 1004 -13.78 -6.07 -9.96
CA ILE A 1004 -14.72 -5.10 -9.35
C ILE A 1004 -15.01 -3.96 -10.33
N ARG A 1005 -13.98 -3.36 -10.94
CA ARG A 1005 -14.17 -2.30 -11.96
C ARG A 1005 -14.96 -2.80 -13.16
N TYR A 1006 -14.70 -4.03 -13.60
CA TYR A 1006 -15.48 -4.68 -14.65
C TYR A 1006 -16.97 -4.81 -14.28
N LEU A 1007 -17.28 -5.31 -13.08
CA LEU A 1007 -18.66 -5.48 -12.62
C LEU A 1007 -19.39 -4.15 -12.36
N LEU A 1008 -18.66 -3.12 -11.92
CA LEU A 1008 -19.19 -1.76 -11.81
C LEU A 1008 -19.55 -1.20 -13.19
N GLY A 1009 -18.65 -1.34 -14.18
CA GLY A 1009 -18.89 -0.87 -15.55
C GLY A 1009 -19.98 -1.64 -16.30
N GLU A 1010 -20.16 -2.93 -16.01
CA GLU A 1010 -21.25 -3.76 -16.54
C GLU A 1010 -22.58 -3.55 -15.79
N GLY A 1011 -22.60 -2.69 -14.76
CA GLY A 1011 -23.80 -2.39 -13.96
C GLY A 1011 -24.31 -3.59 -13.15
N ARG A 1012 -23.41 -4.52 -12.79
CA ARG A 1012 -23.72 -5.72 -12.00
C ARG A 1012 -23.69 -5.46 -10.50
N TYR A 1013 -22.98 -4.42 -10.07
CA TYR A 1013 -23.06 -3.90 -8.71
C TYR A 1013 -23.98 -2.68 -8.64
N VAL A 1014 -24.87 -2.69 -7.66
CA VAL A 1014 -25.61 -1.50 -7.24
C VAL A 1014 -25.08 -1.07 -5.89
N LEU A 1015 -24.55 0.13 -5.82
CA LEU A 1015 -24.07 0.69 -4.56
C LEU A 1015 -25.24 1.38 -3.85
N LEU A 1016 -25.46 1.00 -2.60
CA LEU A 1016 -26.48 1.58 -1.73
C LEU A 1016 -25.76 2.37 -0.64
N CYS A 1017 -25.66 3.68 -0.82
CA CYS A 1017 -24.90 4.57 0.05
C CYS A 1017 -25.83 5.32 1.00
N ASP A 1018 -25.66 5.10 2.30
CA ASP A 1018 -26.36 5.86 3.33
C ASP A 1018 -25.52 7.07 3.77
N ARG A 1019 -26.17 8.24 3.91
CA ARG A 1019 -25.59 9.51 4.40
C ARG A 1019 -24.44 10.09 3.55
N LEU A 1020 -24.50 9.93 2.23
CA LEU A 1020 -23.51 10.53 1.32
C LEU A 1020 -23.61 12.07 1.26
N ASP A 1021 -24.74 12.65 1.69
CA ASP A 1021 -24.92 14.10 1.85
C ASP A 1021 -23.89 14.73 2.81
N GLU A 1022 -23.34 13.94 3.72
CA GLU A 1022 -22.27 14.37 4.63
C GLU A 1022 -20.87 14.34 3.98
N ARG A 1023 -20.71 13.75 2.78
CA ARG A 1023 -19.42 13.52 2.08
C ARG A 1023 -19.50 13.63 0.55
N LEU A 1024 -20.02 14.75 0.05
CA LEU A 1024 -20.17 15.03 -1.38
C LEU A 1024 -18.83 15.08 -2.16
N ASP A 1025 -17.72 15.26 -1.46
CA ASP A 1025 -16.36 15.23 -2.01
C ASP A 1025 -16.00 13.86 -2.61
N LEU A 1026 -16.36 12.77 -1.92
CA LEU A 1026 -16.10 11.40 -2.36
C LEU A 1026 -16.88 11.06 -3.62
N TRP A 1027 -18.13 11.52 -3.69
CA TRP A 1027 -18.95 11.34 -4.88
C TRP A 1027 -18.35 12.00 -6.11
N ARG A 1028 -17.87 13.26 -5.99
CA ARG A 1028 -17.22 13.95 -7.12
C ARG A 1028 -15.98 13.22 -7.63
N ALA A 1029 -15.30 12.47 -6.76
CA ALA A 1029 -14.20 11.61 -7.16
C ALA A 1029 -14.70 10.37 -7.91
N TRP A 1030 -15.73 9.69 -7.40
CA TRP A 1030 -16.29 8.48 -8.03
C TRP A 1030 -17.01 8.75 -9.35
N SER A 1031 -17.69 9.89 -9.47
CA SER A 1031 -18.39 10.28 -10.69
C SER A 1031 -17.45 10.66 -11.85
N ARG A 1032 -16.16 10.86 -11.56
CA ARG A 1032 -15.10 11.16 -12.55
C ARG A 1032 -14.32 9.91 -12.96
N ASP A 1033 -14.61 8.76 -12.36
CA ASP A 1033 -13.92 7.51 -12.63
C ASP A 1033 -14.29 6.98 -14.05
N PRO A 1034 -13.31 6.62 -14.90
CA PRO A 1034 -13.54 6.18 -16.27
C PRO A 1034 -14.23 4.81 -16.41
N SER A 1035 -14.61 4.13 -15.31
CA SER A 1035 -15.17 2.77 -15.30
C SER A 1035 -16.63 2.64 -15.81
N GLY A 1036 -17.32 3.73 -16.15
CA GLY A 1036 -18.68 3.72 -16.72
C GLY A 1036 -19.77 4.13 -15.71
N PRO A 1037 -21.06 4.19 -16.11
CA PRO A 1037 -22.14 4.62 -15.23
C PRO A 1037 -22.41 3.59 -14.13
N VAL A 1038 -21.86 3.83 -12.95
CA VAL A 1038 -22.11 3.02 -11.75
C VAL A 1038 -23.57 3.18 -11.33
N ARG A 1039 -24.27 2.06 -11.13
CA ARG A 1039 -25.62 2.08 -10.53
C ARG A 1039 -25.50 2.42 -9.05
N LEU A 1040 -25.96 3.61 -8.69
CA LEU A 1040 -25.82 4.16 -7.35
C LEU A 1040 -27.15 4.68 -6.84
N ILE A 1041 -27.55 4.21 -5.66
CA ILE A 1041 -28.68 4.77 -4.92
C ILE A 1041 -28.14 5.43 -3.67
N VAL A 1042 -28.41 6.74 -3.56
CA VAL A 1042 -27.92 7.57 -2.47
C VAL A 1042 -29.06 7.98 -1.57
N ALA A 1043 -28.92 7.76 -0.27
CA ALA A 1043 -29.85 8.31 0.72
C ALA A 1043 -29.22 9.48 1.48
N GLY A 1044 -29.97 10.58 1.64
CA GLY A 1044 -29.55 11.78 2.37
C GLY A 1044 -30.72 12.52 3.04
N ARG A 1045 -30.43 13.63 3.73
CA ARG A 1045 -31.43 14.43 4.46
C ARG A 1045 -31.90 15.65 3.67
N ASP A 1046 -31.03 16.20 2.85
CA ASP A 1046 -31.23 17.45 2.13
C ASP A 1046 -31.28 17.20 0.61
N ALA A 1047 -32.37 17.61 -0.02
CA ALA A 1047 -32.54 17.46 -1.47
C ALA A 1047 -31.57 18.34 -2.26
N GLY A 1048 -31.32 19.58 -1.82
CA GLY A 1048 -30.44 20.53 -2.51
C GLY A 1048 -28.97 20.11 -2.48
N LEU A 1049 -28.50 19.51 -1.38
CA LEU A 1049 -27.16 18.94 -1.30
C LEU A 1049 -26.99 17.74 -2.22
N LEU A 1050 -28.00 16.87 -2.28
CA LEU A 1050 -28.02 15.75 -3.21
C LEU A 1050 -28.12 16.23 -4.66
N ASP A 1051 -28.83 17.31 -4.94
CA ASP A 1051 -28.99 17.91 -6.27
C ASP A 1051 -27.70 18.54 -6.79
N ALA A 1052 -26.93 19.17 -5.90
CA ALA A 1052 -25.60 19.68 -6.21
C ALA A 1052 -24.60 18.56 -6.57
N ALA A 1053 -24.91 17.32 -6.17
CA ALA A 1053 -24.10 16.13 -6.42
C ALA A 1053 -24.61 15.34 -7.65
N LEU A 1054 -25.92 15.13 -7.74
CA LEU A 1054 -26.65 14.40 -8.76
C LEU A 1054 -27.80 15.28 -9.25
N PRO A 1055 -27.59 16.03 -10.36
CA PRO A 1055 -28.64 16.84 -10.93
C PRO A 1055 -29.88 16.00 -11.28
N PRO A 1056 -31.09 16.57 -11.21
CA PRO A 1056 -32.34 15.86 -11.47
C PRO A 1056 -32.40 15.20 -12.85
N GLU A 1057 -31.70 15.79 -13.83
CA GLU A 1057 -31.63 15.32 -15.20
C GLU A 1057 -30.84 14.00 -15.34
N ARG A 1058 -30.04 13.66 -14.33
CA ARG A 1058 -29.15 12.50 -14.33
C ARG A 1058 -29.56 11.41 -13.35
N ALA A 1059 -30.46 11.69 -12.41
CA ALA A 1059 -30.83 10.76 -11.35
C ALA A 1059 -32.31 10.86 -10.98
N ARG A 1060 -32.93 9.69 -10.81
CA ARG A 1060 -34.32 9.63 -10.34
C ARG A 1060 -34.41 10.10 -8.89
N ARG A 1061 -35.53 10.73 -8.57
CA ARG A 1061 -35.71 11.52 -7.35
C ARG A 1061 -36.87 10.96 -6.54
N ILE A 1062 -36.60 10.53 -5.30
CA ILE A 1062 -37.60 9.93 -4.43
C ILE A 1062 -37.58 10.56 -3.04
N ARG A 1063 -38.73 11.12 -2.65
CA ARG A 1063 -38.94 11.67 -1.33
C ARG A 1063 -39.60 10.63 -0.44
N LEU A 1064 -38.94 10.26 0.65
CA LEU A 1064 -39.53 9.48 1.72
C LEU A 1064 -40.29 10.38 2.68
N ASP A 1065 -41.61 10.33 2.54
CA ASP A 1065 -42.55 10.94 3.47
C ASP A 1065 -42.82 10.04 4.67
N GLY A 1066 -43.28 10.67 5.76
CA GLY A 1066 -43.80 9.96 6.93
C GLY A 1066 -44.96 9.02 6.59
N PHE A 1067 -45.27 8.10 7.51
CA PHE A 1067 -46.39 7.19 7.37
C PHE A 1067 -47.73 7.93 7.48
N GLY A 1068 -48.56 7.76 6.47
CA GLY A 1068 -49.98 8.14 6.54
C GLY A 1068 -50.79 7.10 7.33
N PRO A 1069 -52.07 7.38 7.65
CA PRO A 1069 -52.89 6.55 8.54
C PRO A 1069 -52.93 5.06 8.17
N ARG A 1070 -53.05 4.73 6.87
CA ARG A 1070 -53.02 3.35 6.38
C ARG A 1070 -51.69 2.64 6.67
N ARG A 1071 -50.56 3.31 6.41
CA ARG A 1071 -49.21 2.75 6.65
C ARG A 1071 -48.91 2.57 8.15
N ILE A 1072 -49.42 3.47 8.99
CA ILE A 1072 -49.34 3.33 10.46
C ILE A 1072 -50.11 2.08 10.92
N HIS A 1073 -51.34 1.90 10.42
CA HIS A 1073 -52.15 0.72 10.72
C HIS A 1073 -51.45 -0.57 10.28
N ASP A 1074 -50.93 -0.61 9.06
CA ASP A 1074 -50.26 -1.80 8.52
C ASP A 1074 -48.99 -2.14 9.30
N PHE A 1075 -48.20 -1.12 9.67
CA PHE A 1075 -47.02 -1.29 10.52
C PHE A 1075 -47.38 -1.93 11.87
N LEU A 1076 -48.36 -1.35 12.57
CA LEU A 1076 -48.78 -1.84 13.88
C LEU A 1076 -49.41 -3.23 13.79
N THR A 1077 -50.18 -3.51 12.74
CA THR A 1077 -50.80 -4.82 12.50
C THR A 1077 -49.75 -5.90 12.31
N ARG A 1078 -48.70 -5.62 11.53
CA ARG A 1078 -47.59 -6.57 11.32
C ARG A 1078 -46.78 -6.80 12.59
N ARG A 1079 -46.59 -5.76 13.41
CA ARG A 1079 -45.73 -5.82 14.61
C ARG A 1079 -46.43 -6.35 15.86
N LEU A 1080 -47.70 -6.02 16.06
CA LEU A 1080 -48.45 -6.32 17.28
C LEU A 1080 -49.61 -7.30 17.08
N GLY A 1081 -49.98 -7.60 15.82
CA GLY A 1081 -51.19 -8.33 15.47
C GLY A 1081 -52.42 -7.42 15.37
N ALA A 1082 -53.45 -7.84 14.62
CA ALA A 1082 -54.59 -6.99 14.24
C ALA A 1082 -55.36 -6.39 15.43
N GLU A 1083 -55.65 -7.17 16.48
CA GLU A 1083 -56.38 -6.66 17.65
C GLU A 1083 -55.58 -5.65 18.47
N ARG A 1084 -54.32 -5.97 18.81
CA ARG A 1084 -53.46 -5.05 19.56
C ARG A 1084 -53.11 -3.81 18.75
N ALA A 1085 -53.01 -3.92 17.42
CA ALA A 1085 -52.81 -2.78 16.54
C ALA A 1085 -53.99 -1.81 16.56
N ARG A 1086 -55.23 -2.30 16.53
CA ARG A 1086 -56.43 -1.46 16.68
C ARG A 1086 -56.44 -0.73 18.02
N ALA A 1087 -56.23 -1.46 19.12
CA ALA A 1087 -56.13 -0.87 20.45
C ALA A 1087 -55.00 0.18 20.55
N ARG A 1088 -53.85 -0.09 19.92
CA ARG A 1088 -52.71 0.84 19.87
C ARG A 1088 -53.00 2.09 19.05
N LEU A 1089 -53.69 1.96 17.92
CA LEU A 1089 -54.13 3.10 17.09
C LEU A 1089 -55.11 3.99 17.85
N GLU A 1090 -56.06 3.42 18.59
CA GLU A 1090 -56.97 4.19 19.42
C GLU A 1090 -56.20 4.99 20.49
N LEU A 1091 -55.17 4.42 21.09
CA LEU A 1091 -54.31 5.13 22.06
C LEU A 1091 -53.50 6.27 21.41
N ILE A 1092 -52.95 6.04 20.21
CA ILE A 1092 -52.21 7.06 19.45
C ILE A 1092 -53.15 8.19 18.97
N GLY A 1093 -54.39 7.85 18.62
CA GLY A 1093 -55.40 8.80 18.13
C GLY A 1093 -55.96 9.74 19.20
N ARG A 1094 -55.77 9.44 20.50
CA ARG A 1094 -56.29 10.27 21.61
C ARG A 1094 -55.62 11.64 21.75
N SER A 1095 -54.42 11.83 21.22
CA SER A 1095 -53.79 13.16 21.17
C SER A 1095 -53.23 13.46 19.78
N GLY A 1096 -53.43 14.70 19.31
CA GLY A 1096 -52.90 15.15 18.02
C GLY A 1096 -51.37 15.07 17.93
N GLY A 1097 -50.68 15.31 19.06
CA GLY A 1097 -49.22 15.20 19.15
C GLY A 1097 -48.69 13.77 18.99
N LEU A 1098 -49.40 12.78 19.53
CA LEU A 1098 -49.08 11.35 19.32
C LEU A 1098 -49.28 10.93 17.86
N SER A 1099 -50.38 11.37 17.26
CA SER A 1099 -50.69 11.06 15.86
C SER A 1099 -49.67 11.69 14.90
N ALA A 1100 -49.23 12.93 15.16
CA ALA A 1100 -48.16 13.58 14.40
C ALA A 1100 -46.82 12.83 14.53
N MET A 1101 -46.49 12.37 15.74
CA MET A 1101 -45.27 11.62 16.02
C MET A 1101 -45.29 10.21 15.41
N ALA A 1102 -46.43 9.53 15.40
CA ALA A 1102 -46.65 8.24 14.75
C ALA A 1102 -46.45 8.28 13.22
N GLY A 1103 -46.51 9.47 12.62
CA GLY A 1103 -46.14 9.68 11.22
C GLY A 1103 -44.64 9.44 10.95
N ASN A 1104 -43.77 9.50 11.96
CA ASN A 1104 -42.37 9.13 11.80
C ASN A 1104 -42.18 7.62 12.08
N PRO A 1105 -41.71 6.81 11.11
CA PRO A 1105 -41.54 5.36 11.28
C PRO A 1105 -40.66 4.96 12.46
N ARG A 1106 -39.58 5.71 12.73
CA ARG A 1106 -38.71 5.47 13.89
C ARG A 1106 -39.47 5.68 15.19
N MET A 1107 -40.24 6.77 15.29
CA MET A 1107 -41.04 7.05 16.48
C MET A 1107 -42.20 6.06 16.63
N LEU A 1108 -42.83 5.65 15.52
CA LEU A 1108 -43.87 4.63 15.53
C LEU A 1108 -43.37 3.26 16.01
N SER A 1109 -42.16 2.86 15.60
CA SER A 1109 -41.48 1.66 16.10
C SER A 1109 -41.37 1.67 17.63
N LEU A 1110 -41.04 2.83 18.21
CA LEU A 1110 -40.98 2.97 19.66
C LEU A 1110 -42.37 2.98 20.29
N LEU A 1111 -43.29 3.74 19.71
CA LEU A 1111 -44.67 3.81 20.18
C LEU A 1111 -45.37 2.46 20.13
N ALA A 1112 -44.90 1.51 19.31
CA ALA A 1112 -45.37 0.12 19.28
C ALA A 1112 -44.83 -0.72 20.46
N ASP A 1113 -43.64 -0.40 20.98
CA ASP A 1113 -43.00 -1.14 22.07
C ASP A 1113 -43.31 -0.55 23.46
N VAL A 1114 -43.81 0.68 23.53
CA VAL A 1114 -44.16 1.37 24.79
C VAL A 1114 -45.36 0.72 25.49
N ASP A 1115 -45.36 0.74 26.83
CA ASP A 1115 -46.45 0.27 27.68
C ASP A 1115 -47.75 1.08 27.45
N ASP A 1116 -48.87 0.38 27.29
CA ASP A 1116 -50.19 0.97 27.09
C ASP A 1116 -50.61 1.91 28.24
N ARG A 1117 -50.09 1.73 29.45
CA ARG A 1117 -50.33 2.64 30.59
C ARG A 1117 -49.71 4.01 30.36
N LEU A 1118 -48.48 4.06 29.82
CA LEU A 1118 -47.78 5.30 29.54
C LEU A 1118 -48.48 6.08 28.41
N LEU A 1119 -48.87 5.37 27.34
CA LEU A 1119 -49.63 5.97 26.23
C LEU A 1119 -50.98 6.54 26.68
N ARG A 1120 -51.64 5.88 27.66
CA ARG A 1120 -52.90 6.38 28.24
C ARG A 1120 -52.72 7.61 29.12
N SER A 1121 -51.61 7.69 29.86
CA SER A 1121 -51.32 8.81 30.77
C SER A 1121 -50.74 10.05 30.07
N ALA A 1122 -50.26 9.90 28.84
CA ALA A 1122 -49.60 10.99 28.13
C ALA A 1122 -50.60 12.03 27.61
N THR A 1123 -50.50 13.24 28.13
CA THR A 1123 -51.32 14.39 27.73
C THR A 1123 -50.79 15.09 26.47
N SER A 1124 -49.49 14.95 26.17
CA SER A 1124 -48.87 15.47 24.96
C SER A 1124 -47.76 14.57 24.43
N GLY A 1125 -47.27 14.85 23.21
CA GLY A 1125 -46.11 14.17 22.65
C GLY A 1125 -44.84 14.31 23.52
N ALA A 1126 -44.69 15.45 24.20
CA ALA A 1126 -43.57 15.72 25.10
C ALA A 1126 -43.57 14.83 26.35
N ALA A 1127 -44.76 14.45 26.85
CA ALA A 1127 -44.92 13.64 28.05
C ALA A 1127 -44.50 12.17 27.87
N LEU A 1128 -44.24 11.74 26.62
CA LEU A 1128 -43.88 10.36 26.28
C LEU A 1128 -42.38 10.10 26.22
N TYR A 1129 -41.59 11.13 25.87
CA TYR A 1129 -40.14 11.04 25.83
C TYR A 1129 -39.51 10.53 27.14
N PRO A 1130 -40.01 10.83 28.36
CA PRO A 1130 -39.48 10.26 29.58
C PRO A 1130 -39.48 8.72 29.57
N GLY A 1131 -40.61 8.12 29.19
CA GLY A 1131 -40.75 6.66 29.16
C GLY A 1131 -40.07 6.03 27.95
N LEU A 1132 -40.04 6.72 26.80
CA LEU A 1132 -39.27 6.29 25.62
C LEU A 1132 -37.77 6.21 25.92
N ILE A 1133 -37.20 7.24 26.53
CA ILE A 1133 -35.76 7.26 26.88
C ILE A 1133 -35.46 6.23 27.97
N ARG A 1134 -36.35 6.01 28.94
CA ARG A 1134 -36.18 4.93 29.93
C ARG A 1134 -36.19 3.56 29.29
N ALA A 1135 -37.13 3.28 28.39
CA ALA A 1135 -37.18 2.01 27.66
C ALA A 1135 -35.94 1.76 26.79
N TRP A 1136 -35.25 2.82 26.33
CA TRP A 1136 -33.94 2.70 25.67
C TRP A 1136 -32.80 2.42 26.65
N LEU A 1137 -32.79 3.08 27.80
CA LEU A 1137 -31.75 2.92 28.81
C LEU A 1137 -31.84 1.59 29.57
N ASP A 1138 -33.04 1.06 29.77
CA ASP A 1138 -33.26 -0.26 30.38
C ASP A 1138 -32.63 -1.37 29.54
N ARG A 1139 -32.64 -1.23 28.21
CA ARG A 1139 -31.95 -2.15 27.27
C ARG A 1139 -30.42 -2.08 27.37
N ALA A 1140 -29.86 -1.00 27.93
CA ALA A 1140 -28.42 -0.78 28.11
C ALA A 1140 -27.90 -1.13 29.53
N GLY A 1141 -28.78 -1.53 30.45
CA GLY A 1141 -28.49 -1.90 31.84
C GLY A 1141 -28.21 -0.70 32.77
N SER A 1142 -28.72 -0.73 34.02
CA SER A 1142 -28.71 0.35 35.04
C SER A 1142 -29.32 1.69 34.59
N SER A 1143 -30.61 1.88 34.89
CA SER A 1143 -31.42 2.97 34.31
C SER A 1143 -31.25 4.33 34.97
N GLN A 1144 -30.99 4.39 36.28
CA GLN A 1144 -30.98 5.68 37.00
C GLN A 1144 -29.66 6.44 36.88
N GLU A 1145 -28.54 5.73 36.84
CA GLU A 1145 -27.21 6.32 36.62
C GLU A 1145 -27.07 6.82 35.17
N LEU A 1146 -27.48 5.98 34.20
CA LEU A 1146 -27.47 6.36 32.78
C LEU A 1146 -28.44 7.53 32.48
N TRP A 1147 -29.58 7.63 33.17
CA TRP A 1147 -30.49 8.77 33.04
C TRP A 1147 -29.81 10.11 33.38
N ARG A 1148 -29.06 10.14 34.49
CA ARG A 1148 -28.31 11.34 34.92
C ARG A 1148 -27.16 11.64 33.96
N ALA A 1149 -26.47 10.61 33.49
CA ALA A 1149 -25.38 10.75 32.54
C ALA A 1149 -25.85 11.34 31.19
N VAL A 1150 -26.94 10.81 30.63
CA VAL A 1150 -27.53 11.32 29.37
C VAL A 1150 -27.97 12.78 29.48
N GLY A 1151 -28.60 13.16 30.59
CA GLY A 1151 -28.97 14.56 30.84
C GLY A 1151 -27.75 15.49 30.93
N THR A 1152 -26.69 15.04 31.60
CA THR A 1152 -25.43 15.81 31.71
C THR A 1152 -24.74 15.95 30.37
N LEU A 1153 -24.75 14.90 29.56
CA LEU A 1153 -24.19 14.87 28.21
C LEU A 1153 -24.93 15.83 27.27
N ALA A 1154 -26.27 15.78 27.27
CA ALA A 1154 -27.11 16.68 26.49
C ALA A 1154 -26.83 18.15 26.81
N ARG A 1155 -26.72 18.47 28.11
CA ARG A 1155 -26.39 19.82 28.56
C ARG A 1155 -25.01 20.27 28.08
N ARG A 1156 -23.97 19.43 28.22
CA ARG A 1156 -22.61 19.75 27.76
C ARG A 1156 -22.55 19.99 26.25
N LEU A 1157 -23.22 19.15 25.45
CA LEU A 1157 -23.31 19.34 24.00
C LEU A 1157 -24.04 20.63 23.63
N TRP A 1158 -25.13 20.95 24.33
CA TRP A 1158 -25.87 22.17 24.09
C TRP A 1158 -25.06 23.42 24.46
N GLU A 1159 -24.47 23.47 25.66
CA GLU A 1159 -23.69 24.61 26.17
C GLU A 1159 -22.39 24.86 25.39
N SER A 1160 -21.68 23.81 24.98
CA SER A 1160 -20.38 23.93 24.29
C SER A 1160 -20.46 24.49 22.86
N GLY A 1161 -21.63 24.45 22.23
CA GLY A 1161 -21.73 24.78 20.80
C GLY A 1161 -21.39 23.59 19.89
N GLU A 1162 -20.77 22.53 20.42
CA GLU A 1162 -20.28 21.40 19.65
C GLU A 1162 -21.39 20.47 19.17
N SER A 1163 -21.18 19.84 18.01
CA SER A 1163 -22.08 18.84 17.45
C SER A 1163 -21.79 17.41 17.90
N ALA A 1164 -20.63 17.16 18.52
CA ALA A 1164 -20.20 15.84 19.01
C ALA A 1164 -19.08 15.97 20.09
N LEU A 1165 -19.03 15.03 21.05
CA LEU A 1165 -18.09 15.01 22.18
C LEU A 1165 -16.91 14.04 21.99
N GLY A 1166 -15.69 14.49 22.29
CA GLY A 1166 -14.48 13.66 22.27
C GLY A 1166 -14.49 12.48 23.25
N ALA A 1167 -13.53 11.56 23.09
CA ALA A 1167 -13.35 10.38 23.94
C ALA A 1167 -12.87 10.68 25.38
N ASP A 1168 -12.69 11.95 25.72
CA ASP A 1168 -12.27 12.43 27.05
C ASP A 1168 -13.40 12.40 28.10
N ALA A 1169 -14.63 12.15 27.68
CA ALA A 1169 -15.74 11.86 28.58
C ALA A 1169 -15.78 10.35 28.93
N ASP A 1170 -16.33 10.00 30.11
CA ASP A 1170 -16.32 8.64 30.68
C ASP A 1170 -16.59 7.55 29.63
N ALA A 1171 -15.51 6.91 29.16
CA ALA A 1171 -15.54 6.03 28.00
C ALA A 1171 -16.48 4.83 28.18
N GLU A 1172 -16.68 4.40 29.43
CA GLU A 1172 -17.60 3.33 29.83
C GLU A 1172 -19.07 3.76 29.68
N VAL A 1173 -19.41 4.97 30.11
CA VAL A 1173 -20.76 5.54 29.96
C VAL A 1173 -21.09 5.77 28.48
N LEU A 1174 -20.14 6.33 27.72
CA LEU A 1174 -20.31 6.53 26.29
C LEU A 1174 -20.44 5.20 25.52
N ALA A 1175 -19.69 4.17 25.90
CA ALA A 1175 -19.80 2.84 25.29
C ALA A 1175 -21.16 2.18 25.57
N ARG A 1176 -21.72 2.35 26.76
CA ARG A 1176 -23.05 1.81 27.11
C ARG A 1176 -24.21 2.54 26.44
N LEU A 1177 -24.03 3.83 26.16
CA LEU A 1177 -25.01 4.67 25.46
C LEU A 1177 -24.87 4.63 23.92
N ALA A 1178 -23.75 4.08 23.41
CA ALA A 1178 -23.46 3.93 21.99
C ALA A 1178 -24.36 2.88 21.35
N GLY A 1179 -25.08 3.26 20.29
CA GLY A 1179 -26.11 2.43 19.65
C GLY A 1179 -27.51 2.98 19.93
N PRO A 1180 -28.10 2.77 21.12
CA PRO A 1180 -29.50 3.09 21.37
C PRO A 1180 -29.80 4.61 21.40
N LEU A 1181 -28.86 5.45 21.83
CA LEU A 1181 -29.05 6.91 21.98
C LEU A 1181 -27.95 7.75 21.32
N LEU A 1182 -26.71 7.26 21.32
CA LEU A 1182 -25.56 7.96 20.75
C LEU A 1182 -25.00 7.25 19.53
N VAL A 1183 -24.57 8.04 18.55
CA VAL A 1183 -23.84 7.61 17.36
C VAL A 1183 -22.49 8.31 17.30
N ARG A 1184 -21.49 7.67 16.71
CA ARG A 1184 -20.16 8.27 16.53
C ARG A 1184 -20.12 9.18 15.30
N ASP A 1185 -19.35 10.26 15.37
CA ASP A 1185 -19.05 11.18 14.28
C ASP A 1185 -17.83 10.68 13.44
N PRO A 1186 -17.46 11.28 12.28
CA PRO A 1186 -16.36 10.79 11.45
C PRO A 1186 -14.97 10.94 12.12
N GLN A 1187 -14.89 11.74 13.18
CA GLN A 1187 -13.71 11.93 14.02
C GLN A 1187 -13.75 11.05 15.28
N ASN A 1188 -14.63 10.03 15.30
CA ASN A 1188 -14.82 9.09 16.40
C ASN A 1188 -15.33 9.71 17.72
N ARG A 1189 -15.97 10.89 17.65
CA ARG A 1189 -16.63 11.60 18.76
C ARG A 1189 -18.09 11.19 18.87
N PHE A 1190 -18.79 11.44 19.97
CA PHE A 1190 -20.18 10.98 20.20
C PHE A 1190 -21.21 12.10 20.05
N ARG A 1191 -22.29 11.84 19.32
CA ARG A 1191 -23.45 12.74 19.15
C ARG A 1191 -24.78 12.00 19.35
N PHE A 1192 -25.86 12.72 19.62
CA PHE A 1192 -27.19 12.12 19.70
C PHE A 1192 -27.65 11.58 18.34
N ALA A 1193 -28.24 10.38 18.36
CA ALA A 1193 -28.78 9.71 17.18
C ALA A 1193 -30.04 10.40 16.63
N ASP A 1194 -30.72 11.17 17.48
CA ASP A 1194 -31.86 12.01 17.13
C ASP A 1194 -31.74 13.37 17.83
N HIS A 1195 -31.78 14.45 17.05
CA HIS A 1195 -31.66 15.81 17.58
C HIS A 1195 -32.88 16.19 18.43
N VAL A 1196 -34.04 15.59 18.18
CA VAL A 1196 -35.27 15.83 18.95
C VAL A 1196 -35.12 15.32 20.39
N VAL A 1197 -34.35 14.26 20.62
CA VAL A 1197 -34.06 13.74 21.98
C VAL A 1197 -33.13 14.69 22.73
N LEU A 1198 -32.12 15.25 22.06
CA LEU A 1198 -31.27 16.30 22.62
C LEU A 1198 -32.10 17.53 23.00
N GLU A 1199 -32.94 18.00 22.06
CA GLU A 1199 -33.86 19.12 22.27
C GLU A 1199 -34.78 18.84 23.47
N TRP A 1200 -35.48 17.70 23.49
CA TRP A 1200 -36.39 17.37 24.59
C TRP A 1200 -35.68 17.32 25.96
N LEU A 1201 -34.48 16.72 26.04
CA LEU A 1201 -33.69 16.66 27.28
C LEU A 1201 -33.32 18.06 27.78
N VAL A 1202 -32.94 18.96 26.88
CA VAL A 1202 -32.62 20.34 27.21
C VAL A 1202 -33.90 21.15 27.51
N ALA A 1203 -35.02 20.87 26.84
CA ALA A 1203 -36.30 21.53 27.07
C ALA A 1203 -36.84 21.23 28.46
N ARG A 1204 -36.72 19.98 28.92
CA ARG A 1204 -37.07 19.58 30.30
C ARG A 1204 -36.26 20.34 31.33
N GLU A 1205 -34.99 20.55 31.03
CA GLU A 1205 -34.01 21.22 31.88
C GLU A 1205 -34.26 22.74 31.92
N ILE A 1206 -34.76 23.32 30.83
CA ILE A 1206 -35.28 24.69 30.76
C ILE A 1206 -36.59 24.80 31.56
N ALA A 1207 -37.56 23.93 31.29
CA ALA A 1207 -38.88 23.93 31.94
C ALA A 1207 -38.78 23.84 33.46
N GLY A 1208 -37.95 22.92 33.99
CA GLY A 1208 -37.73 22.79 35.44
C GLY A 1208 -36.99 23.97 36.10
N ARG A 1209 -36.49 24.93 35.31
CA ARG A 1209 -35.84 26.16 35.81
C ARG A 1209 -36.69 27.41 35.63
N LEU A 1210 -37.81 27.34 34.92
CA LEU A 1210 -38.74 28.48 34.79
C LEU A 1210 -39.32 28.90 36.16
N ASP A 1211 -39.37 27.96 37.12
CA ASP A 1211 -39.83 28.20 38.50
C ASP A 1211 -38.88 29.06 39.35
N ARG A 1212 -37.64 29.35 38.91
CA ARG A 1212 -36.60 30.03 39.71
C ARG A 1212 -36.42 31.53 39.38
N GLY A 1213 -37.38 32.13 38.68
CA GLY A 1213 -37.37 33.52 38.25
C GLY A 1213 -36.96 33.71 36.77
N PRO A 1214 -37.28 34.87 36.16
CA PRO A 1214 -37.36 35.03 34.69
C PRO A 1214 -36.04 34.81 33.95
N LEU A 1215 -34.88 35.00 34.59
CA LEU A 1215 -33.56 34.96 33.93
C LEU A 1215 -32.41 34.52 34.86
N SER A 1216 -32.50 33.33 35.47
CA SER A 1216 -31.33 32.76 36.17
C SER A 1216 -30.12 32.62 35.23
N ALA A 1217 -28.89 32.76 35.75
CA ALA A 1217 -27.66 32.68 34.95
C ALA A 1217 -27.56 31.37 34.15
N SER A 1218 -28.02 30.25 34.72
CA SER A 1218 -28.09 28.95 34.05
C SER A 1218 -29.12 28.91 32.93
N LEU A 1219 -30.27 29.58 33.08
CA LEU A 1219 -31.30 29.68 32.03
C LEU A 1219 -30.81 30.53 30.85
N ARG A 1220 -30.04 31.59 31.12
CA ARG A 1220 -29.38 32.40 30.08
C ARG A 1220 -28.39 31.59 29.24
N LEU A 1221 -27.63 30.68 29.86
CA LEU A 1221 -26.71 29.79 29.14
C LEU A 1221 -27.43 28.80 28.23
N LEU A 1222 -28.54 28.21 28.68
CA LEU A 1222 -29.34 27.28 27.87
C LEU A 1222 -30.07 28.00 26.72
N LEU A 1223 -30.46 29.26 26.91
CA LEU A 1223 -31.14 30.09 25.89
C LEU A 1223 -30.16 30.92 25.03
N ALA A 1224 -28.85 30.75 25.21
CA ALA A 1224 -27.83 31.41 24.40
C ALA A 1224 -27.82 30.91 22.94
N ARG A 1225 -28.31 29.68 22.70
CA ARG A 1225 -28.50 29.07 21.38
C ARG A 1225 -29.94 29.25 20.88
N GLN A 1226 -30.10 29.27 19.57
CA GLN A 1226 -31.41 29.43 18.94
C GLN A 1226 -32.30 28.21 19.23
N MET A 1227 -33.47 28.47 19.81
CA MET A 1227 -34.49 27.47 20.08
C MET A 1227 -35.27 27.14 18.80
N SER A 1228 -35.53 25.85 18.56
CA SER A 1228 -36.41 25.42 17.47
C SER A 1228 -37.89 25.63 17.86
N PRO A 1229 -38.83 25.74 16.89
CA PRO A 1229 -40.26 25.78 17.19
C PRO A 1229 -40.74 24.55 17.98
N LEU A 1230 -40.19 23.37 17.70
CA LEU A 1230 -40.51 22.12 18.40
C LEU A 1230 -40.00 22.10 19.85
N MET A 1231 -38.80 22.63 20.05
CA MET A 1231 -38.20 22.82 21.37
C MET A 1231 -39.04 23.78 22.22
N ALA A 1232 -39.54 24.87 21.62
CA ALA A 1232 -40.43 25.82 22.28
C ALA A 1232 -41.76 25.16 22.70
N GLN A 1233 -42.31 24.30 21.83
CA GLN A 1233 -43.46 23.47 22.16
C GLN A 1233 -43.17 22.53 23.35
N PHE A 1234 -42.03 21.84 23.36
CA PHE A 1234 -41.66 20.99 24.50
C PHE A 1234 -41.52 21.78 25.81
N VAL A 1235 -40.95 22.99 25.76
CA VAL A 1235 -40.85 23.85 26.95
C VAL A 1235 -42.24 24.24 27.45
N GLY A 1236 -43.17 24.63 26.55
CA GLY A 1236 -44.55 24.97 26.89
C GLY A 1236 -45.32 23.80 27.52
N ASP A 1237 -45.24 22.63 26.89
CA ASP A 1237 -45.87 21.40 27.35
C ASP A 1237 -45.34 20.93 28.72
N LEU A 1238 -44.01 20.98 28.92
CA LEU A 1238 -43.36 20.46 30.13
C LEU A 1238 -43.46 21.43 31.32
N ALA A 1239 -43.50 22.74 31.08
CA ALA A 1239 -43.62 23.75 32.13
C ALA A 1239 -45.09 24.01 32.53
N GLY A 1240 -46.04 23.66 31.66
CA GLY A 1240 -47.44 24.05 31.77
C GLY A 1240 -47.70 25.41 31.13
N HIS A 1241 -48.82 25.50 30.40
CA HIS A 1241 -49.13 26.65 29.52
C HIS A 1241 -49.13 27.99 30.25
N ASP A 1242 -49.72 28.08 31.45
CA ASP A 1242 -49.80 29.33 32.21
C ASP A 1242 -48.42 29.83 32.65
N ARG A 1243 -47.52 28.90 33.04
CA ARG A 1243 -46.17 29.24 33.50
C ARG A 1243 -45.27 29.64 32.34
N ALA A 1244 -45.35 28.91 31.23
CA ALA A 1244 -44.60 29.22 30.03
C ALA A 1244 -45.04 30.57 29.43
N ARG A 1245 -46.34 30.88 29.47
CA ARG A 1245 -46.90 32.18 29.07
C ARG A 1245 -46.39 33.31 29.97
N ALA A 1246 -46.51 33.16 31.29
CA ALA A 1246 -46.03 34.17 32.25
C ALA A 1246 -44.53 34.45 32.12
N TRP A 1247 -43.72 33.42 31.90
CA TRP A 1247 -42.28 33.58 31.64
C TRP A 1247 -42.01 34.34 30.33
N ALA A 1248 -42.67 33.94 29.24
CA ALA A 1248 -42.44 34.55 27.95
C ALA A 1248 -42.90 36.01 27.88
N GLU A 1249 -44.02 36.34 28.51
CA GLU A 1249 -44.50 37.72 28.68
C GLU A 1249 -43.50 38.55 29.51
N ALA A 1250 -43.02 38.03 30.65
CA ALA A 1250 -42.02 38.71 31.47
C ALA A 1250 -40.70 39.00 30.71
N VAL A 1251 -40.23 38.06 29.88
CA VAL A 1251 -39.03 38.23 29.04
C VAL A 1251 -39.24 39.26 27.92
N LEU A 1252 -40.45 39.37 27.37
CA LEU A 1252 -40.76 40.35 26.33
C LEU A 1252 -41.02 41.75 26.88
N SER A 1253 -41.52 41.85 28.11
CA SER A 1253 -41.68 43.11 28.84
C SER A 1253 -40.37 43.67 29.39
N ASP A 1254 -39.33 42.85 29.53
CA ASP A 1254 -37.99 43.27 29.96
C ASP A 1254 -37.17 43.84 28.77
N PRO A 1255 -36.86 45.15 28.77
CA PRO A 1255 -36.09 45.78 27.68
C PRO A 1255 -34.64 45.30 27.60
N ASP A 1256 -34.05 44.84 28.71
CA ASP A 1256 -32.66 44.40 28.81
C ASP A 1256 -32.46 42.92 28.42
N SER A 1257 -33.55 42.22 28.10
CA SER A 1257 -33.50 40.82 27.69
C SER A 1257 -32.75 40.64 26.35
N PRO A 1258 -31.76 39.74 26.25
CA PRO A 1258 -31.03 39.50 25.01
C PRO A 1258 -31.93 39.09 23.84
N GLY A 1259 -31.62 39.54 22.61
CA GLY A 1259 -32.44 39.32 21.43
C GLY A 1259 -32.77 37.84 21.12
N ARG A 1260 -31.84 36.92 21.42
CA ARG A 1260 -32.06 35.47 21.28
C ARG A 1260 -33.07 34.90 22.29
N ILE A 1261 -33.07 35.42 23.51
CA ILE A 1261 -33.99 35.01 24.57
C ILE A 1261 -35.40 35.56 24.27
N ARG A 1262 -35.49 36.80 23.77
CA ARG A 1262 -36.74 37.36 23.24
C ARG A 1262 -37.28 36.55 22.06
N ALA A 1263 -36.42 36.09 21.15
CA ALA A 1263 -36.84 35.21 20.05
C ALA A 1263 -37.39 33.86 20.56
N ALA A 1264 -36.76 33.26 21.57
CA ALA A 1264 -37.27 32.03 22.21
C ALA A 1264 -38.62 32.27 22.91
N ALA A 1265 -38.79 33.38 23.63
CA ALA A 1265 -40.06 33.76 24.25
C ALA A 1265 -41.19 33.94 23.22
N ARG A 1266 -40.90 34.57 22.06
CA ARG A 1266 -41.87 34.68 20.96
C ARG A 1266 -42.29 33.32 20.40
N LEU A 1267 -41.35 32.38 20.26
CA LEU A 1267 -41.66 31.03 19.79
C LEU A 1267 -42.52 30.26 20.78
N VAL A 1268 -42.25 30.40 22.09
CA VAL A 1268 -43.07 29.80 23.14
C VAL A 1268 -44.48 30.40 23.14
N LEU A 1269 -44.62 31.73 23.05
CA LEU A 1269 -45.94 32.37 22.96
C LEU A 1269 -46.70 32.00 21.69
N ALA A 1270 -46.01 31.90 20.55
CA ALA A 1270 -46.61 31.49 19.29
C ALA A 1270 -47.13 30.05 19.33
N HIS A 1271 -46.59 29.19 20.20
CA HIS A 1271 -47.11 27.85 20.41
C HIS A 1271 -48.30 27.81 21.39
N LEU A 1272 -48.32 28.72 22.36
CA LEU A 1272 -49.37 28.82 23.39
C LEU A 1272 -50.59 29.65 22.96
N ALA A 1273 -50.52 30.29 21.79
CA ALA A 1273 -51.61 31.00 21.12
C ALA A 1273 -52.35 30.03 20.19
#